data_AF-A0A7C4MPK6-F1
#
_entry.id   AF-A0A7C4MPK6-F1
#
_cell.length_a   1.000
_cell.length_b   1.000
_cell.length_c   1.000
_cell.angle_alpha   90.00
_cell.angle_beta   90.00
_cell.angle_gamma   90.00
#
_symmetry.space_group_name_H-M   'P 1'
#
loop_
_entity.id
_entity.type
_entity.pdbx_description
1 polymer ?
#
loop_
_entity_poly.entity_id
_entity_poly.type
_entity_poly.pdbx_seq_one_letter_code
_entity_poly.pdbx_strand_id
1 'polypeptide(L)'
;PFIACIEHGFERIAGLPQPDFFRFITSFYQLKKIAQSWLSSVRSDPGPYGAINRLMIRYFEETYAYWLDVDDPGKWFLKEAEASASPVLDALFEPMSHGFLRRQAEVLRQLQRSFPIDARALLENLVDLTGHNQIVDRYRQMPMALWKSGANITQSNQWKVIFLFHIMHIQGLALIHEETLREINRTLTWLIGNESYRNIMRLIQKTFSILGTRTQIHPQTVLNCVLNMGKGVYKTDQNDLVNFFIESVIELGFQLPMIGGVDNNWQIHVNPAHILNIRTWLELIELHPKRSIRLLSSIIIYLALGGVFIKDTDLFPRDITQFLNSDISGVYNLTKQLMRMFPAFFNEIGAEGHLRDISTHLDEMTRRKDELIHFLRKQSHVESSNRIIDLIEAVIAFWYTKNPFHLKDLVPPAIFEQIQTTGPYIDGVHRVMCHLSERGISDCETLRRTDDAALSRMLSQAVGLDPSDVLRVRYLADFYRLLRNKYYPDMVAIHHYIDTLAGVGFPDVLRLKDILGEPDTCRKAGKLLAFLADLKAIILSKRKFEVREDIYKKRHVTVDIPSMYGRYHEMKFDALGLTFRLESIVNVLLEDLVERFDLSLITKATVNQLYDLLKLFEKALALDGIHSVELERQLDFLFESLQVRGFTFTQYIDVFKGFAQAVKNIIADYFHNVHEENLNRILAVFPIDQLHPRFRSLEEPMDSEKRHHRISEIFFRDRIAFSPGLQQLDRFLTRILNVLFHQSEKLHKEQLRMLLLYDPYKAMATIDSESRIIPGIIHIGNKGVNLVKLKRYGLPIPPGFIITTEVFRCQDIIESYEPARWNFRDQLRRHITKIEKMTGKHFGDPDNPLLFSVRSGSSISQPGMMDTLLNVGMNETIARGLARNTGNDWFAWDNYRRFLQCYGMALGFSRDHFDAIMADCKDRFGKKLKRLFTGEQMCETAMAYKESILSAGFDICEDPFEQLNFTIRSVLQSWESDKAKTYRTIMGISDDWGTAVTVQAMVYGNRSRQSGTGVIFTHNPRWSGENIRLWGDFTIGNQGEDVVSGLVTTLPISIFQQEIESRDTDITLETHFPEIFMALEDFATLLIEKKGWTPQEIEFTFESPTVRDLYILQTRDMAMRERKHVASFQKEYIRKENFLGHGIGVSGGAMAGRIVFSLDEIDRFRTTHPNDPLILIRADTVPDDIREIYATDGLLTARGGLTSHAAVVAHRLDKTCVVGCASMVCSEKNKQCHFNERTLTTGDWISIDGQEGSVFYGQIPIKVS
;
A
#
# COMPACT_ATOMS: atom_id res chain seq x y z
N PRO A 1 -78.69 39.82 -22.25
CA PRO A 1 -77.22 39.93 -22.05
C PRO A 1 -76.51 38.56 -21.95
N PHE A 2 -76.91 37.70 -21.00
CA PHE A 2 -76.23 36.41 -20.77
C PHE A 2 -76.35 35.40 -21.93
N ILE A 3 -77.54 35.27 -22.53
CA ILE A 3 -77.77 34.40 -23.71
C ILE A 3 -76.87 34.82 -24.88
N ALA A 4 -76.77 36.11 -25.17
CA ALA A 4 -75.93 36.63 -26.26
C ALA A 4 -74.42 36.35 -26.04
N CYS A 5 -73.95 36.35 -24.79
CA CYS A 5 -72.57 35.93 -24.47
C CYS A 5 -72.35 34.45 -24.75
N ILE A 6 -73.34 33.59 -24.48
CA ILE A 6 -73.26 32.15 -24.76
C ILE A 6 -73.33 31.88 -26.27
N GLU A 7 -74.21 32.55 -27.00
CA GLU A 7 -74.25 32.46 -28.47
C GLU A 7 -72.94 32.91 -29.10
N HIS A 8 -72.37 34.02 -28.64
CA HIS A 8 -71.04 34.46 -29.06
C HIS A 8 -69.96 33.42 -28.75
N GLY A 9 -70.06 32.75 -27.60
CA GLY A 9 -69.21 31.61 -27.25
C GLY A 9 -69.36 30.45 -28.23
N PHE A 10 -70.60 30.06 -28.57
CA PHE A 10 -70.87 29.00 -29.55
C PHE A 10 -70.32 29.34 -30.93
N GLU A 11 -70.46 30.59 -31.39
CA GLU A 11 -69.92 31.04 -32.67
C GLU A 11 -68.40 31.08 -32.68
N ARG A 12 -67.75 31.52 -31.60
CA ARG A 12 -66.29 31.50 -31.48
C ARG A 12 -65.74 30.09 -31.51
N ILE A 13 -66.39 29.15 -30.82
CA ILE A 13 -66.01 27.74 -30.85
C ILE A 13 -66.24 27.18 -32.27
N ALA A 14 -67.39 27.45 -32.87
CA ALA A 14 -67.72 27.04 -34.22
C ALA A 14 -66.85 27.72 -35.30
N GLY A 15 -66.06 28.73 -34.96
CA GLY A 15 -65.09 29.42 -35.83
C GLY A 15 -63.63 29.01 -35.60
N LEU A 16 -63.34 28.09 -34.67
CA LEU A 16 -61.98 27.64 -34.42
C LEU A 16 -61.35 26.97 -35.66
N PRO A 17 -60.03 27.11 -35.89
CA PRO A 17 -59.32 26.30 -36.88
C PRO A 17 -59.53 24.80 -36.64
N GLN A 18 -59.54 24.00 -37.71
CA GLN A 18 -59.87 22.56 -37.63
C GLN A 18 -59.08 21.78 -36.53
N PRO A 19 -57.76 21.98 -36.34
CA PRO A 19 -57.01 21.25 -35.30
C PRO A 19 -57.48 21.58 -33.87
N ASP A 20 -57.76 22.85 -33.60
CA ASP A 20 -58.21 23.33 -32.29
C ASP A 20 -59.67 22.93 -32.03
N PHE A 21 -60.50 22.94 -33.08
CA PHE A 21 -61.87 22.45 -33.00
C PHE A 21 -61.92 20.94 -32.71
N PHE A 22 -61.03 20.15 -33.32
CA PHE A 22 -60.94 18.73 -33.03
C PHE A 22 -60.47 18.43 -31.59
N ARG A 23 -59.53 19.24 -31.05
CA ARG A 23 -59.18 19.20 -29.63
C ARG A 23 -60.38 19.51 -28.73
N PHE A 24 -61.26 20.42 -29.15
CA PHE A 24 -62.51 20.70 -28.44
C PHE A 24 -63.49 19.51 -28.51
N ILE A 25 -63.66 18.88 -29.68
CA ILE A 25 -64.50 17.66 -29.86
C ILE A 25 -64.05 16.52 -28.93
N THR A 26 -62.74 16.33 -28.83
CA THR A 26 -62.10 15.25 -28.04
C THR A 26 -61.87 15.63 -26.57
N SER A 27 -62.32 16.81 -26.13
CA SER A 27 -62.16 17.27 -24.76
C SER A 27 -63.20 16.66 -23.80
N PHE A 28 -63.00 16.90 -22.50
CA PHE A 28 -63.93 16.49 -21.46
C PHE A 28 -65.33 17.14 -21.59
N TYR A 29 -65.46 18.26 -22.31
CA TYR A 29 -66.71 19.00 -22.41
C TYR A 29 -67.68 18.36 -23.40
N GLN A 30 -68.82 17.87 -22.88
CA GLN A 30 -69.80 17.13 -23.68
C GLN A 30 -70.80 18.07 -24.36
N LEU A 31 -70.46 18.55 -25.57
CA LEU A 31 -71.29 19.48 -26.34
C LEU A 31 -72.74 19.00 -26.52
N LYS A 32 -72.96 17.70 -26.69
CA LYS A 32 -74.29 17.09 -26.76
C LYS A 32 -75.12 17.29 -25.48
N LYS A 33 -74.50 17.21 -24.30
CA LYS A 33 -75.16 17.51 -23.01
C LYS A 33 -75.44 19.01 -22.85
N ILE A 34 -74.56 19.86 -23.38
CA ILE A 34 -74.76 21.31 -23.42
C ILE A 34 -75.98 21.63 -24.31
N ALA A 35 -76.10 20.99 -25.48
CA ALA A 35 -77.27 21.11 -26.36
C ALA A 35 -78.57 20.61 -25.71
N GLN A 36 -78.55 19.46 -25.01
CA GLN A 36 -79.69 18.97 -24.23
C GLN A 36 -80.10 19.93 -23.12
N SER A 37 -79.12 20.47 -22.40
CA SER A 37 -79.35 21.44 -21.33
C SER A 37 -79.93 22.74 -21.90
N TRP A 38 -79.44 23.17 -23.07
CA TRP A 38 -79.96 24.33 -23.81
C TRP A 38 -81.41 24.15 -24.23
N LEU A 39 -81.76 22.99 -24.80
CA LEU A 39 -83.15 22.60 -25.16
C LEU A 39 -84.11 22.62 -23.96
N SER A 40 -83.63 22.16 -22.79
CA SER A 40 -84.45 22.13 -21.57
C SER A 40 -84.65 23.50 -20.91
N SER A 41 -83.65 24.39 -21.04
CA SER A 41 -83.57 25.66 -20.31
C SER A 41 -84.09 26.86 -21.11
N VAL A 42 -83.97 26.84 -22.44
CA VAL A 42 -84.47 27.89 -23.34
C VAL A 42 -85.80 27.41 -23.93
N ARG A 43 -86.90 28.11 -23.67
CA ARG A 43 -88.26 27.71 -24.11
C ARG A 43 -88.91 28.63 -25.14
N SER A 44 -88.24 29.70 -25.56
CA SER A 44 -88.76 30.66 -26.53
C SER A 44 -88.69 30.13 -27.96
N ASP A 45 -89.69 30.45 -28.79
CA ASP A 45 -89.75 30.19 -30.23
C ASP A 45 -90.24 31.45 -30.97
N PRO A 46 -89.48 32.04 -31.90
CA PRO A 46 -88.11 31.68 -32.29
C PRO A 46 -87.10 32.01 -31.19
N GLY A 47 -86.35 31.01 -30.74
CA GLY A 47 -85.30 31.13 -29.73
C GLY A 47 -83.89 31.13 -30.33
N PRO A 48 -82.86 31.45 -29.52
CA PRO A 48 -81.43 31.51 -29.88
C PRO A 48 -80.84 30.10 -30.14
N TYR A 49 -81.38 29.36 -31.10
CA TYR A 49 -80.91 28.01 -31.47
C TYR A 49 -79.94 28.02 -32.66
N GLY A 50 -79.82 29.13 -33.38
CA GLY A 50 -79.01 29.22 -34.60
C GLY A 50 -77.52 28.97 -34.37
N ALA A 51 -76.92 29.61 -33.37
CA ALA A 51 -75.50 29.47 -33.07
C ALA A 51 -75.12 28.05 -32.60
N ILE A 52 -75.95 27.45 -31.73
CA ILE A 52 -75.73 26.09 -31.24
C ILE A 52 -75.98 25.03 -32.32
N ASN A 53 -76.96 25.22 -33.21
CA ASN A 53 -77.18 24.31 -34.34
C ASN A 53 -76.00 24.29 -35.30
N ARG A 54 -75.43 25.46 -35.66
CA ARG A 54 -74.21 25.54 -36.48
C ARG A 54 -73.03 24.82 -35.81
N LEU A 55 -72.86 25.02 -34.50
CA LEU A 55 -71.83 24.35 -33.72
C LEU A 55 -72.02 22.83 -33.66
N MET A 56 -73.25 22.35 -33.44
CA MET A 56 -73.60 20.92 -33.38
C MET A 56 -73.45 20.25 -34.76
N ILE A 57 -73.85 20.93 -35.83
CA ILE A 57 -73.64 20.47 -37.20
C ILE A 57 -72.15 20.27 -37.46
N ARG A 58 -71.34 21.31 -37.22
CA ARG A 58 -69.88 21.23 -37.40
C ARG A 58 -69.26 20.13 -36.53
N TYR A 59 -69.74 19.98 -35.29
CA TYR A 59 -69.31 18.90 -34.39
C TYR A 59 -69.54 17.51 -35.00
N PHE A 60 -70.72 17.22 -35.55
CA PHE A 60 -71.00 15.91 -36.15
C PHE A 60 -70.29 15.71 -37.50
N GLU A 61 -70.19 16.73 -38.34
CA GLU A 61 -69.45 16.65 -39.61
C GLU A 61 -68.00 16.26 -39.37
N GLU A 62 -67.31 16.97 -38.48
CA GLU A 62 -65.92 16.70 -38.12
C GLU A 62 -65.77 15.36 -37.38
N THR A 63 -66.74 15.00 -36.53
CA THR A 63 -66.75 13.68 -35.85
C THR A 63 -66.83 12.54 -36.85
N TYR A 64 -67.78 12.57 -37.79
CA TYR A 64 -67.94 11.49 -38.76
C TYR A 64 -66.84 11.49 -39.81
N ALA A 65 -66.36 12.66 -40.24
CA ALA A 65 -65.21 12.76 -41.14
C ALA A 65 -63.97 12.09 -40.53
N TYR A 66 -63.68 12.39 -39.25
CA TYR A 66 -62.57 11.75 -38.53
C TYR A 66 -62.72 10.22 -38.45
N TRP A 67 -63.87 9.71 -38.00
CA TRP A 67 -64.06 8.27 -37.82
C TRP A 67 -64.18 7.47 -39.13
N LEU A 68 -64.52 8.13 -40.24
CA LEU A 68 -64.50 7.52 -41.58
C LEU A 68 -63.09 7.48 -42.19
N ASP A 69 -62.17 8.32 -41.72
CA ASP A 69 -60.76 8.33 -42.11
C ASP A 69 -59.94 7.25 -41.37
N VAL A 70 -60.38 6.90 -40.15
CA VAL A 70 -59.85 5.74 -39.41
C VAL A 70 -60.31 4.43 -40.06
N ASP A 71 -59.46 3.40 -40.05
CA ASP A 71 -59.79 2.05 -40.56
C ASP A 71 -61.12 1.52 -39.98
N ASP A 72 -61.89 0.81 -40.81
CA ASP A 72 -63.10 0.14 -40.33
C ASP A 72 -62.73 -0.95 -39.29
N PRO A 73 -63.22 -0.84 -38.04
CA PRO A 73 -62.72 -1.64 -36.93
C PRO A 73 -62.99 -3.14 -37.10
N GLY A 74 -64.09 -3.52 -37.76
CA GLY A 74 -64.43 -4.92 -38.02
C GLY A 74 -63.55 -5.54 -39.10
N LYS A 75 -63.38 -4.83 -40.23
CA LYS A 75 -62.49 -5.28 -41.32
C LYS A 75 -61.03 -5.37 -40.88
N TRP A 76 -60.58 -4.37 -40.11
CA TRP A 76 -59.24 -4.35 -39.53
C TRP A 76 -59.04 -5.53 -38.58
N PHE A 77 -59.99 -5.77 -37.67
CA PHE A 77 -59.87 -6.83 -36.66
C PHE A 77 -59.84 -8.23 -37.29
N LEU A 78 -60.70 -8.52 -38.26
CA LEU A 78 -60.72 -9.83 -38.94
C LEU A 78 -59.39 -10.12 -39.66
N LYS A 79 -58.76 -9.09 -40.23
CA LYS A 79 -57.45 -9.20 -40.88
C LYS A 79 -56.32 -9.47 -39.87
N GLU A 80 -56.26 -8.72 -38.77
CA GLU A 80 -55.18 -8.86 -37.77
C GLU A 80 -55.33 -10.08 -36.86
N ALA A 81 -56.56 -10.52 -36.58
CA ALA A 81 -56.84 -11.69 -35.76
C ALA A 81 -56.85 -13.01 -36.55
N GLU A 82 -56.59 -12.97 -37.86
CA GLU A 82 -56.72 -14.11 -38.79
C GLU A 82 -58.07 -14.86 -38.60
N ALA A 83 -59.12 -14.12 -38.25
CA ALA A 83 -60.42 -14.67 -37.91
C ALA A 83 -61.37 -14.67 -39.12
N SER A 84 -62.19 -15.71 -39.23
CA SER A 84 -63.23 -15.77 -40.27
C SER A 84 -64.46 -14.94 -39.86
N ALA A 85 -65.10 -14.30 -40.85
CA ALA A 85 -66.34 -13.57 -40.63
C ALA A 85 -67.41 -14.49 -40.02
N SER A 86 -68.13 -13.98 -39.02
CA SER A 86 -69.16 -14.70 -38.28
C SER A 86 -70.32 -13.75 -37.99
N PRO A 87 -71.59 -14.20 -38.04
CA PRO A 87 -72.75 -13.35 -37.72
C PRO A 87 -72.65 -12.66 -36.36
N VAL A 88 -71.97 -13.29 -35.40
CA VAL A 88 -71.74 -12.75 -34.05
C VAL A 88 -70.74 -11.58 -34.09
N LEU A 89 -69.62 -11.73 -34.82
CA LEU A 89 -68.61 -10.67 -34.94
C LEU A 89 -69.14 -9.49 -35.77
N ASP A 90 -69.85 -9.77 -36.86
CA ASP A 90 -70.45 -8.74 -37.71
C ASP A 90 -71.46 -7.90 -36.92
N ALA A 91 -72.30 -8.53 -36.08
CA ALA A 91 -73.24 -7.84 -35.20
C ALA A 91 -72.55 -6.98 -34.12
N LEU A 92 -71.39 -7.41 -33.61
CA LEU A 92 -70.62 -6.65 -32.62
C LEU A 92 -70.02 -5.38 -33.25
N PHE A 93 -69.47 -5.47 -34.46
CA PHE A 93 -68.80 -4.34 -35.12
C PHE A 93 -69.74 -3.40 -35.90
N GLU A 94 -70.95 -3.84 -36.27
CA GLU A 94 -71.94 -3.04 -37.02
C GLU A 94 -72.11 -1.60 -36.49
N PRO A 95 -72.24 -1.36 -35.16
CA PRO A 95 -72.49 -0.02 -34.64
C PRO A 95 -71.28 0.94 -34.76
N MET A 96 -70.10 0.44 -35.11
CA MET A 96 -68.90 1.25 -35.34
C MET A 96 -68.39 1.15 -36.78
N SER A 97 -69.08 0.40 -37.62
CA SER A 97 -68.71 0.21 -39.02
C SER A 97 -68.81 1.52 -39.81
N HIS A 98 -68.00 1.64 -40.86
CA HIS A 98 -68.12 2.71 -41.84
C HIS A 98 -69.53 2.76 -42.47
N GLY A 99 -70.18 1.59 -42.60
CA GLY A 99 -71.57 1.51 -43.06
C GLY A 99 -72.54 2.27 -42.14
N PHE A 100 -72.42 2.07 -40.81
CA PHE A 100 -73.21 2.80 -39.82
C PHE A 100 -72.90 4.30 -39.82
N LEU A 101 -71.62 4.67 -39.83
CA LEU A 101 -71.18 6.07 -39.81
C LEU A 101 -71.62 6.84 -41.07
N ARG A 102 -71.56 6.22 -42.24
CA ARG A 102 -72.08 6.82 -43.49
C ARG A 102 -73.59 7.05 -43.44
N ARG A 103 -74.36 6.13 -42.84
CA ARG A 103 -75.80 6.33 -42.63
C ARG A 103 -76.07 7.51 -41.69
N GLN A 104 -75.33 7.62 -40.59
CA GLN A 104 -75.45 8.76 -39.66
C GLN A 104 -75.07 10.10 -40.32
N ALA A 105 -74.02 10.12 -41.13
CA ALA A 105 -73.62 11.30 -41.89
C ALA A 105 -74.67 11.70 -42.95
N GLU A 106 -75.34 10.73 -43.57
CA GLU A 106 -76.44 11.02 -44.51
C GLU A 106 -77.68 11.57 -43.79
N VAL A 107 -78.02 11.04 -42.61
CA VAL A 107 -79.09 11.62 -41.76
C VAL A 107 -78.75 13.06 -41.38
N LEU A 108 -77.50 13.36 -41.01
CA LEU A 108 -77.05 14.73 -40.74
C LEU A 108 -77.24 15.65 -41.96
N ARG A 109 -76.87 15.21 -43.16
CA ARG A 109 -77.07 15.98 -44.41
C ARG A 109 -78.55 16.20 -44.73
N GLN A 110 -79.41 15.22 -44.46
CA GLN A 110 -80.86 15.37 -44.60
C GLN A 110 -81.41 16.42 -43.63
N LEU A 111 -80.97 16.40 -42.36
CA LEU A 111 -81.33 17.41 -41.36
C LEU A 111 -80.83 18.81 -41.74
N GLN A 112 -79.64 18.93 -42.34
CA GLN A 112 -79.13 20.21 -42.89
C GLN A 112 -79.94 20.73 -44.07
N ARG A 113 -80.37 19.85 -45.00
CA ARG A 113 -81.21 20.25 -46.15
C ARG A 113 -82.62 20.70 -45.73
N SER A 114 -83.06 20.29 -44.54
CA SER A 114 -84.34 20.68 -43.93
C SER A 114 -84.32 22.08 -43.30
N PHE A 115 -83.17 22.76 -43.32
CA PHE A 115 -82.96 24.11 -42.77
C PHE A 115 -83.56 25.16 -43.72
N PRO A 116 -84.72 25.80 -43.40
CA PRO A 116 -84.84 26.76 -42.30
C PRO A 116 -86.22 26.79 -41.56
N ILE A 117 -87.00 25.70 -41.49
CA ILE A 117 -88.43 25.79 -41.07
C ILE A 117 -88.64 25.71 -39.53
N ASP A 118 -87.77 25.05 -38.75
CA ASP A 118 -87.81 25.06 -37.26
C ASP A 118 -86.42 24.81 -36.65
N ALA A 119 -85.85 25.83 -36.00
CA ALA A 119 -84.51 25.77 -35.42
C ALA A 119 -84.45 24.95 -34.10
N ARG A 120 -85.56 24.80 -33.38
CA ARG A 120 -85.62 24.02 -32.15
C ARG A 120 -85.74 22.53 -32.47
N ALA A 121 -86.67 22.15 -33.35
CA ALA A 121 -86.85 20.77 -33.79
C ALA A 121 -85.57 20.20 -34.44
N LEU A 122 -84.80 21.04 -35.13
CA LEU A 122 -83.49 20.62 -35.63
C LEU A 122 -82.52 20.26 -34.50
N LEU A 123 -82.43 21.09 -33.45
CA LEU A 123 -81.54 20.81 -32.32
C LEU A 123 -81.97 19.52 -31.60
N GLU A 124 -83.27 19.26 -31.47
CA GLU A 124 -83.83 18.01 -30.92
C GLU A 124 -83.36 16.80 -31.74
N ASN A 125 -83.46 16.86 -33.07
CA ASN A 125 -82.99 15.78 -33.96
C ASN A 125 -81.46 15.63 -33.97
N LEU A 126 -80.70 16.73 -33.92
CA LEU A 126 -79.23 16.70 -33.86
C LEU A 126 -78.76 16.05 -32.55
N VAL A 127 -79.47 16.27 -31.46
CA VAL A 127 -79.16 15.63 -30.17
C VAL A 127 -79.37 14.12 -30.22
N ASP A 128 -80.15 13.54 -31.12
CA ASP A 128 -80.31 12.09 -31.18
C ASP A 128 -79.19 11.37 -31.96
N LEU A 129 -78.42 12.11 -32.77
CA LEU A 129 -77.29 11.57 -33.53
C LEU A 129 -76.15 11.04 -32.65
N THR A 130 -75.41 10.04 -33.16
CA THR A 130 -74.31 9.41 -32.42
C THR A 130 -73.09 10.32 -32.37
N GLY A 131 -72.77 10.87 -31.20
CA GLY A 131 -71.62 11.77 -31.02
C GLY A 131 -70.29 11.06 -30.80
N HIS A 132 -69.19 11.83 -30.82
CA HIS A 132 -67.83 11.35 -30.63
C HIS A 132 -67.67 10.49 -29.36
N ASN A 133 -68.17 10.97 -28.21
CA ASN A 133 -68.08 10.23 -26.94
C ASN A 133 -68.82 8.88 -26.96
N GLN A 134 -69.96 8.81 -27.66
CA GLN A 134 -70.70 7.55 -27.79
C GLN A 134 -69.93 6.53 -28.65
N ILE A 135 -69.19 7.00 -29.65
CA ILE A 135 -68.28 6.15 -30.44
C ILE A 135 -67.11 5.68 -29.56
N VAL A 136 -66.48 6.58 -28.79
CA VAL A 136 -65.41 6.25 -27.84
C VAL A 136 -65.86 5.19 -26.82
N ASP A 137 -67.08 5.31 -26.27
CA ASP A 137 -67.64 4.33 -25.33
C ASP A 137 -67.87 2.95 -25.98
N ARG A 138 -68.23 2.90 -27.27
CA ARG A 138 -68.33 1.62 -28.01
C ARG A 138 -66.97 0.96 -28.19
N TYR A 139 -65.93 1.72 -28.52
CA TYR A 139 -64.56 1.22 -28.55
C TYR A 139 -64.10 0.72 -27.17
N ARG A 140 -64.44 1.44 -26.08
CA ARG A 140 -64.13 1.04 -24.70
C ARG A 140 -64.75 -0.31 -24.31
N GLN A 141 -65.97 -0.60 -24.74
CA GLN A 141 -66.69 -1.84 -24.39
C GLN A 141 -66.28 -3.05 -25.24
N MET A 142 -65.75 -2.82 -26.44
CA MET A 142 -65.44 -3.85 -27.42
C MET A 142 -64.45 -4.94 -26.95
N PRO A 143 -63.34 -4.63 -26.24
CA PRO A 143 -62.42 -5.67 -25.74
C PRO A 143 -63.09 -6.76 -24.90
N MET A 144 -64.04 -6.37 -24.03
CA MET A 144 -64.77 -7.33 -23.19
C MET A 144 -65.80 -8.12 -24.01
N ALA A 145 -66.42 -7.49 -25.01
CA ALA A 145 -67.34 -8.16 -25.91
C ALA A 145 -66.63 -9.24 -26.76
N LEU A 146 -65.43 -8.92 -27.27
CA LEU A 146 -64.58 -9.88 -27.99
C LEU A 146 -64.10 -11.02 -27.09
N TRP A 147 -63.71 -10.72 -25.85
CA TRP A 147 -63.29 -11.74 -24.88
C TRP A 147 -64.40 -12.77 -24.62
N LYS A 148 -65.65 -12.33 -24.47
CA LYS A 148 -66.81 -13.23 -24.28
C LYS A 148 -67.14 -14.08 -25.51
N SER A 149 -66.68 -13.68 -26.69
CA SER A 149 -67.03 -14.30 -27.97
C SER A 149 -65.98 -15.29 -28.49
N GLY A 150 -64.82 -15.40 -27.83
CA GLY A 150 -63.77 -16.36 -28.19
C GLY A 150 -64.13 -17.81 -27.87
N ALA A 151 -63.62 -18.77 -28.64
CA ALA A 151 -63.94 -20.19 -28.48
C ALA A 151 -63.28 -20.83 -27.25
N ASN A 152 -62.16 -20.27 -26.78
CA ASN A 152 -61.47 -20.67 -25.56
C ASN A 152 -60.77 -19.47 -24.91
N ILE A 153 -60.34 -19.62 -23.64
CA ILE A 153 -59.75 -18.52 -22.85
C ILE A 153 -58.52 -17.91 -23.52
N THR A 154 -57.71 -18.74 -24.20
CA THR A 154 -56.51 -18.32 -24.93
C THR A 154 -56.87 -17.40 -26.08
N GLN A 155 -57.77 -17.84 -26.96
CA GLN A 155 -58.28 -17.04 -28.08
C GLN A 155 -59.02 -15.78 -27.61
N SER A 156 -59.82 -15.88 -26.55
CA SER A 156 -60.50 -14.74 -25.92
C SER A 156 -59.52 -13.66 -25.47
N ASN A 157 -58.41 -14.05 -24.83
CA ASN A 157 -57.38 -13.11 -24.39
C ASN A 157 -56.56 -12.57 -25.57
N GLN A 158 -56.27 -13.38 -26.59
CA GLN A 158 -55.63 -12.91 -27.83
C GLN A 158 -56.47 -11.84 -28.54
N TRP A 159 -57.76 -12.12 -28.78
CA TRP A 159 -58.70 -11.20 -29.42
C TRP A 159 -58.84 -9.90 -28.64
N LYS A 160 -58.96 -10.02 -27.31
CA LYS A 160 -58.99 -8.85 -26.40
C LYS A 160 -57.73 -7.99 -26.58
N VAL A 161 -56.53 -8.58 -26.56
CA VAL A 161 -55.27 -7.84 -26.66
C VAL A 161 -55.07 -7.19 -28.03
N ILE A 162 -55.42 -7.89 -29.12
CA ILE A 162 -55.34 -7.34 -30.48
C ILE A 162 -56.19 -6.07 -30.60
N PHE A 163 -57.43 -6.11 -30.09
CA PHE A 163 -58.30 -4.94 -30.16
C PHE A 163 -57.88 -3.82 -29.21
N LEU A 164 -57.34 -4.14 -28.03
CA LEU A 164 -56.77 -3.13 -27.15
C LEU A 164 -55.56 -2.42 -27.80
N PHE A 165 -54.72 -3.13 -28.57
CA PHE A 165 -53.66 -2.47 -29.35
C PHE A 165 -54.23 -1.56 -30.44
N HIS A 166 -55.32 -1.95 -31.10
CA HIS A 166 -56.03 -1.09 -32.05
C HIS A 166 -56.44 0.25 -31.41
N ILE A 167 -57.02 0.19 -30.21
CA ILE A 167 -57.44 1.38 -29.46
C ILE A 167 -56.24 2.33 -29.23
N MET A 168 -55.06 1.79 -28.91
CA MET A 168 -53.84 2.56 -28.68
C MET A 168 -53.29 3.27 -29.94
N HIS A 169 -53.60 2.75 -31.13
CA HIS A 169 -53.18 3.32 -32.40
C HIS A 169 -54.08 4.48 -32.87
N ILE A 170 -55.31 4.61 -32.35
CA ILE A 170 -56.25 5.64 -32.78
C ILE A 170 -56.13 6.88 -31.90
N GLN A 171 -55.76 8.02 -32.49
CA GLN A 171 -55.57 9.29 -31.77
C GLN A 171 -56.85 9.80 -31.08
N GLY A 172 -58.01 9.62 -31.70
CA GLY A 172 -59.31 10.03 -31.17
C GLY A 172 -59.76 9.23 -29.93
N LEU A 173 -59.03 8.18 -29.56
CA LEU A 173 -59.28 7.38 -28.35
C LEU A 173 -58.34 7.75 -27.19
N ALA A 174 -57.60 8.85 -27.29
CA ALA A 174 -56.63 9.28 -26.26
C ALA A 174 -57.22 9.31 -24.83
N LEU A 175 -58.50 9.67 -24.68
CA LEU A 175 -59.21 9.70 -23.39
C LEU A 175 -59.28 8.34 -22.68
N ILE A 176 -59.16 7.22 -23.42
CA ILE A 176 -59.21 5.86 -22.87
C ILE A 176 -57.87 5.11 -22.96
N HIS A 177 -56.81 5.75 -23.46
CA HIS A 177 -55.50 5.10 -23.65
C HIS A 177 -54.89 4.62 -22.34
N GLU A 178 -54.99 5.38 -21.25
CA GLU A 178 -54.45 4.96 -19.95
C GLU A 178 -55.18 3.72 -19.40
N GLU A 179 -56.52 3.71 -19.46
CA GLU A 179 -57.35 2.55 -19.09
C GLU A 179 -57.02 1.34 -19.96
N THR A 180 -56.87 1.55 -21.26
CA THR A 180 -56.52 0.54 -22.26
C THR A 180 -55.15 -0.08 -21.96
N LEU A 181 -54.14 0.73 -21.65
CA LEU A 181 -52.79 0.25 -21.25
C LEU A 181 -52.84 -0.65 -20.02
N ARG A 182 -53.67 -0.32 -19.01
CA ARG A 182 -53.85 -1.17 -17.82
C ARG A 182 -54.50 -2.51 -18.17
N GLU A 183 -55.47 -2.53 -19.08
CA GLU A 183 -56.11 -3.76 -19.55
C GLU A 183 -55.20 -4.62 -20.44
N ILE A 184 -54.36 -3.99 -21.26
CA ILE A 184 -53.28 -4.66 -22.01
C ILE A 184 -52.36 -5.38 -21.03
N ASN A 185 -51.89 -4.69 -19.99
CA ASN A 185 -51.00 -5.24 -18.97
C ASN A 185 -51.58 -6.51 -18.32
N ARG A 186 -52.83 -6.44 -17.87
CA ARG A 186 -53.54 -7.57 -17.24
C ARG A 186 -53.64 -8.78 -18.18
N THR A 187 -53.97 -8.53 -19.45
CA THR A 187 -54.21 -9.59 -20.43
C THR A 187 -52.89 -10.22 -20.92
N LEU A 188 -51.85 -9.41 -21.15
CA LEU A 188 -50.52 -9.90 -21.54
C LEU A 188 -49.86 -10.73 -20.45
N THR A 189 -50.01 -10.34 -19.18
CA THR A 189 -49.46 -11.12 -18.04
C THR A 189 -49.99 -12.55 -18.04
N TRP A 190 -51.27 -12.75 -18.39
CA TRP A 190 -51.84 -14.09 -18.51
C TRP A 190 -51.32 -14.83 -19.75
N LEU A 191 -51.25 -14.15 -20.91
CA LEU A 191 -50.79 -14.76 -22.16
C LEU A 191 -49.34 -15.25 -22.07
N ILE A 192 -48.43 -14.49 -21.47
CA ILE A 192 -47.01 -14.86 -21.31
C ILE A 192 -46.85 -16.20 -20.57
N GLY A 193 -47.75 -16.53 -19.64
CA GLY A 193 -47.71 -17.79 -18.89
C GLY A 193 -48.39 -18.99 -19.56
N ASN A 194 -49.15 -18.80 -20.64
CA ASN A 194 -50.07 -19.81 -21.18
C ASN A 194 -50.02 -19.97 -22.72
N GLU A 195 -49.03 -19.36 -23.39
CA GLU A 195 -48.90 -19.33 -24.86
C GLU A 195 -47.61 -19.96 -25.39
N SER A 196 -47.56 -20.16 -26.71
CA SER A 196 -46.35 -20.64 -27.38
C SER A 196 -45.26 -19.56 -27.47
N TYR A 197 -44.00 -19.97 -27.35
CA TYR A 197 -42.80 -19.12 -27.36
C TYR A 197 -42.77 -18.08 -28.51
N ARG A 198 -43.04 -18.50 -29.76
CA ARG A 198 -43.01 -17.59 -30.93
C ARG A 198 -44.08 -16.51 -30.87
N ASN A 199 -45.26 -16.84 -30.36
CA ASN A 199 -46.35 -15.87 -30.21
C ASN A 199 -46.01 -14.85 -29.12
N ILE A 200 -45.38 -15.28 -28.02
CA ILE A 200 -44.97 -14.39 -26.93
C ILE A 200 -43.94 -13.38 -27.42
N MET A 201 -42.91 -13.77 -28.19
CA MET A 201 -41.93 -12.81 -28.74
C MET A 201 -42.61 -11.74 -29.62
N ARG A 202 -43.50 -12.15 -30.53
CA ARG A 202 -44.23 -11.22 -31.41
C ARG A 202 -45.11 -10.25 -30.60
N LEU A 203 -45.76 -10.76 -29.55
CA LEU A 203 -46.56 -9.95 -28.64
C LEU A 203 -45.71 -8.94 -27.86
N ILE A 204 -44.56 -9.36 -27.32
CA ILE A 204 -43.61 -8.47 -26.64
C ILE A 204 -43.16 -7.37 -27.60
N GLN A 205 -42.72 -7.72 -28.82
CA GLN A 205 -42.26 -6.74 -29.81
C GLN A 205 -43.34 -5.68 -30.15
N LYS A 206 -44.57 -6.13 -30.47
CA LYS A 206 -45.70 -5.22 -30.73
C LYS A 206 -45.99 -4.33 -29.51
N THR A 207 -45.94 -4.90 -28.31
CA THR A 207 -46.19 -4.16 -27.06
C THR A 207 -45.14 -3.07 -26.84
N PHE A 208 -43.86 -3.38 -26.94
CA PHE A 208 -42.78 -2.42 -26.72
C PHE A 208 -42.77 -1.29 -27.76
N SER A 209 -43.11 -1.58 -29.01
CA SER A 209 -43.31 -0.55 -30.05
C SER A 209 -44.40 0.45 -29.64
N ILE A 210 -45.53 -0.03 -29.11
CA ILE A 210 -46.62 0.83 -28.64
C ILE A 210 -46.20 1.62 -27.39
N LEU A 211 -45.57 0.94 -26.42
CA LEU A 211 -45.11 1.57 -25.18
C LEU A 211 -44.11 2.70 -25.47
N GLY A 212 -43.18 2.52 -26.39
CA GLY A 212 -42.17 3.53 -26.77
C GLY A 212 -42.78 4.86 -27.21
N THR A 213 -43.88 4.85 -27.97
CA THR A 213 -44.57 6.08 -28.40
C THR A 213 -45.32 6.79 -27.28
N ARG A 214 -45.52 6.14 -26.13
CA ARG A 214 -46.29 6.65 -24.98
C ARG A 214 -45.45 6.92 -23.74
N THR A 215 -44.17 6.54 -23.74
CA THR A 215 -43.23 6.71 -22.61
C THR A 215 -43.15 8.15 -22.11
N GLN A 216 -43.19 9.16 -23.00
CA GLN A 216 -43.14 10.56 -22.61
C GLN A 216 -44.44 11.09 -21.98
N ILE A 217 -45.59 10.46 -22.28
CA ILE A 217 -46.91 10.93 -21.86
C ILE A 217 -47.36 10.24 -20.57
N HIS A 218 -47.12 8.92 -20.46
CA HIS A 218 -47.56 8.10 -19.32
C HIS A 218 -46.44 7.17 -18.80
N PRO A 219 -45.29 7.71 -18.36
CA PRO A 219 -44.12 6.91 -17.99
C PRO A 219 -44.40 5.91 -16.87
N GLN A 220 -45.17 6.30 -15.85
CA GLN A 220 -45.50 5.42 -14.71
C GLN A 220 -46.29 4.18 -15.13
N THR A 221 -47.30 4.34 -16.00
CA THR A 221 -48.10 3.22 -16.51
C THR A 221 -47.24 2.31 -17.37
N VAL A 222 -46.36 2.87 -18.22
CA VAL A 222 -45.42 2.11 -19.05
C VAL A 222 -44.47 1.26 -18.18
N LEU A 223 -43.86 1.84 -17.15
CA LEU A 223 -42.93 1.12 -16.26
C LEU A 223 -43.63 -0.02 -15.50
N ASN A 224 -44.85 0.21 -15.01
CA ASN A 224 -45.65 -0.85 -14.38
C ASN A 224 -46.01 -1.97 -15.35
N CYS A 225 -46.25 -1.67 -16.63
CA CYS A 225 -46.44 -2.69 -17.67
C CYS A 225 -45.16 -3.50 -17.89
N VAL A 226 -44.01 -2.84 -18.01
CA VAL A 226 -42.71 -3.50 -18.17
C VAL A 226 -42.42 -4.44 -16.99
N LEU A 227 -42.62 -3.98 -15.75
CA LEU A 227 -42.40 -4.78 -14.55
C LEU A 227 -43.24 -6.05 -14.52
N ASN A 228 -44.55 -5.94 -14.79
CA ASN A 228 -45.47 -7.06 -14.76
C ASN A 228 -45.19 -8.07 -15.89
N MET A 229 -44.89 -7.59 -17.10
CA MET A 229 -44.45 -8.45 -18.21
C MET A 229 -43.17 -9.20 -17.84
N GLY A 230 -42.18 -8.51 -17.28
CA GLY A 230 -40.93 -9.14 -16.85
C GLY A 230 -41.14 -10.19 -15.77
N LYS A 231 -41.99 -9.92 -14.76
CA LYS A 231 -42.40 -10.92 -13.75
C LYS A 231 -43.03 -12.18 -14.36
N GLY A 232 -43.68 -12.07 -15.53
CA GLY A 232 -44.16 -13.21 -16.31
C GLY A 232 -43.05 -13.90 -17.10
N VAL A 233 -42.24 -13.14 -17.85
CA VAL A 233 -41.18 -13.66 -18.73
C VAL A 233 -40.10 -14.40 -17.94
N TYR A 234 -39.66 -13.86 -16.80
CA TYR A 234 -38.63 -14.50 -15.97
C TYR A 234 -39.09 -15.84 -15.36
N LYS A 235 -40.40 -16.11 -15.29
CA LYS A 235 -40.94 -17.39 -14.81
C LYS A 235 -40.92 -18.50 -15.86
N THR A 236 -40.75 -18.20 -17.15
CA THR A 236 -40.84 -19.21 -18.21
C THR A 236 -39.57 -20.06 -18.37
N ASP A 237 -38.49 -19.72 -17.66
CA ASP A 237 -37.17 -20.36 -17.73
C ASP A 237 -36.50 -20.42 -19.13
N GLN A 238 -37.05 -19.71 -20.12
CA GLN A 238 -36.52 -19.61 -21.48
C GLN A 238 -35.52 -18.46 -21.60
N ASN A 239 -34.22 -18.76 -21.62
CA ASN A 239 -33.15 -17.75 -21.66
C ASN A 239 -33.26 -16.79 -22.86
N ASP A 240 -33.58 -17.29 -24.05
CA ASP A 240 -33.70 -16.45 -25.25
C ASP A 240 -34.86 -15.45 -25.15
N LEU A 241 -35.97 -15.85 -24.51
CA LEU A 241 -37.10 -14.95 -24.28
C LEU A 241 -36.75 -13.86 -23.26
N VAL A 242 -36.03 -14.22 -22.20
CA VAL A 242 -35.54 -13.27 -21.18
C VAL A 242 -34.56 -12.28 -21.81
N ASN A 243 -33.62 -12.76 -22.65
CA ASN A 243 -32.67 -11.90 -23.36
C ASN A 243 -33.39 -10.93 -24.31
N PHE A 244 -34.32 -11.43 -25.13
CA PHE A 244 -35.12 -10.61 -26.02
C PHE A 244 -35.95 -9.54 -25.28
N PHE A 245 -36.53 -9.92 -24.14
CA PHE A 245 -37.25 -8.99 -23.27
C PHE A 245 -36.31 -7.93 -22.69
N ILE A 246 -35.14 -8.31 -22.18
CA ILE A 246 -34.13 -7.37 -21.66
C ILE A 246 -33.70 -6.38 -22.75
N GLU A 247 -33.43 -6.87 -23.97
CA GLU A 247 -33.10 -6.00 -25.11
C GLU A 247 -34.22 -4.99 -25.39
N SER A 248 -35.48 -5.45 -25.39
CA SER A 248 -36.64 -4.58 -25.57
C SER A 248 -36.76 -3.52 -24.46
N VAL A 249 -36.42 -3.87 -23.21
CA VAL A 249 -36.40 -2.92 -22.07
C VAL A 249 -35.28 -1.88 -22.23
N ILE A 250 -34.10 -2.29 -22.70
CA ILE A 250 -32.97 -1.37 -22.92
C ILE A 250 -33.31 -0.41 -24.08
N GLU A 251 -33.89 -0.91 -25.17
CA GLU A 251 -34.32 -0.11 -26.33
C GLU A 251 -35.44 0.89 -26.00
N LEU A 252 -36.32 0.56 -25.05
CA LEU A 252 -37.36 1.47 -24.55
C LEU A 252 -36.75 2.74 -23.91
N GLY A 253 -35.51 2.66 -23.45
CA GLY A 253 -34.76 3.76 -22.86
C GLY A 253 -34.97 3.92 -21.34
N PHE A 254 -34.18 4.83 -20.76
CA PHE A 254 -34.13 5.05 -19.32
C PHE A 254 -34.59 6.48 -18.95
N GLN A 255 -35.39 6.58 -17.90
CA GLN A 255 -35.84 7.86 -17.34
C GLN A 255 -34.73 8.52 -16.52
N LEU A 256 -34.07 9.53 -17.10
CA LEU A 256 -33.01 10.31 -16.46
C LEU A 256 -33.59 11.30 -15.42
N PRO A 257 -32.80 11.75 -14.43
CA PRO A 257 -33.30 12.61 -13.37
C PRO A 257 -33.76 13.99 -13.87
N MET A 258 -33.18 14.50 -14.97
CA MET A 258 -33.57 15.76 -15.63
C MET A 258 -33.77 16.93 -14.64
N ILE A 259 -32.73 17.18 -13.85
CA ILE A 259 -32.75 18.18 -12.79
C ILE A 259 -32.78 19.59 -13.40
N GLY A 260 -33.86 20.34 -13.16
CA GLY A 260 -34.11 21.64 -13.80
C GLY A 260 -33.87 22.88 -12.92
N GLY A 261 -33.98 22.79 -11.60
CA GLY A 261 -33.89 23.93 -10.68
C GLY A 261 -34.66 23.74 -9.36
N VAL A 262 -34.78 24.79 -8.55
CA VAL A 262 -35.63 24.84 -7.34
C VAL A 262 -36.68 25.95 -7.53
N ASP A 263 -37.96 25.68 -7.26
CA ASP A 263 -39.00 26.70 -7.35
C ASP A 263 -39.19 27.51 -6.06
N ASN A 264 -40.08 28.52 -6.12
CA ASN A 264 -40.42 29.35 -4.97
C ASN A 264 -41.17 28.60 -3.85
N ASN A 265 -41.64 27.37 -4.10
CA ASN A 265 -42.16 26.47 -3.07
C ASN A 265 -41.07 25.57 -2.46
N TRP A 266 -39.80 25.83 -2.81
CA TRP A 266 -38.59 25.15 -2.36
C TRP A 266 -38.50 23.69 -2.80
N GLN A 267 -39.29 23.31 -3.81
CA GLN A 267 -39.28 21.97 -4.38
C GLN A 267 -38.26 21.87 -5.52
N ILE A 268 -37.50 20.78 -5.52
CA ILE A 268 -36.55 20.48 -6.58
C ILE A 268 -37.30 19.92 -7.80
N HIS A 269 -37.10 20.53 -8.96
CA HIS A 269 -37.66 20.04 -10.23
C HIS A 269 -36.87 18.84 -10.71
N VAL A 270 -37.49 17.67 -10.64
CA VAL A 270 -36.93 16.37 -11.03
C VAL A 270 -37.95 15.55 -11.78
N ASN A 271 -37.51 14.70 -12.70
CA ASN A 271 -38.36 13.72 -13.35
C ASN A 271 -38.91 12.71 -12.33
N PRO A 272 -40.23 12.69 -12.04
CA PRO A 272 -40.82 11.79 -11.05
C PRO A 272 -40.72 10.31 -11.44
N ALA A 273 -40.52 10.01 -12.73
CA ALA A 273 -40.36 8.65 -13.22
C ALA A 273 -38.94 8.07 -13.01
N HIS A 274 -37.95 8.91 -12.67
CA HIS A 274 -36.55 8.47 -12.52
C HIS A 274 -36.40 7.38 -11.45
N ILE A 275 -36.85 7.65 -10.22
CA ILE A 275 -36.73 6.70 -9.12
C ILE A 275 -37.60 5.46 -9.33
N LEU A 276 -38.78 5.63 -9.94
CA LEU A 276 -39.65 4.52 -10.30
C LEU A 276 -39.00 3.60 -11.34
N ASN A 277 -38.28 4.18 -12.32
CA ASN A 277 -37.58 3.41 -13.33
C ASN A 277 -36.41 2.62 -12.72
N ILE A 278 -35.64 3.24 -11.81
CA ILE A 278 -34.59 2.53 -11.04
C ILE A 278 -35.21 1.34 -10.30
N ARG A 279 -36.28 1.55 -9.52
CA ARG A 279 -37.00 0.48 -8.80
C ARG A 279 -37.47 -0.62 -9.73
N THR A 280 -38.07 -0.25 -10.85
CA THR A 280 -38.56 -1.21 -11.86
C THR A 280 -37.43 -2.10 -12.37
N TRP A 281 -36.29 -1.52 -12.74
CA TRP A 281 -35.16 -2.29 -13.25
C TRP A 281 -34.49 -3.12 -12.15
N LEU A 282 -34.36 -2.60 -10.93
CA LEU A 282 -33.87 -3.36 -9.77
C LEU A 282 -34.76 -4.58 -9.50
N GLU A 283 -36.09 -4.40 -9.41
CA GLU A 283 -37.03 -5.50 -9.20
C GLU A 283 -36.97 -6.55 -10.32
N LEU A 284 -36.71 -6.16 -11.57
CA LEU A 284 -36.51 -7.10 -12.67
C LEU A 284 -35.20 -7.90 -12.53
N ILE A 285 -34.12 -7.24 -12.12
CA ILE A 285 -32.82 -7.88 -11.88
C ILE A 285 -32.92 -8.84 -10.68
N GLU A 286 -33.66 -8.47 -9.62
CA GLU A 286 -33.88 -9.30 -8.44
C GLU A 286 -34.48 -10.67 -8.75
N LEU A 287 -35.31 -10.78 -9.80
CA LEU A 287 -35.92 -12.03 -10.20
C LEU A 287 -34.87 -13.09 -10.54
N HIS A 288 -33.80 -12.70 -11.24
CA HIS A 288 -32.70 -13.61 -11.57
C HIS A 288 -31.40 -12.86 -11.94
N PRO A 289 -30.61 -12.37 -10.97
CA PRO A 289 -29.51 -11.43 -11.23
C PRO A 289 -28.48 -11.90 -12.26
N LYS A 290 -28.14 -13.20 -12.25
CA LYS A 290 -27.20 -13.82 -13.22
C LYS A 290 -27.69 -13.78 -14.68
N ARG A 291 -29.01 -13.81 -14.92
CA ARG A 291 -29.58 -13.71 -16.28
C ARG A 291 -29.76 -12.26 -16.71
N SER A 292 -29.69 -11.32 -15.78
CA SER A 292 -29.94 -9.90 -16.00
C SER A 292 -28.66 -9.06 -16.13
N ILE A 293 -27.50 -9.68 -16.39
CA ILE A 293 -26.20 -8.98 -16.50
C ILE A 293 -26.25 -7.81 -17.48
N ARG A 294 -26.90 -7.99 -18.65
CA ARG A 294 -27.03 -6.91 -19.65
C ARG A 294 -27.85 -5.74 -19.11
N LEU A 295 -28.97 -6.02 -18.43
CA LEU A 295 -29.81 -4.98 -17.80
C LEU A 295 -29.08 -4.27 -16.66
N LEU A 296 -28.31 -5.03 -15.87
CA LEU A 296 -27.46 -4.51 -14.78
C LEU A 296 -26.33 -3.62 -15.32
N SER A 297 -25.71 -4.01 -16.43
CA SER A 297 -24.72 -3.20 -17.16
C SER A 297 -25.34 -1.91 -17.71
N SER A 298 -26.51 -1.99 -18.34
CA SER A 298 -27.21 -0.83 -18.87
C SER A 298 -27.62 0.17 -17.79
N ILE A 299 -28.15 -0.26 -16.64
CA ILE A 299 -28.49 0.68 -15.55
C ILE A 299 -27.24 1.36 -14.99
N ILE A 300 -26.12 0.65 -14.84
CA ILE A 300 -24.84 1.25 -14.43
C ILE A 300 -24.43 2.33 -15.43
N ILE A 301 -24.53 2.06 -16.73
CA ILE A 301 -24.18 3.03 -17.78
C ILE A 301 -25.10 4.26 -17.72
N TYR A 302 -26.42 4.07 -17.69
CA TYR A 302 -27.37 5.19 -17.64
C TYR A 302 -27.19 6.06 -16.40
N LEU A 303 -27.01 5.46 -15.23
CA LEU A 303 -26.79 6.20 -13.99
C LEU A 303 -25.42 6.89 -13.96
N ALA A 304 -24.40 6.31 -14.61
CA ALA A 304 -23.06 6.90 -14.66
C ALA A 304 -23.06 8.12 -15.57
N LEU A 305 -23.65 7.99 -16.76
CA LEU A 305 -23.75 9.07 -17.75
C LEU A 305 -24.74 10.16 -17.34
N GLY A 306 -25.87 9.80 -16.71
CA GLY A 306 -26.98 10.72 -16.44
C GLY A 306 -27.09 11.21 -15.00
N GLY A 307 -26.34 10.63 -14.06
CA GLY A 307 -26.43 10.92 -12.64
C GLY A 307 -27.60 10.24 -11.93
N VAL A 308 -27.61 10.37 -10.60
CA VAL A 308 -28.62 9.77 -9.71
C VAL A 308 -29.16 10.86 -8.78
N PHE A 309 -30.48 10.92 -8.65
CA PHE A 309 -31.15 11.77 -7.66
C PHE A 309 -32.11 10.94 -6.81
N ILE A 310 -31.86 10.90 -5.51
CA ILE A 310 -32.67 10.19 -4.51
C ILE A 310 -32.86 11.14 -3.33
N LYS A 311 -34.09 11.29 -2.85
CA LYS A 311 -34.39 12.03 -1.62
C LYS A 311 -34.29 11.07 -0.44
N ASP A 312 -33.89 11.55 0.73
CA ASP A 312 -33.91 10.76 1.96
C ASP A 312 -35.31 10.22 2.26
N THR A 313 -36.32 11.02 1.92
CA THR A 313 -37.73 10.71 2.10
C THR A 313 -38.26 9.60 1.19
N ASP A 314 -37.50 9.20 0.16
CA ASP A 314 -37.88 8.09 -0.72
C ASP A 314 -37.70 6.71 -0.06
N LEU A 315 -36.98 6.65 1.07
CA LEU A 315 -36.67 5.43 1.83
C LEU A 315 -35.99 4.34 0.98
N PHE A 316 -35.13 4.77 0.06
CA PHE A 316 -34.39 3.90 -0.86
C PHE A 316 -33.51 2.82 -0.20
N PRO A 317 -33.01 2.96 1.06
CA PRO A 317 -32.37 1.85 1.77
C PRO A 317 -33.20 0.55 1.83
N ARG A 318 -34.53 0.64 1.78
CA ARG A 318 -35.43 -0.52 1.70
C ARG A 318 -35.29 -1.25 0.36
N ASP A 319 -35.22 -0.52 -0.73
CA ASP A 319 -35.03 -1.05 -2.08
C ASP A 319 -33.66 -1.77 -2.20
N ILE A 320 -32.59 -1.16 -1.63
CA ILE A 320 -31.26 -1.80 -1.56
C ILE A 320 -31.31 -3.09 -0.74
N THR A 321 -31.96 -3.06 0.42
CA THR A 321 -32.11 -4.23 1.29
C THR A 321 -32.83 -5.37 0.58
N GLN A 322 -33.90 -5.05 -0.16
CA GLN A 322 -34.62 -6.03 -0.97
C GLN A 322 -33.69 -6.64 -2.04
N PHE A 323 -32.93 -5.80 -2.76
CA PHE A 323 -31.97 -6.24 -3.76
C PHE A 323 -30.89 -7.16 -3.19
N LEU A 324 -30.29 -6.82 -2.04
CA LEU A 324 -29.27 -7.62 -1.35
C LEU A 324 -29.80 -8.97 -0.80
N ASN A 325 -31.12 -9.14 -0.77
CA ASN A 325 -31.75 -10.42 -0.41
C ASN A 325 -32.01 -11.34 -1.61
N SER A 326 -31.61 -10.95 -2.83
CA SER A 326 -31.58 -11.80 -4.03
C SER A 326 -30.24 -12.56 -4.20
N ASP A 327 -30.16 -13.54 -5.13
CA ASP A 327 -28.92 -14.30 -5.41
C ASP A 327 -27.92 -13.47 -6.23
N ILE A 328 -27.32 -12.46 -5.59
CA ILE A 328 -26.31 -11.58 -6.19
C ILE A 328 -24.91 -12.21 -6.27
N SER A 329 -24.71 -13.44 -5.78
CA SER A 329 -23.39 -14.08 -5.65
C SER A 329 -22.59 -14.09 -6.96
N GLY A 330 -23.22 -14.46 -8.09
CA GLY A 330 -22.58 -14.53 -9.40
C GLY A 330 -22.43 -13.20 -10.12
N VAL A 331 -22.96 -12.11 -9.56
CA VAL A 331 -22.90 -10.75 -10.13
C VAL A 331 -22.48 -9.74 -9.06
N TYR A 332 -21.71 -10.20 -8.06
CA TYR A 332 -21.38 -9.40 -6.88
C TYR A 332 -20.56 -8.16 -7.24
N ASN A 333 -19.59 -8.29 -8.15
CA ASN A 333 -18.80 -7.16 -8.64
C ASN A 333 -19.69 -6.09 -9.28
N LEU A 334 -20.58 -6.46 -10.21
CA LEU A 334 -21.53 -5.52 -10.84
C LEU A 334 -22.53 -4.95 -9.84
N THR A 335 -22.97 -5.76 -8.88
CA THR A 335 -23.81 -5.29 -7.77
C THR A 335 -23.12 -4.19 -7.00
N LYS A 336 -21.85 -4.38 -6.62
CA LYS A 336 -21.06 -3.34 -5.95
C LYS A 336 -20.87 -2.10 -6.82
N GLN A 337 -20.59 -2.27 -8.11
CA GLN A 337 -20.47 -1.16 -9.06
C GLN A 337 -21.75 -0.32 -9.12
N LEU A 338 -22.92 -0.96 -9.17
CA LEU A 338 -24.21 -0.29 -9.14
C LEU A 338 -24.48 0.38 -7.79
N MET A 339 -24.36 -0.39 -6.70
CA MET A 339 -24.69 0.07 -5.36
C MET A 339 -23.85 1.29 -4.96
N ARG A 340 -22.56 1.32 -5.31
CA ARG A 340 -21.67 2.46 -5.00
C ARG A 340 -22.13 3.77 -5.65
N MET A 341 -22.99 3.73 -6.65
CA MET A 341 -23.53 4.92 -7.32
C MET A 341 -24.73 5.53 -6.60
N PHE A 342 -25.37 4.79 -5.69
CA PHE A 342 -26.52 5.28 -4.94
C PHE A 342 -26.06 6.09 -3.72
N PRO A 343 -26.40 7.38 -3.62
CA PRO A 343 -26.12 8.19 -2.45
C PRO A 343 -27.13 7.89 -1.33
N ALA A 344 -27.21 6.62 -0.90
CA ALA A 344 -28.22 6.12 0.02
C ALA A 344 -27.64 5.29 1.18
N PHE A 345 -26.31 5.12 1.27
CA PHE A 345 -25.63 4.35 2.31
C PHE A 345 -25.40 5.15 3.60
N PHE A 346 -26.49 5.70 4.13
CA PHE A 346 -26.59 6.35 5.44
C PHE A 346 -27.73 5.75 6.24
N ASN A 347 -27.62 5.81 7.57
CA ASN A 347 -28.64 5.32 8.47
C ASN A 347 -29.63 6.40 8.92
N GLU A 348 -29.26 7.68 8.83
CA GLU A 348 -30.07 8.81 9.30
C GLU A 348 -30.86 9.47 8.16
N ILE A 349 -32.19 9.45 8.25
CA ILE A 349 -33.12 10.11 7.32
C ILE A 349 -33.22 11.57 7.72
N GLY A 350 -32.95 12.48 6.79
CA GLY A 350 -32.97 13.92 7.07
C GLY A 350 -31.72 14.39 7.83
N ALA A 351 -31.75 15.64 8.32
CA ALA A 351 -30.71 16.16 9.21
C ALA A 351 -31.05 15.87 10.68
N GLU A 352 -30.28 14.96 11.30
CA GLU A 352 -30.35 14.64 12.72
C GLU A 352 -29.00 14.84 13.43
N GLY A 353 -29.04 14.77 14.77
CA GLY A 353 -27.85 14.87 15.63
C GLY A 353 -26.93 16.03 15.28
N HIS A 354 -25.65 15.71 15.13
CA HIS A 354 -24.59 16.69 14.90
C HIS A 354 -24.76 17.49 13.59
N LEU A 355 -25.33 16.87 12.54
CA LEU A 355 -25.56 17.52 11.25
C LEU A 355 -26.66 18.60 11.37
N ARG A 356 -27.69 18.34 12.18
CA ARG A 356 -28.72 19.33 12.52
C ARG A 356 -28.20 20.44 13.42
N ASP A 357 -27.34 20.10 14.38
CA ASP A 357 -26.78 21.05 15.31
C ASP A 357 -25.90 22.06 14.58
N ILE A 358 -24.92 21.61 13.78
CA ILE A 358 -24.01 22.51 13.06
C ILE A 358 -24.77 23.43 12.11
N SER A 359 -25.68 22.88 11.30
CA SER A 359 -26.48 23.70 10.37
C SER A 359 -27.39 24.71 11.07
N THR A 360 -27.87 24.39 12.29
CA THR A 360 -28.65 25.33 13.10
C THR A 360 -27.77 26.42 13.71
N HIS A 361 -26.61 26.08 14.26
CA HIS A 361 -25.66 27.07 14.79
C HIS A 361 -25.21 28.03 13.69
N LEU A 362 -24.87 27.51 12.50
CA LEU A 362 -24.45 28.31 11.35
C LEU A 362 -25.48 29.38 10.95
N ASP A 363 -26.77 29.02 10.93
CA ASP A 363 -27.90 29.93 10.63
C ASP A 363 -28.20 30.91 11.79
N GLU A 364 -28.10 30.45 13.04
CA GLU A 364 -28.41 31.27 14.23
C GLU A 364 -27.35 32.33 14.52
N MET A 365 -26.10 32.13 14.09
CA MET A 365 -25.03 33.14 14.20
C MET A 365 -25.37 34.45 13.48
N THR A 366 -26.12 34.40 12.38
CA THR A 366 -26.60 35.59 11.66
C THR A 366 -28.01 36.01 12.10
N ARG A 367 -28.55 35.41 13.17
CA ARG A 367 -29.95 35.52 13.61
C ARG A 367 -30.93 35.20 12.47
N ARG A 368 -30.57 34.26 11.59
CA ARG A 368 -31.37 33.83 10.43
C ARG A 368 -31.65 34.94 9.41
N LYS A 369 -30.75 35.92 9.33
CA LYS A 369 -30.85 37.05 8.37
C LYS A 369 -30.03 36.84 7.10
N ASP A 370 -29.20 35.79 7.07
CA ASP A 370 -28.51 35.35 5.86
C ASP A 370 -29.42 34.39 5.10
N GLU A 371 -30.16 34.90 4.12
CA GLU A 371 -31.18 34.16 3.38
C GLU A 371 -30.62 32.90 2.69
N LEU A 372 -29.36 32.96 2.20
CA LEU A 372 -28.71 31.83 1.54
C LEU A 372 -28.42 30.69 2.54
N ILE A 373 -27.85 31.04 3.69
CA ILE A 373 -27.56 30.06 4.75
C ILE A 373 -28.84 29.55 5.41
N HIS A 374 -29.85 30.40 5.57
CA HIS A 374 -31.16 30.01 6.08
C HIS A 374 -31.82 28.99 5.16
N PHE A 375 -31.79 29.24 3.84
CA PHE A 375 -32.26 28.30 2.82
C PHE A 375 -31.47 26.99 2.87
N LEU A 376 -30.14 27.03 2.86
CA LEU A 376 -29.28 25.85 2.93
C LEU A 376 -29.63 24.94 4.13
N ARG A 377 -29.80 25.53 5.33
CA ARG A 377 -30.23 24.79 6.51
C ARG A 377 -31.60 24.16 6.32
N LYS A 378 -32.58 24.93 5.85
CA LYS A 378 -33.95 24.44 5.69
C LYS A 378 -34.05 23.33 4.65
N GLN A 379 -33.36 23.48 3.52
CA GLN A 379 -33.28 22.46 2.50
C GLN A 379 -32.66 21.18 3.07
N SER A 380 -31.61 21.33 3.89
CA SER A 380 -31.00 20.22 4.60
C SER A 380 -31.90 19.52 5.62
N HIS A 381 -32.90 20.20 6.19
CA HIS A 381 -33.79 19.61 7.21
C HIS A 381 -35.10 19.06 6.63
N VAL A 382 -35.60 19.65 5.55
CA VAL A 382 -36.96 19.39 5.04
C VAL A 382 -36.95 18.47 3.82
N GLU A 383 -35.98 18.65 2.89
CA GLU A 383 -35.90 17.90 1.63
C GLU A 383 -34.44 17.47 1.36
N SER A 384 -33.89 16.70 2.30
CA SER A 384 -32.52 16.23 2.26
C SER A 384 -32.26 15.32 1.06
N SER A 385 -31.20 15.64 0.31
CA SER A 385 -30.69 14.84 -0.81
C SER A 385 -29.20 15.14 -1.05
N ASN A 386 -28.56 14.35 -1.91
CA ASN A 386 -27.18 14.57 -2.32
C ASN A 386 -26.96 15.92 -3.02
N ARG A 387 -28.00 16.55 -3.57
CA ARG A 387 -27.95 17.90 -4.19
C ARG A 387 -27.51 19.00 -3.22
N ILE A 388 -27.67 18.79 -1.91
CA ILE A 388 -27.20 19.76 -0.90
C ILE A 388 -25.68 19.92 -0.94
N ILE A 389 -24.96 18.87 -1.37
CA ILE A 389 -23.52 18.94 -1.56
C ILE A 389 -23.18 19.91 -2.70
N ASP A 390 -23.93 19.86 -3.82
CA ASP A 390 -23.74 20.82 -4.91
C ASP A 390 -24.04 22.26 -4.43
N LEU A 391 -25.09 22.42 -3.60
CA LEU A 391 -25.44 23.72 -3.02
C LEU A 391 -24.34 24.25 -2.09
N ILE A 392 -23.79 23.43 -1.19
CA ILE A 392 -22.73 23.89 -0.27
C ILE A 392 -21.41 24.17 -1.00
N GLU A 393 -21.08 23.40 -2.03
CA GLU A 393 -19.93 23.69 -2.91
C GLU A 393 -20.12 25.03 -3.64
N ALA A 394 -21.32 25.30 -4.14
CA ALA A 394 -21.64 26.59 -4.76
C ALA A 394 -21.62 27.75 -3.74
N VAL A 395 -22.02 27.51 -2.49
CA VAL A 395 -21.90 28.51 -1.38
C VAL A 395 -20.43 28.78 -1.07
N ILE A 396 -19.58 27.75 -0.98
CA ILE A 396 -18.13 27.90 -0.77
C ILE A 396 -17.50 28.68 -1.92
N ALA A 397 -17.82 28.32 -3.17
CA ALA A 397 -17.36 29.03 -4.36
C ALA A 397 -17.82 30.50 -4.37
N PHE A 398 -19.06 30.76 -3.95
CA PHE A 398 -19.58 32.12 -3.77
C PHE A 398 -18.82 32.89 -2.68
N TRP A 399 -18.51 32.28 -1.54
CA TRP A 399 -17.70 32.91 -0.50
C TRP A 399 -16.28 33.23 -0.98
N TYR A 400 -15.68 32.40 -1.83
CA TYR A 400 -14.39 32.70 -2.48
C TYR A 400 -14.46 33.82 -3.51
N THR A 401 -15.49 33.83 -4.37
CA THR A 401 -15.50 34.66 -5.59
C THR A 401 -16.39 35.90 -5.51
N LYS A 402 -17.30 35.96 -4.53
CA LYS A 402 -18.45 36.88 -4.48
C LYS A 402 -19.36 36.84 -5.71
N ASN A 403 -19.24 35.81 -6.56
CA ASN A 403 -20.04 35.64 -7.75
C ASN A 403 -21.18 34.62 -7.49
N PRO A 404 -22.45 35.04 -7.46
CA PRO A 404 -23.56 34.15 -7.16
C PRO A 404 -23.96 33.26 -8.35
N PHE A 405 -23.34 33.39 -9.53
CA PHE A 405 -23.76 32.71 -10.76
C PHE A 405 -24.00 31.19 -10.59
N HIS A 406 -23.13 30.49 -9.85
CA HIS A 406 -23.25 29.06 -9.60
C HIS A 406 -24.42 28.66 -8.69
N LEU A 407 -25.05 29.61 -7.99
CA LEU A 407 -26.20 29.38 -7.11
C LEU A 407 -27.54 29.43 -7.85
N LYS A 408 -27.59 30.01 -9.07
CA LYS A 408 -28.83 30.35 -9.78
C LYS A 408 -29.82 29.18 -9.92
N ASP A 409 -29.33 27.98 -10.21
CA ASP A 409 -30.16 26.79 -10.42
C ASP A 409 -30.28 25.91 -9.15
N LEU A 410 -29.64 26.32 -8.05
CA LEU A 410 -29.59 25.60 -6.77
C LEU A 410 -30.44 26.24 -5.67
N VAL A 411 -30.90 27.48 -5.87
CA VAL A 411 -31.80 28.21 -4.96
C VAL A 411 -33.05 28.70 -5.70
N PRO A 412 -34.18 28.95 -4.99
CA PRO A 412 -35.36 29.57 -5.57
C PRO A 412 -35.05 30.93 -6.22
N PRO A 413 -35.70 31.30 -7.34
CA PRO A 413 -35.51 32.61 -7.98
C PRO A 413 -35.69 33.79 -7.02
N ALA A 414 -36.69 33.73 -6.13
CA ALA A 414 -36.94 34.77 -5.15
C ALA A 414 -35.80 34.92 -4.13
N ILE A 415 -35.11 33.83 -3.79
CA ILE A 415 -33.95 33.84 -2.89
C ILE A 415 -32.72 34.34 -3.64
N PHE A 416 -32.52 33.89 -4.89
CA PHE A 416 -31.41 34.32 -5.74
C PHE A 416 -31.34 35.85 -5.88
N GLU A 417 -32.49 36.50 -6.10
CA GLU A 417 -32.59 37.96 -6.19
C GLU A 417 -32.23 38.69 -4.87
N GLN A 418 -32.33 38.00 -3.73
CA GLN A 418 -32.02 38.54 -2.40
C GLN A 418 -30.56 38.31 -1.97
N ILE A 419 -29.79 37.52 -2.73
CA ILE A 419 -28.38 37.25 -2.41
C ILE A 419 -27.55 38.51 -2.64
N GLN A 420 -27.03 39.08 -1.55
CA GLN A 420 -26.13 40.23 -1.59
C GLN A 420 -24.70 39.77 -1.88
N THR A 421 -23.99 40.45 -2.77
CA THR A 421 -22.57 40.17 -3.08
C THR A 421 -21.59 40.95 -2.19
N THR A 422 -22.09 41.93 -1.44
CA THR A 422 -21.35 42.76 -0.48
C THR A 422 -22.22 42.98 0.75
N GLY A 423 -21.62 43.25 1.91
CA GLY A 423 -22.34 43.46 3.17
C GLY A 423 -21.86 42.56 4.32
N PRO A 424 -22.51 42.69 5.49
CA PRO A 424 -22.01 42.13 6.76
C PRO A 424 -21.96 40.60 6.79
N TYR A 425 -22.71 39.90 5.92
CA TYR A 425 -22.74 38.44 5.90
C TYR A 425 -21.76 37.81 4.90
N ILE A 426 -21.16 38.60 3.99
CA ILE A 426 -20.30 38.12 2.90
C ILE A 426 -18.87 38.68 2.98
N ASP A 427 -18.69 39.96 3.29
CA ASP A 427 -17.35 40.59 3.23
C ASP A 427 -16.38 40.05 4.28
N GLY A 428 -16.89 39.60 5.43
CA GLY A 428 -16.10 38.96 6.48
C GLY A 428 -15.66 37.55 6.11
N VAL A 429 -16.62 36.67 5.76
CA VAL A 429 -16.33 35.29 5.33
C VAL A 429 -15.45 35.24 4.09
N HIS A 430 -15.62 36.15 3.12
CA HIS A 430 -14.74 36.23 1.95
C HIS A 430 -13.28 36.50 2.33
N ARG A 431 -13.03 37.41 3.27
CA ARG A 431 -11.67 37.68 3.77
C ARG A 431 -11.07 36.46 4.45
N VAL A 432 -11.88 35.69 5.19
CA VAL A 432 -11.46 34.40 5.77
C VAL A 432 -11.10 33.39 4.67
N MET A 433 -11.93 33.25 3.63
CA MET A 433 -11.65 32.34 2.51
C MET A 433 -10.38 32.74 1.73
N CYS A 434 -10.16 34.04 1.48
CA CYS A 434 -8.92 34.53 0.86
C CYS A 434 -7.68 34.20 1.71
N HIS A 435 -7.76 34.40 3.03
CA HIS A 435 -6.68 34.05 3.96
C HIS A 435 -6.36 32.55 3.97
N LEU A 436 -7.37 31.69 3.78
CA LEU A 436 -7.19 30.25 3.60
C LEU A 436 -6.56 29.91 2.24
N SER A 437 -6.93 30.64 1.18
CA SER A 437 -6.35 30.50 -0.17
C SER A 437 -4.86 30.80 -0.20
N GLU A 438 -4.42 31.85 0.49
CA GLU A 438 -2.99 32.23 0.60
C GLU A 438 -2.15 31.14 1.28
N ARG A 439 -2.78 30.24 2.03
CA ARG A 439 -2.15 29.13 2.74
C ARG A 439 -2.41 27.76 2.09
N GLY A 440 -2.86 27.78 0.83
CA GLY A 440 -2.98 26.57 0.01
C GLY A 440 -4.36 25.92 -0.01
N ILE A 441 -5.40 26.50 0.62
CA ILE A 441 -6.78 26.00 0.50
C ILE A 441 -7.53 26.88 -0.51
N SER A 442 -7.47 26.50 -1.79
CA SER A 442 -8.06 27.28 -2.90
C SER A 442 -9.38 26.71 -3.44
N ASP A 443 -9.78 25.51 -3.02
CA ASP A 443 -10.98 24.83 -3.52
C ASP A 443 -11.65 23.93 -2.46
N CYS A 444 -12.86 23.46 -2.78
CA CYS A 444 -13.68 22.62 -1.91
C CYS A 444 -13.00 21.28 -1.57
N GLU A 445 -12.18 20.73 -2.46
CA GLU A 445 -11.50 19.44 -2.22
C GLU A 445 -10.35 19.59 -1.24
N THR A 446 -9.60 20.69 -1.34
CA THR A 446 -8.51 21.00 -0.43
C THR A 446 -9.03 21.36 0.95
N LEU A 447 -10.17 22.07 1.01
CA LEU A 447 -10.88 22.34 2.27
C LEU A 447 -11.36 21.05 2.93
N ARG A 448 -11.86 20.08 2.15
CA ARG A 448 -12.28 18.76 2.65
C ARG A 448 -11.11 17.97 3.25
N ARG A 449 -9.99 17.91 2.53
CA ARG A 449 -8.80 17.10 2.90
C ARG A 449 -8.00 17.67 4.07
N THR A 450 -8.14 18.96 4.33
CA THR A 450 -7.43 19.62 5.44
C THR A 450 -7.97 19.08 6.77
N ASP A 451 -7.08 18.61 7.63
CA ASP A 451 -7.40 18.16 8.99
C ASP A 451 -7.94 19.30 9.87
N ASP A 452 -8.79 18.99 10.85
CA ASP A 452 -9.41 19.99 11.74
C ASP A 452 -8.39 20.77 12.56
N ALA A 453 -7.31 20.13 13.02
CA ALA A 453 -6.27 20.82 13.77
C ALA A 453 -5.41 21.70 12.84
N ALA A 454 -5.22 21.31 11.58
CA ALA A 454 -4.57 22.14 10.57
C ALA A 454 -5.43 23.36 10.21
N LEU A 455 -6.72 23.15 9.90
CA LEU A 455 -7.68 24.21 9.59
C LEU A 455 -7.82 25.18 10.78
N SER A 456 -7.93 24.67 12.01
CA SER A 456 -8.00 25.49 13.22
C SER A 456 -6.74 26.33 13.44
N ARG A 457 -5.55 25.77 13.18
CA ARG A 457 -4.28 26.53 13.22
C ARG A 457 -4.27 27.64 12.19
N MET A 458 -4.63 27.35 10.94
CA MET A 458 -4.67 28.35 9.85
C MET A 458 -5.64 29.49 10.14
N LEU A 459 -6.81 29.16 10.71
CA LEU A 459 -7.81 30.13 11.14
C LEU A 459 -7.36 30.94 12.36
N SER A 460 -6.67 30.33 13.33
CA SER A 460 -6.13 31.03 14.52
C SER A 460 -5.03 32.05 14.21
N GLN A 461 -4.34 31.87 13.09
CA GLN A 461 -3.29 32.77 12.59
C GLN A 461 -3.85 33.96 11.81
N ALA A 462 -5.17 34.06 11.66
CA ALA A 462 -5.82 35.16 10.98
C ALA A 462 -5.94 36.39 11.90
N VAL A 463 -4.94 37.27 11.84
CA VAL A 463 -4.92 38.52 12.62
C VAL A 463 -5.84 39.55 11.97
N GLY A 464 -6.81 40.07 12.73
CA GLY A 464 -7.70 41.16 12.27
C GLY A 464 -9.00 40.73 11.58
N LEU A 465 -9.34 39.43 11.60
CA LEU A 465 -10.64 38.93 11.14
C LEU A 465 -11.65 38.82 12.30
N ASP A 466 -12.94 39.00 12.00
CA ASP A 466 -14.01 38.86 12.99
C ASP A 466 -14.13 37.39 13.45
N PRO A 467 -14.09 37.10 14.77
CA PRO A 467 -14.22 35.74 15.29
C PRO A 467 -15.50 35.02 14.83
N SER A 468 -16.59 35.76 14.60
CA SER A 468 -17.85 35.22 14.12
C SER A 468 -17.74 34.68 12.70
N ASP A 469 -17.05 35.39 11.79
CA ASP A 469 -16.89 34.94 10.40
C ASP A 469 -15.92 33.77 10.28
N VAL A 470 -14.87 33.73 11.10
CA VAL A 470 -13.96 32.58 11.23
C VAL A 470 -14.73 31.33 11.63
N LEU A 471 -15.62 31.46 12.62
CA LEU A 471 -16.41 30.33 13.10
C LEU A 471 -17.50 29.91 12.08
N ARG A 472 -18.08 30.84 11.31
CA ARG A 472 -18.99 30.51 10.19
C ARG A 472 -18.31 29.68 9.11
N VAL A 473 -17.07 30.02 8.73
CA VAL A 473 -16.27 29.22 7.77
C VAL A 473 -15.98 27.83 8.33
N ARG A 474 -15.63 27.73 9.62
CA ARG A 474 -15.41 26.44 10.26
C ARG A 474 -16.67 25.57 10.26
N TYR A 475 -17.81 26.12 10.69
CA TYR A 475 -19.07 25.37 10.71
C TYR A 475 -19.53 24.97 9.30
N LEU A 476 -19.33 25.80 8.27
CA LEU A 476 -19.64 25.42 6.90
C LEU A 476 -18.75 24.27 6.41
N ALA A 477 -17.45 24.30 6.73
CA ALA A 477 -16.51 23.21 6.39
C ALA A 477 -16.90 21.90 7.11
N ASP A 478 -17.22 21.96 8.40
CA ASP A 478 -17.68 20.80 9.17
C ASP A 478 -19.00 20.24 8.64
N PHE A 479 -19.94 21.14 8.30
CA PHE A 479 -21.22 20.76 7.71
C PHE A 479 -21.05 20.05 6.37
N TYR A 480 -20.16 20.57 5.52
CA TYR A 480 -19.80 19.99 4.23
C TYR A 480 -19.17 18.59 4.39
N ARG A 481 -18.23 18.41 5.33
CA ARG A 481 -17.63 17.09 5.61
C ARG A 481 -18.67 16.07 6.07
N LEU A 482 -19.57 16.45 6.97
CA LEU A 482 -20.62 15.55 7.46
C LEU A 482 -21.63 15.17 6.36
N LEU A 483 -22.05 16.12 5.52
CA LEU A 483 -22.94 15.85 4.38
C LEU A 483 -22.26 14.94 3.35
N ARG A 484 -20.99 15.21 3.01
CA ARG A 484 -20.17 14.33 2.16
C ARG A 484 -20.14 12.91 2.73
N ASN A 485 -19.85 12.72 4.02
CA ASN A 485 -19.80 11.41 4.67
C ASN A 485 -21.14 10.67 4.70
N LYS A 486 -22.24 11.42 4.74
CA LYS A 486 -23.59 10.89 4.68
C LYS A 486 -23.87 10.29 3.30
N TYR A 487 -23.63 11.04 2.22
CA TYR A 487 -24.03 10.61 0.88
C TYR A 487 -22.95 9.86 0.09
N TYR A 488 -21.67 10.03 0.45
CA TYR A 488 -20.53 9.38 -0.17
C TYR A 488 -19.71 8.63 0.90
N PRO A 489 -19.45 7.31 0.71
CA PRO A 489 -18.69 6.51 1.66
C PRO A 489 -17.19 6.85 1.64
N ASP A 490 -16.85 7.98 2.25
CA ASP A 490 -15.48 8.49 2.42
C ASP A 490 -14.90 8.08 3.79
N MET A 491 -13.60 8.28 4.00
CA MET A 491 -12.88 7.87 5.23
C MET A 491 -13.11 8.79 6.42
N VAL A 492 -13.58 10.01 6.19
CA VAL A 492 -13.66 11.05 7.22
C VAL A 492 -14.65 10.60 8.30
N ALA A 493 -14.20 10.60 9.56
CA ALA A 493 -14.99 10.21 10.74
C ALA A 493 -15.49 8.74 10.78
N ILE A 494 -14.74 7.77 10.22
CA ILE A 494 -15.11 6.34 10.29
C ILE A 494 -15.39 5.84 11.72
N HIS A 495 -14.68 6.36 12.74
CA HIS A 495 -14.90 5.99 14.14
C HIS A 495 -16.33 6.30 14.61
N HIS A 496 -16.89 7.45 14.21
CA HIS A 496 -18.26 7.81 14.55
C HIS A 496 -19.28 6.88 13.89
N TYR A 497 -19.07 6.52 12.62
CA TYR A 497 -19.92 5.56 11.92
C TYR A 497 -19.89 4.17 12.60
N ILE A 498 -18.70 3.73 13.03
CA ILE A 498 -18.50 2.48 13.76
C ILE A 498 -19.22 2.52 15.12
N ASP A 499 -19.19 3.65 15.84
CA ASP A 499 -19.92 3.82 17.11
C ASP A 499 -21.43 3.69 16.93
N THR A 500 -21.97 4.27 15.86
CA THR A 500 -23.41 4.15 15.51
C THR A 500 -23.79 2.70 15.25
N LEU A 501 -22.95 1.94 14.51
CA LEU A 501 -23.17 0.52 14.27
C LEU A 501 -23.08 -0.33 15.55
N ALA A 502 -22.18 0.02 16.48
CA ALA A 502 -22.09 -0.63 17.79
C ALA A 502 -23.40 -0.47 18.59
N GLY A 503 -23.98 0.74 18.57
CA GLY A 503 -25.22 1.06 19.29
C GLY A 503 -26.43 0.24 18.84
N VAL A 504 -26.43 -0.22 17.58
CA VAL A 504 -27.50 -1.10 17.03
C VAL A 504 -27.15 -2.59 17.09
N GLY A 505 -26.04 -2.97 17.72
CA GLY A 505 -25.66 -4.37 17.90
C GLY A 505 -25.10 -5.04 16.64
N PHE A 506 -24.44 -4.28 15.76
CA PHE A 506 -23.68 -4.85 14.64
C PHE A 506 -22.50 -5.70 15.18
N PRO A 507 -22.23 -6.90 14.64
CA PRO A 507 -21.22 -7.81 15.19
C PRO A 507 -19.79 -7.29 15.03
N ASP A 508 -18.91 -7.68 15.96
CA ASP A 508 -17.44 -7.53 15.90
C ASP A 508 -16.90 -6.09 15.69
N VAL A 509 -17.68 -5.08 16.06
CA VAL A 509 -17.28 -3.68 15.99
C VAL A 509 -16.03 -3.36 16.83
N LEU A 510 -15.88 -4.00 18.00
CA LEU A 510 -14.68 -3.83 18.84
C LEU A 510 -13.42 -4.35 18.13
N ARG A 511 -13.50 -5.52 17.50
CA ARG A 511 -12.40 -6.09 16.69
C ARG A 511 -12.01 -5.13 15.57
N LEU A 512 -12.96 -4.46 14.92
CA LEU A 512 -12.65 -3.48 13.87
C LEU A 512 -11.88 -2.26 14.41
N LYS A 513 -12.24 -1.75 15.61
CA LYS A 513 -11.50 -0.65 16.25
C LYS A 513 -10.05 -1.04 16.55
N ASP A 514 -9.83 -2.25 17.05
CA ASP A 514 -8.48 -2.78 17.30
C ASP A 514 -7.67 -2.91 16.00
N ILE A 515 -8.31 -3.34 14.90
CA ILE A 515 -7.67 -3.41 13.58
C ILE A 515 -7.30 -2.02 13.08
N LEU A 516 -8.17 -1.02 13.24
CA LEU A 516 -7.88 0.36 12.83
C LEU A 516 -6.73 0.99 13.64
N GLY A 517 -6.48 0.51 14.86
CA GLY A 517 -5.34 0.92 15.71
C GLY A 517 -4.01 0.20 15.42
N GLU A 518 -3.97 -0.78 14.52
CA GLU A 518 -2.73 -1.50 14.17
C GLU A 518 -1.69 -0.54 13.53
N PRO A 519 -0.46 -0.44 14.09
CA PRO A 519 0.57 0.46 13.57
C PRO A 519 1.25 -0.07 12.29
N ASP A 520 1.31 -1.39 12.09
CA ASP A 520 1.95 -1.98 10.90
C ASP A 520 0.98 -1.98 9.70
N THR A 521 1.33 -1.25 8.63
CA THR A 521 0.49 -1.09 7.43
C THR A 521 0.11 -2.43 6.80
N CYS A 522 1.05 -3.39 6.70
CA CYS A 522 0.82 -4.67 6.05
C CYS A 522 -0.14 -5.56 6.85
N ARG A 523 0.09 -5.70 8.16
CA ARG A 523 -0.81 -6.41 9.07
C ARG A 523 -2.18 -5.77 9.13
N LYS A 524 -2.25 -4.43 9.14
CA LYS A 524 -3.51 -3.67 9.11
C LYS A 524 -4.30 -3.99 7.85
N ALA A 525 -3.67 -3.95 6.68
CA ALA A 525 -4.30 -4.31 5.40
C ALA A 525 -4.80 -5.76 5.43
N GLY A 526 -3.97 -6.72 5.86
CA GLY A 526 -4.35 -8.13 5.95
C GLY A 526 -5.53 -8.40 6.89
N LYS A 527 -5.56 -7.74 8.06
CA LYS A 527 -6.66 -7.83 9.04
C LYS A 527 -7.94 -7.17 8.51
N LEU A 528 -7.85 -6.02 7.84
CA LEU A 528 -9.00 -5.36 7.22
C LEU A 528 -9.58 -6.20 6.08
N LEU A 529 -8.74 -6.80 5.23
CA LEU A 529 -9.19 -7.74 4.20
C LEU A 529 -9.88 -8.98 4.81
N ALA A 530 -9.41 -9.47 5.97
CA ALA A 530 -10.12 -10.54 6.67
C ALA A 530 -11.49 -10.10 7.18
N PHE A 531 -11.60 -8.89 7.75
CA PHE A 531 -12.88 -8.33 8.19
C PHE A 531 -13.84 -8.07 7.01
N LEU A 532 -13.34 -7.60 5.87
CA LEU A 532 -14.11 -7.46 4.64
C LEU A 532 -14.65 -8.82 4.14
N ALA A 533 -13.92 -9.92 4.37
CA ALA A 533 -14.41 -11.27 4.08
C ALA A 533 -15.62 -11.64 4.94
N ASP A 534 -15.56 -11.30 6.23
CA ASP A 534 -16.67 -11.49 7.17
C ASP A 534 -17.91 -10.68 6.72
N LEU A 535 -17.72 -9.43 6.30
CA LEU A 535 -18.80 -8.58 5.76
C LEU A 535 -19.38 -9.14 4.46
N LYS A 536 -18.53 -9.59 3.52
CA LYS A 536 -18.98 -10.24 2.28
C LYS A 536 -19.83 -11.47 2.56
N ALA A 537 -19.45 -12.28 3.55
CA ALA A 537 -20.21 -13.45 3.96
C ALA A 537 -21.60 -13.09 4.52
N ILE A 538 -21.71 -11.98 5.26
CA ILE A 538 -23.01 -11.43 5.71
C ILE A 538 -23.85 -11.00 4.51
N ILE A 539 -23.28 -10.22 3.59
CA ILE A 539 -23.97 -9.66 2.42
C ILE A 539 -24.51 -10.79 1.52
N LEU A 540 -23.69 -11.80 1.24
CA LEU A 540 -24.04 -12.95 0.39
C LEU A 540 -24.83 -14.05 1.12
N SER A 541 -25.11 -13.87 2.41
CA SER A 541 -25.86 -14.86 3.19
C SER A 541 -27.27 -15.06 2.62
N LYS A 542 -27.74 -16.31 2.59
CA LYS A 542 -29.15 -16.63 2.29
C LYS A 542 -30.11 -16.20 3.40
N ARG A 543 -29.59 -15.86 4.59
CA ARG A 543 -30.39 -15.38 5.72
C ARG A 543 -30.93 -13.98 5.42
N LYS A 544 -32.22 -13.78 5.67
CA LYS A 544 -32.84 -12.45 5.76
C LYS A 544 -32.71 -11.95 7.20
N PHE A 545 -32.25 -10.72 7.38
CA PHE A 545 -32.15 -10.11 8.70
C PHE A 545 -33.35 -9.19 8.96
N GLU A 546 -33.61 -8.92 10.23
CA GLU A 546 -34.69 -8.04 10.65
C GLU A 546 -34.33 -6.57 10.33
N VAL A 547 -35.29 -5.84 9.78
CA VAL A 547 -35.18 -4.40 9.53
C VAL A 547 -35.56 -3.66 10.81
N ARG A 548 -34.70 -2.76 11.28
CA ARG A 548 -34.98 -1.85 12.39
C ARG A 548 -35.13 -0.43 11.85
N GLU A 549 -36.32 0.12 11.95
CA GLU A 549 -36.62 1.46 11.45
C GLU A 549 -37.44 2.28 12.45
N ASP A 550 -36.99 3.50 12.72
CA ASP A 550 -37.64 4.48 13.59
C ASP A 550 -37.90 5.75 12.78
N ILE A 551 -39.00 5.79 12.02
CA ILE A 551 -39.29 6.88 11.05
C ILE A 551 -40.48 7.71 11.51
N TYR A 552 -40.27 9.02 11.66
CA TYR A 552 -41.25 9.99 12.11
C TYR A 552 -41.65 10.94 10.97
N LYS A 553 -42.95 11.25 10.87
CA LYS A 553 -43.49 12.21 9.90
C LYS A 553 -43.90 13.50 10.60
N LYS A 554 -43.36 14.64 10.18
CA LYS A 554 -43.73 15.96 10.72
C LYS A 554 -44.53 16.74 9.67
N ARG A 555 -45.72 17.22 10.04
CA ARG A 555 -46.49 18.15 9.21
C ARG A 555 -46.00 19.57 9.50
N HIS A 556 -45.33 20.21 8.54
CA HIS A 556 -45.16 21.66 8.56
C HIS A 556 -46.46 22.29 8.03
N VAL A 557 -47.07 23.18 8.82
CA VAL A 557 -48.40 23.76 8.53
C VAL A 557 -48.31 25.00 7.62
N THR A 558 -47.11 25.52 7.36
CA THR A 558 -46.91 26.78 6.62
C THR A 558 -46.35 26.63 5.21
N VAL A 559 -45.89 25.44 4.81
CA VAL A 559 -45.51 25.09 3.43
C VAL A 559 -45.77 23.58 3.29
N ASP A 560 -46.50 23.14 2.27
CA ASP A 560 -46.94 21.75 2.03
C ASP A 560 -45.79 20.74 1.73
N ILE A 561 -44.62 20.88 2.38
CA ILE A 561 -43.49 19.96 2.22
C ILE A 561 -43.51 18.93 3.36
N PRO A 562 -43.78 17.64 3.08
CA PRO A 562 -43.74 16.60 4.09
C PRO A 562 -42.29 16.35 4.53
N SER A 563 -41.95 16.67 5.79
CA SER A 563 -40.63 16.34 6.34
C SER A 563 -40.68 15.02 7.11
N MET A 564 -39.69 14.16 6.84
CA MET A 564 -39.48 12.91 7.56
C MET A 564 -38.08 12.90 8.15
N TYR A 565 -37.97 12.34 9.35
CA TYR A 565 -36.70 12.12 10.04
C TYR A 565 -36.75 10.78 10.75
N GLY A 566 -35.59 10.16 10.95
CA GLY A 566 -35.54 8.84 11.56
C GLY A 566 -34.29 8.06 11.25
N ARG A 567 -34.29 6.78 11.63
CA ARG A 567 -33.16 5.87 11.39
C ARG A 567 -33.60 4.60 10.68
N TYR A 568 -32.73 4.06 9.83
CA TYR A 568 -32.90 2.80 9.14
C TYR A 568 -31.66 1.92 9.30
N HIS A 569 -31.85 0.68 9.75
CA HIS A 569 -30.79 -0.31 9.92
C HIS A 569 -31.24 -1.69 9.42
N GLU A 570 -30.40 -2.31 8.61
CA GLU A 570 -30.49 -3.73 8.25
C GLU A 570 -29.08 -4.27 8.03
N MET A 571 -28.84 -5.53 8.43
CA MET A 571 -27.48 -6.05 8.56
C MET A 571 -26.70 -6.12 7.24
N LYS A 572 -27.32 -6.50 6.12
CA LYS A 572 -26.66 -6.55 4.80
C LYS A 572 -26.43 -5.15 4.25
N PHE A 573 -27.40 -4.26 4.41
CA PHE A 573 -27.28 -2.84 4.04
C PHE A 573 -26.11 -2.17 4.80
N ASP A 574 -26.06 -2.33 6.11
CA ASP A 574 -25.01 -1.79 6.98
C ASP A 574 -23.63 -2.41 6.64
N ALA A 575 -23.59 -3.72 6.39
CA ALA A 575 -22.37 -4.42 6.00
C ALA A 575 -21.82 -3.94 4.65
N LEU A 576 -22.67 -3.66 3.66
CA LEU A 576 -22.25 -3.13 2.36
C LEU A 576 -21.78 -1.67 2.48
N GLY A 577 -22.50 -0.85 3.25
CA GLY A 577 -22.09 0.53 3.55
C GLY A 577 -20.75 0.61 4.28
N LEU A 578 -20.48 -0.33 5.20
CA LEU A 578 -19.20 -0.46 5.89
C LEU A 578 -18.11 -0.99 4.94
N THR A 579 -18.44 -1.96 4.09
CA THR A 579 -17.53 -2.49 3.04
C THR A 579 -16.96 -1.36 2.19
N PHE A 580 -17.78 -0.44 1.70
CA PHE A 580 -17.31 0.68 0.88
C PHE A 580 -16.34 1.61 1.60
N ARG A 581 -16.58 1.90 2.88
CA ARG A 581 -15.69 2.75 3.69
C ARG A 581 -14.36 2.06 3.98
N LEU A 582 -14.40 0.76 4.30
CA LEU A 582 -13.19 -0.01 4.58
C LEU A 582 -12.36 -0.28 3.32
N GLU A 583 -12.99 -0.48 2.16
CA GLU A 583 -12.27 -0.61 0.89
C GLU A 583 -11.51 0.65 0.50
N SER A 584 -12.08 1.83 0.75
CA SER A 584 -11.35 3.09 0.59
C SER A 584 -10.08 3.11 1.44
N ILE A 585 -10.16 2.67 2.72
CA ILE A 585 -8.97 2.57 3.60
C ILE A 585 -7.97 1.54 3.06
N VAL A 586 -8.44 0.36 2.68
CA VAL A 586 -7.59 -0.69 2.11
C VAL A 586 -6.88 -0.21 0.85
N ASN A 587 -7.54 0.56 -0.01
CA ASN A 587 -6.92 1.15 -1.20
C ASN A 587 -5.73 2.05 -0.86
N VAL A 588 -5.89 2.95 0.12
CA VAL A 588 -4.80 3.82 0.57
C VAL A 588 -3.67 3.01 1.22
N LEU A 589 -4.00 1.96 1.99
CA LEU A 589 -2.97 1.09 2.57
C LEU A 589 -2.20 0.29 1.50
N LEU A 590 -2.89 -0.23 0.47
CA LEU A 590 -2.24 -0.95 -0.63
C LEU A 590 -1.37 -0.01 -1.47
N GLU A 591 -1.79 1.23 -1.68
CA GLU A 591 -1.00 2.28 -2.34
C GLU A 591 0.27 2.60 -1.53
N ASP A 592 0.14 2.85 -0.23
CA ASP A 592 1.29 3.10 0.67
C ASP A 592 2.26 1.90 0.71
N LEU A 593 1.74 0.67 0.69
CA LEU A 593 2.58 -0.54 0.62
C LEU A 593 3.38 -0.63 -0.68
N VAL A 594 2.77 -0.30 -1.82
CA VAL A 594 3.42 -0.30 -3.14
C VAL A 594 4.43 0.85 -3.28
N GLU A 595 4.14 2.03 -2.72
CA GLU A 595 5.04 3.18 -2.75
C GLU A 595 6.28 2.96 -1.88
N ARG A 596 6.12 2.39 -0.68
CA ARG A 596 7.23 2.10 0.24
C ARG A 596 8.06 0.88 -0.14
N PHE A 597 7.58 0.05 -1.07
CA PHE A 597 8.31 -1.14 -1.49
C PHE A 597 9.57 -0.76 -2.27
N ASP A 598 10.74 -1.18 -1.77
CA ASP A 598 12.02 -0.93 -2.42
C ASP A 598 12.20 -1.86 -3.64
N LEU A 599 11.91 -1.30 -4.83
CA LEU A 599 12.15 -1.94 -6.11
C LEU A 599 13.48 -1.49 -6.76
N SER A 600 14.42 -0.92 -6.01
CA SER A 600 15.74 -0.60 -6.56
C SER A 600 16.52 -1.86 -6.98
N LEU A 601 16.25 -2.98 -6.31
CA LEU A 601 16.95 -4.24 -6.51
C LEU A 601 16.01 -5.44 -6.33
N ILE A 602 15.76 -6.21 -7.40
CA ILE A 602 15.00 -7.46 -7.30
C ILE A 602 15.95 -8.64 -7.16
N THR A 603 15.93 -9.24 -5.98
CA THR A 603 16.63 -10.45 -5.57
C THR A 603 15.63 -11.55 -5.22
N LYS A 604 16.08 -12.78 -4.92
CA LYS A 604 15.17 -13.83 -4.45
C LYS A 604 14.47 -13.45 -3.13
N ALA A 605 15.14 -12.71 -2.25
CA ALA A 605 14.54 -12.20 -1.01
C ALA A 605 13.44 -11.17 -1.31
N THR A 606 13.69 -10.27 -2.27
CA THR A 606 12.69 -9.30 -2.76
C THR A 606 11.47 -10.03 -3.32
N VAL A 607 11.67 -11.09 -4.11
CA VAL A 607 10.57 -11.88 -4.68
C VAL A 607 9.70 -12.53 -3.60
N ASN A 608 10.30 -13.01 -2.50
CA ASN A 608 9.52 -13.55 -1.38
C ASN A 608 8.59 -12.49 -0.76
N GLN A 609 9.06 -11.24 -0.62
CA GLN A 609 8.23 -10.13 -0.15
C GLN A 609 7.16 -9.72 -1.17
N LEU A 610 7.49 -9.76 -2.47
CA LEU A 610 6.54 -9.53 -3.55
C LEU A 610 5.41 -10.54 -3.50
N TYR A 611 5.71 -11.82 -3.26
CA TYR A 611 4.69 -12.86 -3.13
C TYR A 611 3.67 -12.56 -2.02
N ASP A 612 4.15 -12.17 -0.83
CA ASP A 612 3.27 -11.82 0.30
C ASP A 612 2.37 -10.64 -0.03
N LEU A 613 2.90 -9.61 -0.71
CA LEU A 613 2.12 -8.44 -1.11
C LEU A 613 1.12 -8.75 -2.23
N LEU A 614 1.52 -9.53 -3.24
CA LEU A 614 0.64 -9.95 -4.33
C LEU A 614 -0.53 -10.83 -3.84
N LYS A 615 -0.33 -11.61 -2.78
CA LYS A 615 -1.42 -12.32 -2.09
C LYS A 615 -2.46 -11.37 -1.48
N LEU A 616 -2.04 -10.23 -0.95
CA LEU A 616 -2.99 -9.23 -0.43
C LEU A 616 -3.83 -8.64 -1.58
N PHE A 617 -3.23 -8.40 -2.74
CA PHE A 617 -3.94 -7.94 -3.93
C PHE A 617 -4.93 -8.99 -4.47
N GLU A 618 -4.51 -10.25 -4.60
CA GLU A 618 -5.42 -11.33 -5.00
C GLU A 618 -6.62 -11.42 -4.05
N LYS A 619 -6.38 -11.39 -2.74
CA LYS A 619 -7.45 -11.38 -1.74
C LYS A 619 -8.37 -10.17 -1.88
N ALA A 620 -7.84 -8.98 -2.15
CA ALA A 620 -8.64 -7.77 -2.38
C ALA A 620 -9.57 -7.91 -3.61
N LEU A 621 -9.05 -8.43 -4.71
CA LEU A 621 -9.82 -8.69 -5.93
C LEU A 621 -10.89 -9.77 -5.70
N ALA A 622 -10.52 -10.87 -5.03
CA ALA A 622 -11.46 -11.94 -4.67
C ALA A 622 -12.61 -11.42 -3.80
N LEU A 623 -12.34 -10.49 -2.87
CA LEU A 623 -13.37 -9.83 -2.07
C LEU A 623 -14.29 -8.94 -2.92
N ASP A 624 -13.78 -8.28 -3.95
CA ASP A 624 -14.58 -7.53 -4.93
C ASP A 624 -15.45 -8.43 -5.82
N GLY A 625 -15.28 -9.77 -5.74
CA GLY A 625 -15.97 -10.74 -6.59
C GLY A 625 -15.27 -10.99 -7.92
N ILE A 626 -14.00 -10.61 -8.01
CA ILE A 626 -13.13 -10.85 -9.17
C ILE A 626 -12.28 -12.08 -8.86
N HIS A 627 -12.55 -13.18 -9.58
CA HIS A 627 -11.78 -14.42 -9.47
C HIS A 627 -11.00 -14.67 -10.76
N SER A 628 -9.70 -14.97 -10.64
CA SER A 628 -8.82 -15.25 -11.78
C SER A 628 -7.91 -16.42 -11.49
N VAL A 629 -8.21 -17.57 -12.10
CA VAL A 629 -7.38 -18.78 -12.04
C VAL A 629 -5.99 -18.53 -12.62
N GLU A 630 -5.88 -17.63 -13.60
CA GLU A 630 -4.59 -17.25 -14.17
C GLU A 630 -3.70 -16.54 -13.14
N LEU A 631 -4.28 -15.61 -12.37
CA LEU A 631 -3.56 -14.89 -11.31
C LEU A 631 -3.11 -15.83 -10.19
N GLU A 632 -3.99 -16.73 -9.75
CA GLU A 632 -3.67 -17.78 -8.77
C GLU A 632 -2.51 -18.67 -9.25
N ARG A 633 -2.54 -19.11 -10.51
CA ARG A 633 -1.46 -19.91 -11.10
C ARG A 633 -0.11 -19.16 -11.11
N GLN A 634 -0.11 -17.84 -11.34
CA GLN A 634 1.13 -17.06 -11.28
C GLN A 634 1.64 -16.91 -9.85
N LEU A 635 0.75 -16.80 -8.85
CA LEU A 635 1.14 -16.87 -7.44
C LEU A 635 1.74 -18.23 -7.09
N ASP A 636 1.18 -19.33 -7.60
CA ASP A 636 1.73 -20.66 -7.40
C ASP A 636 3.11 -20.80 -8.05
N PHE A 637 3.29 -20.33 -9.30
CA PHE A 637 4.61 -20.31 -9.93
C PHE A 637 5.62 -19.49 -9.12
N LEU A 638 5.23 -18.32 -8.62
CA LEU A 638 6.09 -17.48 -7.80
C LEU A 638 6.45 -18.17 -6.48
N PHE A 639 5.49 -18.83 -5.82
CA PHE A 639 5.74 -19.59 -4.60
C PHE A 639 6.71 -20.75 -4.81
N GLU A 640 6.46 -21.58 -5.82
CA GLU A 640 7.30 -22.74 -6.15
C GLU A 640 8.70 -22.31 -6.59
N SER A 641 8.82 -21.18 -7.31
CA SER A 641 10.13 -20.63 -7.72
C SER A 641 11.06 -20.32 -6.55
N LEU A 642 10.50 -20.01 -5.37
CA LEU A 642 11.26 -19.76 -4.16
C LEU A 642 11.89 -21.05 -3.60
N GLN A 643 11.31 -22.21 -3.90
CA GLN A 643 11.79 -23.52 -3.43
C GLN A 643 12.70 -24.22 -4.45
N VAL A 644 12.46 -24.01 -5.74
CA VAL A 644 13.21 -24.65 -6.83
C VAL A 644 14.64 -24.13 -6.90
N ARG A 645 15.60 -25.05 -7.02
CA ARG A 645 17.01 -24.73 -7.27
C ARG A 645 17.23 -24.42 -8.75
N GLY A 646 18.01 -23.39 -9.05
CA GLY A 646 18.36 -23.03 -10.43
C GLY A 646 17.28 -22.25 -11.18
N PHE A 647 16.22 -21.78 -10.51
CA PHE A 647 15.24 -20.87 -11.11
C PHE A 647 15.94 -19.57 -11.55
N THR A 648 15.81 -19.23 -12.83
CA THR A 648 16.59 -18.17 -13.47
C THR A 648 15.87 -16.84 -13.45
N PHE A 649 16.64 -15.77 -13.66
CA PHE A 649 16.12 -14.41 -13.75
C PHE A 649 15.10 -14.24 -14.88
N THR A 650 15.34 -14.87 -16.04
CA THR A 650 14.41 -14.83 -17.18
C THR A 650 13.09 -15.54 -16.89
N GLN A 651 13.10 -16.60 -16.07
CA GLN A 651 11.86 -17.27 -15.65
C GLN A 651 11.03 -16.37 -14.72
N TYR A 652 11.65 -15.57 -13.86
CA TYR A 652 10.91 -14.55 -13.09
C TYR A 652 10.24 -13.53 -14.02
N ILE A 653 10.94 -13.07 -15.07
CA ILE A 653 10.34 -12.17 -16.07
C ILE A 653 9.08 -12.80 -16.68
N ASP A 654 9.11 -14.09 -17.04
CA ASP A 654 7.95 -14.77 -17.62
C ASP A 654 6.79 -14.88 -16.63
N VAL A 655 7.05 -15.16 -15.34
CA VAL A 655 6.02 -15.17 -14.29
C VAL A 655 5.38 -13.78 -14.14
N PHE A 656 6.19 -12.71 -14.06
CA PHE A 656 5.66 -11.34 -13.92
C PHE A 656 4.95 -10.83 -15.20
N LYS A 657 5.35 -11.29 -16.40
CA LYS A 657 4.57 -11.08 -17.63
C LYS A 657 3.21 -11.78 -17.55
N GLY A 658 3.20 -13.00 -17.01
CA GLY A 658 1.97 -13.74 -16.72
C GLY A 658 1.04 -12.98 -15.77
N PHE A 659 1.58 -12.38 -14.71
CA PHE A 659 0.81 -11.52 -13.80
C PHE A 659 0.20 -10.32 -14.54
N ALA A 660 0.99 -9.60 -15.33
CA ALA A 660 0.49 -8.44 -16.10
C ALA A 660 -0.61 -8.84 -17.10
N GLN A 661 -0.45 -9.99 -17.77
CA GLN A 661 -1.47 -10.51 -18.68
C GLN A 661 -2.75 -10.91 -17.93
N ALA A 662 -2.63 -11.54 -16.74
CA ALA A 662 -3.77 -11.89 -15.91
C ALA A 662 -4.58 -10.65 -15.49
N VAL A 663 -3.90 -9.56 -15.10
CA VAL A 663 -4.55 -8.29 -14.75
C VAL A 663 -5.25 -7.66 -15.96
N LYS A 664 -4.62 -7.70 -17.14
CA LYS A 664 -5.25 -7.24 -18.39
C LYS A 664 -6.51 -8.03 -18.72
N ASN A 665 -6.47 -9.35 -18.55
CA ASN A 665 -7.64 -10.23 -18.75
C ASN A 665 -8.75 -9.94 -17.74
N ILE A 666 -8.42 -9.72 -16.47
CA ILE A 666 -9.38 -9.27 -15.44
C ILE A 666 -10.09 -7.99 -15.86
N ILE A 667 -9.33 -6.99 -16.32
CA ILE A 667 -9.91 -5.71 -16.79
C ILE A 667 -10.85 -5.94 -17.98
N ALA A 668 -10.44 -6.79 -18.93
CA ALA A 668 -11.27 -7.14 -20.07
C ALA A 668 -12.57 -7.85 -19.66
N ASP A 669 -12.49 -8.88 -18.82
CA ASP A 669 -13.62 -9.76 -18.50
C ASP A 669 -14.64 -9.11 -17.56
N TYR A 670 -14.19 -8.36 -16.55
CA TYR A 670 -15.09 -7.80 -15.53
C TYR A 670 -15.55 -6.38 -15.82
N PHE A 671 -14.88 -5.66 -16.72
CA PHE A 671 -15.19 -4.25 -17.02
C PHE A 671 -15.50 -4.04 -18.50
N HIS A 672 -14.57 -4.33 -19.43
CA HIS A 672 -14.80 -4.05 -20.86
C HIS A 672 -15.91 -4.91 -21.45
N ASN A 673 -15.77 -6.24 -21.44
CA ASN A 673 -16.69 -7.19 -22.08
C ASN A 673 -18.13 -7.06 -21.56
N VAL A 674 -18.29 -6.64 -20.30
CA VAL A 674 -19.62 -6.48 -19.67
C VAL A 674 -20.32 -5.19 -20.09
N HIS A 675 -19.57 -4.11 -20.34
CA HIS A 675 -20.15 -2.79 -20.57
C HIS A 675 -19.99 -2.25 -21.99
N GLU A 676 -18.95 -2.64 -22.74
CA GLU A 676 -18.57 -1.98 -24.01
C GLU A 676 -19.68 -1.98 -25.05
N GLU A 677 -20.29 -3.14 -25.32
CA GLU A 677 -21.39 -3.23 -26.30
C GLU A 677 -22.58 -2.35 -25.90
N ASN A 678 -23.00 -2.45 -24.63
CA ASN A 678 -24.12 -1.67 -24.11
C ASN A 678 -23.81 -0.17 -24.10
N LEU A 679 -22.58 0.20 -23.77
CA LEU A 679 -22.15 1.59 -23.71
C LEU A 679 -22.19 2.22 -25.10
N ASN A 680 -21.66 1.53 -26.12
CA ASN A 680 -21.70 2.00 -27.50
C ASN A 680 -23.15 2.14 -28.00
N ARG A 681 -24.02 1.17 -27.71
CA ARG A 681 -25.45 1.24 -28.05
C ARG A 681 -26.15 2.41 -27.38
N ILE A 682 -25.90 2.63 -26.09
CA ILE A 682 -26.53 3.71 -25.31
C ILE A 682 -26.03 5.07 -25.80
N LEU A 683 -24.72 5.25 -26.00
CA LEU A 683 -24.14 6.52 -26.43
C LEU A 683 -24.64 6.97 -27.80
N ALA A 684 -24.94 6.03 -28.70
CA ALA A 684 -25.49 6.35 -30.02
C ALA A 684 -26.85 7.08 -29.96
N VAL A 685 -27.62 6.89 -28.88
CA VAL A 685 -28.96 7.47 -28.69
C VAL A 685 -29.07 8.40 -27.48
N PHE A 686 -28.00 8.57 -26.69
CA PHE A 686 -28.04 9.34 -25.44
C PHE A 686 -28.06 10.87 -25.71
N PRO A 687 -29.00 11.63 -25.14
CA PRO A 687 -29.04 13.08 -25.33
C PRO A 687 -27.83 13.81 -24.73
N ILE A 688 -27.09 14.56 -25.55
CA ILE A 688 -25.83 15.24 -25.15
C ILE A 688 -26.06 16.27 -24.05
N ASP A 689 -27.18 16.98 -24.11
CA ASP A 689 -27.62 17.99 -23.13
C ASP A 689 -27.92 17.40 -21.74
N GLN A 690 -28.07 16.07 -21.64
CA GLN A 690 -28.37 15.35 -20.42
C GLN A 690 -27.17 14.57 -19.86
N LEU A 691 -26.00 14.62 -20.52
CA LEU A 691 -24.77 14.02 -19.99
C LEU A 691 -24.35 14.72 -18.69
N HIS A 692 -23.87 13.95 -17.72
CA HIS A 692 -23.33 14.48 -16.48
C HIS A 692 -22.16 15.43 -16.78
N PRO A 693 -22.02 16.59 -16.11
CA PRO A 693 -21.00 17.60 -16.40
C PRO A 693 -19.58 17.06 -16.55
N ARG A 694 -19.19 16.06 -15.73
CA ARG A 694 -17.89 15.35 -15.83
C ARG A 694 -17.52 14.81 -17.22
N PHE A 695 -18.52 14.47 -18.04
CA PHE A 695 -18.32 13.96 -19.41
C PHE A 695 -18.41 15.04 -20.48
N ARG A 696 -18.81 16.27 -20.12
CA ARG A 696 -18.88 17.40 -21.05
C ARG A 696 -17.50 18.02 -21.20
N SER A 697 -17.04 18.21 -22.43
CA SER A 697 -15.83 18.99 -22.71
C SER A 697 -16.10 20.48 -22.49
N LEU A 698 -15.17 21.19 -21.84
CA LEU A 698 -15.17 22.66 -21.77
C LEU A 698 -14.51 23.31 -23.00
N GLU A 699 -13.82 22.53 -23.84
CA GLU A 699 -13.03 23.01 -24.97
C GLU A 699 -13.48 22.40 -26.30
N GLU A 700 -13.63 23.28 -27.31
CA GLU A 700 -13.90 23.13 -28.76
C GLU A 700 -14.96 22.11 -29.24
N PRO A 701 -15.59 22.32 -30.42
CA PRO A 701 -16.50 21.34 -31.01
C PRO A 701 -15.75 20.05 -31.38
N MET A 702 -15.76 19.08 -30.48
CA MET A 702 -15.19 17.75 -30.71
C MET A 702 -16.08 16.91 -31.62
N ASP A 703 -15.45 16.23 -32.58
CA ASP A 703 -16.04 15.18 -33.42
C ASP A 703 -16.71 14.07 -32.60
N SER A 704 -17.74 13.45 -33.18
CA SER A 704 -18.58 12.44 -32.53
C SER A 704 -17.76 11.23 -32.06
N GLU A 705 -16.87 10.69 -32.90
CA GLU A 705 -16.07 9.51 -32.53
C GLU A 705 -15.10 9.79 -31.38
N LYS A 706 -14.40 10.94 -31.43
CA LYS A 706 -13.48 11.35 -30.36
C LYS A 706 -14.22 11.55 -29.03
N ARG A 707 -15.46 12.03 -29.08
CA ARG A 707 -16.30 12.17 -27.88
C ARG A 707 -16.70 10.82 -27.31
N HIS A 708 -17.15 9.88 -28.14
CA HIS A 708 -17.47 8.52 -27.70
C HIS A 708 -16.26 7.87 -27.02
N HIS A 709 -15.08 7.96 -27.64
CA HIS A 709 -13.85 7.41 -27.07
C HIS A 709 -13.51 8.01 -25.70
N ARG A 710 -13.59 9.33 -25.55
CA ARG A 710 -13.35 10.01 -24.27
C ARG A 710 -14.35 9.60 -23.19
N ILE A 711 -15.64 9.50 -23.53
CA ILE A 711 -16.67 9.09 -22.58
C ILE A 711 -16.41 7.65 -22.12
N SER A 712 -16.08 6.75 -23.05
CA SER A 712 -15.74 5.36 -22.74
C SER A 712 -14.49 5.26 -21.85
N GLU A 713 -13.43 6.02 -22.14
CA GLU A 713 -12.21 6.02 -21.31
C GLU A 713 -12.51 6.48 -19.87
N ILE A 714 -13.23 7.60 -19.69
CA ILE A 714 -13.61 8.09 -18.37
C ILE A 714 -14.50 7.07 -17.64
N PHE A 715 -15.48 6.49 -18.33
CA PHE A 715 -16.38 5.49 -17.76
C PHE A 715 -15.61 4.27 -17.24
N PHE A 716 -14.76 3.65 -18.07
CA PHE A 716 -14.01 2.47 -17.67
C PHE A 716 -12.98 2.78 -16.59
N ARG A 717 -12.28 3.91 -16.69
CA ARG A 717 -11.32 4.34 -15.67
C ARG A 717 -11.98 4.49 -14.31
N ASP A 718 -13.14 5.14 -14.25
CA ASP A 718 -13.90 5.29 -13.01
C ASP A 718 -14.32 3.93 -12.43
N ARG A 719 -14.84 3.01 -13.27
CA ARG A 719 -15.24 1.66 -12.82
C ARG A 719 -14.06 0.85 -12.27
N ILE A 720 -12.92 0.87 -12.95
CA ILE A 720 -11.69 0.19 -12.53
C ILE A 720 -11.17 0.81 -11.22
N ALA A 721 -11.25 2.13 -11.05
CA ALA A 721 -10.81 2.82 -9.84
C ALA A 721 -11.61 2.42 -8.58
N PHE A 722 -12.86 1.98 -8.74
CA PHE A 722 -13.67 1.51 -7.61
C PHE A 722 -13.30 0.10 -7.14
N SER A 723 -12.59 -0.68 -7.95
CA SER A 723 -12.13 -2.00 -7.56
C SER A 723 -10.90 -1.88 -6.64
N PRO A 724 -10.91 -2.51 -5.45
CA PRO A 724 -9.86 -2.32 -4.48
C PRO A 724 -8.52 -2.90 -4.96
N GLY A 725 -7.48 -2.06 -5.03
CA GLY A 725 -6.12 -2.44 -5.34
C GLY A 725 -5.81 -2.72 -6.83
N LEU A 726 -6.80 -2.74 -7.73
CA LEU A 726 -6.59 -3.17 -9.11
C LEU A 726 -5.64 -2.23 -9.89
N GLN A 727 -5.83 -0.91 -9.77
CA GLN A 727 -4.94 0.07 -10.42
C GLN A 727 -3.54 0.06 -9.80
N GLN A 728 -3.45 -0.08 -8.48
CA GLN A 728 -2.19 -0.15 -7.76
C GLN A 728 -1.41 -1.41 -8.16
N LEU A 729 -2.09 -2.55 -8.31
CA LEU A 729 -1.50 -3.80 -8.78
C LEU A 729 -0.91 -3.67 -10.18
N ASP A 730 -1.67 -3.10 -11.13
CA ASP A 730 -1.22 -2.91 -12.52
C ASP A 730 0.04 -2.02 -12.60
N ARG A 731 0.02 -0.88 -11.88
CA ARG A 731 1.19 0.00 -11.77
C ARG A 731 2.37 -0.69 -11.10
N PHE A 732 2.13 -1.49 -10.06
CA PHE A 732 3.16 -2.20 -9.33
C PHE A 732 3.84 -3.27 -10.19
N LEU A 733 3.06 -4.09 -10.90
CA LEU A 733 3.57 -5.09 -11.84
C LEU A 733 4.38 -4.45 -12.97
N THR A 734 3.93 -3.30 -13.48
CA THR A 734 4.68 -2.53 -14.49
C THR A 734 6.04 -2.07 -13.94
N ARG A 735 6.08 -1.53 -12.72
CA ARG A 735 7.34 -1.15 -12.06
C ARG A 735 8.28 -2.34 -11.87
N ILE A 736 7.75 -3.48 -11.41
CA ILE A 736 8.52 -4.72 -11.22
C ILE A 736 9.11 -5.19 -12.54
N LEU A 737 8.30 -5.28 -13.60
CA LEU A 737 8.74 -5.70 -14.92
C LEU A 737 9.82 -4.78 -15.47
N ASN A 738 9.66 -3.46 -15.37
CA ASN A 738 10.66 -2.50 -15.82
C ASN A 738 12.02 -2.69 -15.11
N VAL A 739 12.00 -2.94 -13.80
CA VAL A 739 13.21 -3.19 -13.02
C VAL A 739 13.85 -4.53 -13.43
N LEU A 740 13.05 -5.58 -13.60
CA LEU A 740 13.55 -6.88 -14.07
C LEU A 740 14.18 -6.74 -15.46
N PHE A 741 13.50 -6.12 -16.43
CA PHE A 741 14.05 -5.92 -17.77
C PHE A 741 15.36 -5.14 -17.73
N HIS A 742 15.41 -4.03 -16.99
CA HIS A 742 16.61 -3.23 -16.83
C HIS A 742 17.78 -4.01 -16.19
N GLN A 743 17.52 -4.84 -15.17
CA GLN A 743 18.53 -5.75 -14.60
C GLN A 743 19.03 -6.76 -15.64
N SER A 744 18.12 -7.35 -16.42
CA SER A 744 18.45 -8.35 -17.44
C SER A 744 19.26 -7.79 -18.61
N GLU A 745 19.07 -6.51 -18.96
CA GLU A 745 19.82 -5.83 -20.02
C GLU A 745 21.22 -5.43 -19.57
N LYS A 746 21.38 -5.02 -18.32
CA LYS A 746 22.67 -4.52 -17.78
C LYS A 746 23.62 -5.60 -17.30
N LEU A 747 23.12 -6.78 -16.90
CA LEU A 747 23.91 -7.81 -16.25
C LEU A 747 24.01 -9.06 -17.12
N HIS A 748 25.20 -9.66 -17.16
CA HIS A 748 25.39 -10.95 -17.81
C HIS A 748 24.81 -12.10 -16.97
N LYS A 749 24.66 -13.29 -17.57
CA LYS A 749 23.95 -14.43 -16.97
C LYS A 749 24.46 -14.83 -15.58
N GLU A 750 25.77 -14.87 -15.39
CA GLU A 750 26.38 -15.25 -14.12
C GLU A 750 26.18 -14.18 -13.05
N GLN A 751 26.21 -12.90 -13.44
CA GLN A 751 25.91 -11.79 -12.55
C GLN A 751 24.45 -11.79 -12.09
N LEU A 752 23.51 -12.09 -12.99
CA LEU A 752 22.09 -12.25 -12.64
C LEU A 752 21.88 -13.40 -11.65
N ARG A 753 22.60 -14.51 -11.83
CA ARG A 753 22.56 -15.64 -10.88
C ARG A 753 23.07 -15.23 -9.51
N MET A 754 24.19 -14.52 -9.44
CA MET A 754 24.75 -14.02 -8.17
C MET A 754 23.82 -13.00 -7.50
N LEU A 755 23.19 -12.13 -8.29
CA LEU A 755 22.25 -11.14 -7.79
C LEU A 755 20.97 -11.78 -7.19
N LEU A 756 20.50 -12.89 -7.76
CA LEU A 756 19.40 -13.65 -7.16
C LEU A 756 19.79 -14.31 -5.83
N LEU A 757 21.07 -14.64 -5.63
CA LEU A 757 21.57 -15.22 -4.39
C LEU A 757 21.76 -14.16 -3.31
N TYR A 758 22.12 -12.93 -3.69
CA TYR A 758 22.31 -11.82 -2.76
C TYR A 758 21.03 -11.54 -1.97
N ASP A 759 21.11 -11.63 -0.64
CA ASP A 759 20.06 -11.21 0.28
C ASP A 759 20.46 -9.90 0.99
N PRO A 760 19.94 -8.74 0.55
CA PRO A 760 20.23 -7.45 1.15
C PRO A 760 19.95 -7.41 2.65
N TYR A 761 18.94 -8.16 3.13
CA TYR A 761 18.53 -8.16 4.53
C TYR A 761 19.46 -8.98 5.44
N LYS A 762 20.34 -9.79 4.84
CA LYS A 762 21.38 -10.54 5.55
C LYS A 762 22.77 -9.96 5.35
N ALA A 763 22.93 -8.89 4.58
CA ALA A 763 24.23 -8.26 4.32
C ALA A 763 24.91 -7.75 5.60
N MET A 764 24.12 -7.29 6.58
CA MET A 764 24.61 -6.78 7.86
C MET A 764 23.79 -7.29 9.05
N ALA A 765 24.45 -7.49 10.18
CA ALA A 765 23.86 -7.89 11.45
C ALA A 765 24.32 -6.94 12.56
N THR A 766 23.42 -6.54 13.46
CA THR A 766 23.79 -5.73 14.63
C THR A 766 24.24 -6.59 15.80
N ILE A 767 25.26 -6.15 16.53
CA ILE A 767 25.72 -6.82 17.75
C ILE A 767 24.70 -6.64 18.89
N ASP A 768 23.97 -5.52 18.88
CA ASP A 768 23.03 -5.11 19.93
C ASP A 768 21.59 -5.62 19.71
N SER A 769 21.39 -6.65 18.87
CA SER A 769 20.06 -7.13 18.49
C SER A 769 19.32 -7.79 19.67
N GLU A 770 18.11 -7.31 19.96
CA GLU A 770 17.14 -7.99 20.85
C GLU A 770 16.44 -9.20 20.20
N SER A 771 16.69 -9.46 18.91
CA SER A 771 16.08 -10.56 18.17
C SER A 771 16.38 -11.91 18.83
N ARG A 772 15.34 -12.76 18.95
CA ARG A 772 15.50 -14.11 19.50
C ARG A 772 16.36 -15.01 18.61
N ILE A 773 16.48 -14.68 17.32
CA ILE A 773 17.20 -15.48 16.31
C ILE A 773 18.54 -14.80 16.01
N ILE A 774 19.65 -15.44 16.41
CA ILE A 774 21.01 -15.01 16.06
C ILE A 774 21.30 -15.50 14.64
N PRO A 775 21.81 -14.65 13.72
CA PRO A 775 22.31 -15.09 12.42
C PRO A 775 23.35 -16.21 12.60
N GLY A 776 23.28 -17.27 11.78
CA GLY A 776 24.15 -18.44 11.96
C GLY A 776 25.64 -18.12 11.87
N ILE A 777 26.48 -18.96 12.50
CA ILE A 777 27.96 -18.80 12.54
C ILE A 777 28.59 -18.65 11.15
N ILE A 778 27.99 -19.28 10.14
CA ILE A 778 28.42 -19.19 8.75
C ILE A 778 28.31 -17.75 8.22
N HIS A 779 27.30 -16.99 8.64
CA HIS A 779 27.04 -15.64 8.16
C HIS A 779 27.86 -14.59 8.90
N ILE A 780 27.88 -14.63 10.23
CA ILE A 780 28.52 -13.57 11.04
C ILE A 780 29.93 -13.94 11.55
N GLY A 781 30.42 -15.13 11.21
CA GLY A 781 31.72 -15.63 11.67
C GLY A 781 31.73 -16.01 13.16
N ASN A 782 32.77 -16.73 13.58
CA ASN A 782 32.89 -17.20 14.97
C ASN A 782 32.99 -16.02 15.95
N LYS A 783 33.78 -15.01 15.59
CA LYS A 783 33.95 -13.77 16.37
C LYS A 783 32.62 -13.03 16.56
N GLY A 784 31.86 -12.87 15.47
CA GLY A 784 30.57 -12.18 15.49
C GLY A 784 29.55 -12.89 16.37
N VAL A 785 29.43 -14.23 16.26
CA VAL A 785 28.55 -15.03 17.13
C VAL A 785 28.88 -14.82 18.60
N ASN A 786 30.17 -14.88 18.96
CA ASN A 786 30.60 -14.73 20.34
C ASN A 786 30.28 -13.33 20.87
N LEU A 787 30.52 -12.27 20.09
CA LEU A 787 30.16 -10.90 20.48
C LEU A 787 28.66 -10.72 20.74
N VAL A 788 27.81 -11.25 19.84
CA VAL A 788 26.35 -11.19 20.02
C VAL A 788 25.93 -11.96 21.29
N LYS A 789 26.50 -13.15 21.53
CA LYS A 789 26.21 -13.91 22.75
C LYS A 789 26.65 -13.17 24.02
N LEU A 790 27.87 -12.62 24.04
CA LEU A 790 28.38 -11.86 25.19
C LEU A 790 27.49 -10.66 25.50
N LYS A 791 27.09 -9.90 24.48
CA LYS A 791 26.18 -8.77 24.64
C LYS A 791 24.83 -9.20 25.24
N ARG A 792 24.25 -10.32 24.77
CA ARG A 792 23.02 -10.90 25.34
C ARG A 792 23.15 -11.35 26.80
N TYR A 793 24.37 -11.68 27.23
CA TYR A 793 24.66 -12.00 28.63
C TYR A 793 24.92 -10.77 29.50
N GLY A 794 24.84 -9.57 28.93
CA GLY A 794 25.04 -8.31 29.64
C GLY A 794 26.50 -7.91 29.84
N LEU A 795 27.45 -8.55 29.13
CA LEU A 795 28.85 -8.16 29.19
C LEU A 795 29.08 -6.85 28.41
N PRO A 796 30.07 -6.04 28.83
CA PRO A 796 30.32 -4.74 28.24
C PRO A 796 31.04 -4.88 26.89
N ILE A 797 30.26 -5.01 25.82
CA ILE A 797 30.77 -5.05 24.45
C ILE A 797 30.62 -3.66 23.81
N PRO A 798 31.68 -3.11 23.17
CA PRO A 798 31.56 -1.89 22.38
C PRO A 798 30.48 -2.04 21.30
N PRO A 799 29.64 -1.00 21.09
CA PRO A 799 28.57 -1.06 20.10
C PRO A 799 29.16 -1.23 18.69
N GLY A 800 28.44 -1.98 17.85
CA GLY A 800 28.97 -2.38 16.55
C GLY A 800 27.97 -3.14 15.67
N PHE A 801 28.40 -3.43 14.45
CA PHE A 801 27.70 -4.30 13.52
C PHE A 801 28.70 -5.18 12.77
N ILE A 802 28.17 -6.23 12.16
CA ILE A 802 28.91 -7.26 11.44
C ILE A 802 28.40 -7.27 10.01
N ILE A 803 29.28 -7.03 9.06
CA ILE A 803 29.07 -7.25 7.64
C ILE A 803 29.29 -8.74 7.41
N THR A 804 28.26 -9.42 6.92
CA THR A 804 28.24 -10.88 6.91
C THR A 804 29.02 -11.46 5.73
N THR A 805 29.27 -12.76 5.75
CA THR A 805 29.84 -13.51 4.61
C THR A 805 28.94 -13.46 3.36
N GLU A 806 27.69 -13.01 3.47
CA GLU A 806 26.82 -12.73 2.31
C GLU A 806 27.44 -11.68 1.39
N VAL A 807 28.01 -10.63 1.99
CA VAL A 807 28.67 -9.54 1.24
C VAL A 807 29.95 -10.04 0.59
N PHE A 808 30.71 -10.92 1.26
CA PHE A 808 31.88 -11.56 0.67
C PHE A 808 31.50 -12.36 -0.59
N ARG A 809 30.45 -13.20 -0.50
CA ARG A 809 29.99 -14.04 -1.63
C ARG A 809 29.44 -13.25 -2.79
N CYS A 810 28.84 -12.09 -2.53
CA CYS A 810 28.22 -11.24 -3.55
C CYS A 810 29.02 -9.97 -3.85
N GLN A 811 30.30 -9.93 -3.44
CA GLN A 811 31.15 -8.74 -3.54
C GLN A 811 31.19 -8.19 -4.97
N ASP A 812 31.40 -9.06 -5.96
CA ASP A 812 31.45 -8.67 -7.37
C ASP A 812 30.20 -7.90 -7.81
N ILE A 813 29.00 -8.33 -7.37
CA ILE A 813 27.73 -7.67 -7.72
C ILE A 813 27.55 -6.36 -6.97
N ILE A 814 27.87 -6.34 -5.67
CA ILE A 814 27.79 -5.14 -4.85
C ILE A 814 28.75 -4.07 -5.40
N GLU A 815 29.91 -4.47 -5.92
CA GLU A 815 30.85 -3.55 -6.53
C GLU A 815 30.46 -3.18 -7.96
N SER A 816 30.09 -4.13 -8.84
CA SER A 816 29.88 -3.84 -10.26
C SER A 816 28.51 -3.23 -10.59
N TYR A 817 27.48 -3.49 -9.79
CA TYR A 817 26.10 -3.05 -10.07
C TYR A 817 25.68 -1.89 -9.16
N GLU A 818 25.49 -0.71 -9.75
CA GLU A 818 25.28 0.55 -9.02
C GLU A 818 24.10 0.52 -8.01
N PRO A 819 22.92 -0.06 -8.33
CA PRO A 819 21.84 -0.21 -7.35
C PRO A 819 22.21 -1.11 -6.15
N ALA A 820 22.95 -2.21 -6.37
CA ALA A 820 23.42 -3.06 -5.28
C ALA A 820 24.46 -2.34 -4.40
N ARG A 821 25.37 -1.59 -5.03
CA ARG A 821 26.36 -0.74 -4.35
C ARG A 821 25.67 0.30 -3.47
N TRP A 822 24.67 0.98 -4.01
CA TRP A 822 23.93 2.01 -3.31
C TRP A 822 23.14 1.43 -2.13
N ASN A 823 22.46 0.30 -2.33
CA ASN A 823 21.76 -0.42 -1.27
C ASN A 823 22.70 -0.79 -0.11
N PHE A 824 23.87 -1.38 -0.40
CA PHE A 824 24.87 -1.71 0.63
C PHE A 824 25.37 -0.47 1.39
N ARG A 825 25.69 0.62 0.67
CA ARG A 825 26.17 1.87 1.27
C ARG A 825 25.10 2.55 2.14
N ASP A 826 23.83 2.49 1.73
CA ASP A 826 22.73 3.01 2.53
C ASP A 826 22.53 2.20 3.82
N GLN A 827 22.62 0.86 3.74
CA GLN A 827 22.62 0.00 4.93
C GLN A 827 23.78 0.36 5.88
N LEU A 828 24.98 0.56 5.34
CA LEU A 828 26.14 0.98 6.12
C LEU A 828 25.87 2.28 6.90
N ARG A 829 25.33 3.30 6.22
CA ARG A 829 24.95 4.58 6.85
C ARG A 829 23.93 4.39 7.96
N ARG A 830 22.86 3.62 7.72
CA ARG A 830 21.83 3.33 8.73
C ARG A 830 22.43 2.69 9.98
N HIS A 831 23.40 1.78 9.82
CA HIS A 831 24.08 1.14 10.93
C HIS A 831 25.02 2.09 11.68
N ILE A 832 25.76 2.95 10.98
CA ILE A 832 26.57 4.01 11.59
C ILE A 832 25.67 4.94 12.43
N THR A 833 24.57 5.44 11.86
CA THR A 833 23.63 6.32 12.57
C THR A 833 23.04 5.68 13.83
N LYS A 834 22.84 4.36 13.85
CA LYS A 834 22.43 3.65 15.07
C LYS A 834 23.52 3.71 16.14
N ILE A 835 24.79 3.49 15.78
CA ILE A 835 25.91 3.58 16.72
C ILE A 835 26.10 5.02 17.21
N GLU A 836 25.97 6.02 16.33
CA GLU A 836 26.04 7.43 16.71
C GLU A 836 25.00 7.76 17.79
N LYS A 837 23.75 7.31 17.61
CA LYS A 837 22.69 7.47 18.61
C LYS A 837 22.98 6.77 19.93
N MET A 838 23.60 5.58 19.89
CA MET A 838 23.92 4.80 21.10
C MET A 838 25.11 5.38 21.87
N THR A 839 26.11 5.92 21.17
CA THR A 839 27.35 6.43 21.76
C THR A 839 27.29 7.92 22.07
N GLY A 840 26.40 8.66 21.42
CA GLY A 840 26.37 10.13 21.44
C GLY A 840 27.52 10.78 20.66
N LYS A 841 28.36 10.00 19.96
CA LYS A 841 29.47 10.46 19.13
C LYS A 841 29.06 10.49 17.65
N HIS A 842 29.77 11.26 16.83
CA HIS A 842 29.45 11.41 15.40
C HIS A 842 30.63 10.98 14.51
N PHE A 843 30.34 10.21 13.46
CA PHE A 843 31.34 9.68 12.56
C PHE A 843 31.81 10.77 11.59
N GLY A 844 33.08 11.16 11.69
CA GLY A 844 33.67 12.25 10.92
C GLY A 844 33.57 13.63 11.55
N ASP A 845 33.00 13.76 12.75
CA ASP A 845 32.94 15.01 13.51
C ASP A 845 34.26 15.23 14.30
N PRO A 846 35.01 16.33 14.07
CA PRO A 846 36.22 16.61 14.83
C PRO A 846 35.96 16.94 16.31
N ASP A 847 34.78 17.46 16.66
CA ASP A 847 34.48 17.90 18.03
C ASP A 847 33.98 16.76 18.92
N ASN A 848 33.39 15.70 18.36
CA ASN A 848 33.03 14.50 19.12
C ASN A 848 33.15 13.22 18.28
N PRO A 849 34.39 12.82 17.90
CA PRO A 849 34.61 11.81 16.88
C PRO A 849 34.23 10.40 17.35
N LEU A 850 33.41 9.74 16.53
CA LEU A 850 33.28 8.28 16.52
C LEU A 850 34.34 7.71 15.59
N LEU A 851 35.17 6.78 16.08
CA LEU A 851 36.12 6.02 15.27
C LEU A 851 35.77 4.53 15.37
N PHE A 852 36.12 3.76 14.33
CA PHE A 852 35.83 2.34 14.27
C PHE A 852 37.10 1.48 14.25
N SER A 853 37.01 0.30 14.86
CA SER A 853 37.86 -0.84 14.53
C SER A 853 37.12 -1.72 13.52
N VAL A 854 37.83 -2.13 12.48
CA VAL A 854 37.32 -2.99 11.42
C VAL A 854 38.16 -4.26 11.41
N ARG A 855 37.52 -5.36 11.79
CA ARG A 855 38.20 -6.62 12.11
C ARG A 855 37.59 -7.75 11.31
N SER A 856 38.41 -8.62 10.74
CA SER A 856 37.93 -9.86 10.10
C SER A 856 37.29 -10.82 11.12
N GLY A 857 36.40 -11.67 10.61
CA GLY A 857 35.69 -12.69 11.38
C GLY A 857 35.29 -13.86 10.49
N SER A 858 36.19 -14.81 10.28
CA SER A 858 35.89 -16.04 9.55
C SER A 858 35.04 -17.01 10.39
N SER A 859 34.34 -17.91 9.70
CA SER A 859 33.58 -19.00 10.36
C SER A 859 34.52 -19.95 11.12
N ILE A 860 35.71 -20.21 10.56
CA ILE A 860 36.77 -21.02 11.17
C ILE A 860 37.91 -20.08 11.56
N SER A 861 38.32 -20.10 12.83
CA SER A 861 39.30 -19.15 13.40
C SER A 861 40.68 -19.25 12.75
N GLN A 862 41.19 -18.13 12.22
CA GLN A 862 42.54 -17.99 11.64
C GLN A 862 43.34 -16.89 12.39
N PRO A 863 43.94 -17.18 13.56
CA PRO A 863 44.61 -16.19 14.39
C PRO A 863 45.78 -15.51 13.67
N GLY A 864 45.77 -14.19 13.61
CA GLY A 864 46.85 -13.38 13.02
C GLY A 864 46.92 -13.40 11.49
N MET A 865 46.11 -14.21 10.79
CA MET A 865 46.24 -14.39 9.34
C MET A 865 45.50 -13.32 8.52
N MET A 866 44.54 -12.64 9.14
CA MET A 866 43.64 -11.72 8.46
C MET A 866 43.85 -10.31 8.98
N ASP A 867 43.64 -9.31 8.14
CA ASP A 867 43.95 -7.94 8.49
C ASP A 867 42.93 -7.37 9.50
N THR A 868 43.41 -6.42 10.30
CA THR A 868 42.63 -5.64 11.26
C THR A 868 43.09 -4.20 11.19
N LEU A 869 42.14 -3.29 10.99
CA LEU A 869 42.43 -1.86 10.93
C LEU A 869 41.74 -1.16 12.10
N LEU A 870 42.51 -0.36 12.83
CA LEU A 870 42.05 0.40 13.99
C LEU A 870 41.98 1.89 13.65
N ASN A 871 41.24 2.66 14.46
CA ASN A 871 41.11 4.11 14.31
C ASN A 871 40.57 4.57 12.94
N VAL A 872 39.70 3.77 12.32
CA VAL A 872 39.10 4.09 11.02
C VAL A 872 38.14 5.27 11.17
N GLY A 873 38.25 6.23 10.24
CA GLY A 873 37.60 7.52 10.31
C GLY A 873 38.53 8.64 10.78
N MET A 874 39.80 8.35 11.05
CA MET A 874 40.76 9.35 11.50
C MET A 874 41.36 10.11 10.32
N ASN A 875 41.47 11.41 10.47
CA ASN A 875 42.21 12.31 9.58
C ASN A 875 42.88 13.41 10.41
N GLU A 876 43.62 14.30 9.75
CA GLU A 876 44.31 15.38 10.45
C GLU A 876 43.37 16.27 11.26
N THR A 877 42.21 16.63 10.69
CA THR A 877 41.20 17.48 11.33
C THR A 877 40.66 16.84 12.60
N ILE A 878 40.34 15.54 12.53
CA ILE A 878 39.84 14.74 13.65
C ILE A 878 40.92 14.52 14.70
N ALA A 879 42.18 14.31 14.30
CA ALA A 879 43.31 14.22 15.24
C ALA A 879 43.46 15.53 16.04
N ARG A 880 43.41 16.69 15.38
CA ARG A 880 43.43 18.01 16.05
C ARG A 880 42.23 18.24 16.96
N GLY A 881 41.06 17.74 16.59
CA GLY A 881 39.85 17.80 17.42
C GLY A 881 39.97 16.91 18.66
N LEU A 882 40.37 15.65 18.47
CA LEU A 882 40.59 14.68 19.54
C LEU A 882 41.65 15.17 20.55
N ALA A 883 42.73 15.80 20.07
CA ALA A 883 43.75 16.42 20.89
C ALA A 883 43.16 17.47 21.83
N ARG A 884 42.36 18.40 21.28
CA ARG A 884 41.66 19.45 22.03
C ARG A 884 40.67 18.89 23.05
N ASN A 885 39.84 17.93 22.65
CA ASN A 885 38.76 17.40 23.49
C ASN A 885 39.26 16.53 24.64
N THR A 886 40.36 15.82 24.43
CA THR A 886 40.95 14.95 25.47
C THR A 886 42.00 15.66 26.32
N GLY A 887 42.48 16.83 25.89
CA GLY A 887 43.62 17.50 26.50
C GLY A 887 44.92 16.68 26.40
N ASN A 888 44.99 15.76 25.43
CA ASN A 888 46.10 14.81 25.29
C ASN A 888 46.52 14.71 23.81
N ASP A 889 47.36 15.65 23.39
CA ASP A 889 47.91 15.72 22.03
C ASP A 889 48.63 14.43 21.63
N TRP A 890 49.42 13.85 22.55
CA TRP A 890 50.16 12.62 22.29
C TRP A 890 49.22 11.46 21.93
N PHE A 891 48.13 11.30 22.68
CA PHE A 891 47.11 10.29 22.40
C PHE A 891 46.48 10.48 21.01
N ALA A 892 46.08 11.69 20.66
CA ALA A 892 45.43 11.94 19.39
C ALA A 892 46.35 11.66 18.20
N TRP A 893 47.58 12.15 18.24
CA TRP A 893 48.55 11.94 17.16
C TRP A 893 49.10 10.52 17.09
N ASP A 894 49.22 9.80 18.22
CA ASP A 894 49.61 8.38 18.21
C ASP A 894 48.54 7.53 17.50
N ASN A 895 47.26 7.80 17.73
CA ASN A 895 46.18 7.10 17.04
C ASN A 895 46.16 7.40 15.53
N TYR A 896 46.43 8.66 15.14
CA TYR A 896 46.48 9.01 13.72
C TYR A 896 47.66 8.37 13.01
N ARG A 897 48.86 8.38 13.63
CA ARG A 897 50.03 7.67 13.12
C ARG A 897 49.75 6.17 12.96
N ARG A 898 49.10 5.54 13.93
CA ARG A 898 48.70 4.12 13.86
C ARG A 898 47.71 3.86 12.73
N PHE A 899 46.70 4.72 12.57
CA PHE A 899 45.79 4.65 11.43
C PHE A 899 46.56 4.69 10.10
N LEU A 900 47.46 5.66 9.93
CA LEU A 900 48.29 5.79 8.72
C LEU A 900 49.14 4.55 8.47
N GLN A 901 49.72 3.97 9.52
CA GLN A 901 50.49 2.73 9.43
C GLN A 901 49.64 1.57 8.91
N CYS A 902 48.50 1.29 9.55
CA CYS A 902 47.60 0.22 9.13
C CYS A 902 47.02 0.46 7.72
N TYR A 903 46.63 1.69 7.42
CA TYR A 903 46.04 2.08 6.15
C TYR A 903 47.07 1.98 5.00
N GLY A 904 48.30 2.45 5.22
CA GLY A 904 49.40 2.32 4.28
C GLY A 904 49.77 0.87 4.01
N MET A 905 49.83 0.03 5.06
CA MET A 905 50.06 -1.41 4.90
C MET A 905 48.96 -2.09 4.08
N ALA A 906 47.69 -1.71 4.28
CA ALA A 906 46.57 -2.23 3.49
C ALA A 906 46.61 -1.80 2.01
N LEU A 907 47.33 -0.71 1.67
CA LEU A 907 47.62 -0.30 0.30
C LEU A 907 48.85 -1.02 -0.29
N GLY A 908 49.57 -1.80 0.51
CA GLY A 908 50.78 -2.54 0.09
C GLY A 908 52.10 -1.88 0.53
N PHE A 909 52.08 -0.86 1.39
CA PHE A 909 53.29 -0.23 1.90
C PHE A 909 53.98 -1.11 2.96
N SER A 910 55.28 -1.39 2.80
CA SER A 910 56.01 -2.26 3.74
C SER A 910 56.11 -1.65 5.14
N ARG A 911 55.98 -2.51 6.15
CA ARG A 911 56.17 -2.17 7.57
C ARG A 911 57.56 -1.61 7.85
N ASP A 912 58.59 -2.11 7.16
CA ASP A 912 59.99 -1.71 7.36
C ASP A 912 60.19 -0.20 7.17
N HIS A 913 59.45 0.42 6.25
CA HIS A 913 59.51 1.87 6.04
C HIS A 913 59.00 2.63 7.27
N PHE A 914 57.90 2.20 7.88
CA PHE A 914 57.37 2.82 9.10
C PHE A 914 58.31 2.65 10.30
N ASP A 915 58.94 1.48 10.41
CA ASP A 915 59.92 1.19 11.46
C ASP A 915 61.19 2.05 11.28
N ALA A 916 61.64 2.27 10.05
CA ALA A 916 62.74 3.18 9.73
C ALA A 916 62.41 4.63 10.11
N ILE A 917 61.21 5.13 9.78
CA ILE A 917 60.78 6.49 10.17
C ILE A 917 60.71 6.63 11.70
N MET A 918 60.20 5.62 12.40
CA MET A 918 60.15 5.62 13.87
C MET A 918 61.55 5.59 14.49
N ALA A 919 62.50 4.85 13.91
CA ALA A 919 63.89 4.83 14.34
C ALA A 919 64.55 6.20 14.16
N ASP A 920 64.40 6.81 12.97
CA ASP A 920 64.90 8.17 12.68
C ASP A 920 64.34 9.20 13.67
N CYS A 921 63.03 9.17 13.94
CA CYS A 921 62.42 10.07 14.91
C CYS A 921 62.96 9.86 16.34
N LYS A 922 63.19 8.61 16.78
CA LYS A 922 63.78 8.31 18.09
C LYS A 922 65.18 8.89 18.23
N ASP A 923 66.00 8.75 17.18
CA ASP A 923 67.36 9.28 17.15
C ASP A 923 67.34 10.80 17.11
N ARG A 924 66.52 11.41 16.25
CA ARG A 924 66.35 12.86 16.11
C ARG A 924 65.88 13.53 17.40
N PHE A 925 64.96 12.91 18.13
CA PHE A 925 64.45 13.44 19.41
C PHE A 925 65.29 13.02 20.63
N GLY A 926 66.31 12.18 20.45
CA GLY A 926 67.15 11.68 21.55
C GLY A 926 66.38 10.82 22.56
N LYS A 927 65.34 10.09 22.13
CA LYS A 927 64.48 9.28 23.00
C LYS A 927 64.52 7.81 22.59
N LYS A 928 64.87 6.93 23.53
CA LYS A 928 64.91 5.47 23.28
C LYS A 928 63.53 4.83 23.07
N LEU A 929 62.44 5.42 23.60
CA LEU A 929 61.09 4.83 23.58
C LEU A 929 60.05 5.85 23.11
N LYS A 930 59.10 5.41 22.26
CA LYS A 930 58.00 6.25 21.71
C LYS A 930 57.15 6.93 22.79
N ARG A 931 56.97 6.27 23.93
CA ARG A 931 56.19 6.77 25.08
C ARG A 931 56.79 8.01 25.76
N LEU A 932 58.01 8.40 25.37
CA LEU A 932 58.72 9.57 25.88
C LEU A 932 58.62 10.78 24.94
N PHE A 933 57.92 10.66 23.82
CA PHE A 933 57.70 11.76 22.88
C PHE A 933 56.69 12.75 23.47
N THR A 934 56.83 14.03 23.15
CA THR A 934 55.79 15.05 23.40
C THR A 934 54.65 14.92 22.38
N GLY A 935 53.54 15.61 22.62
CA GLY A 935 52.43 15.67 21.65
C GLY A 935 52.86 16.23 20.29
N GLU A 936 53.68 17.27 20.29
CA GLU A 936 54.24 17.88 19.07
C GLU A 936 55.18 16.92 18.33
N GLN A 937 56.06 16.22 19.05
CA GLN A 937 56.95 15.20 18.45
C GLN A 937 56.17 14.03 17.85
N MET A 938 55.06 13.62 18.48
CA MET A 938 54.19 12.59 17.93
C MET A 938 53.43 13.09 16.69
N CYS A 939 53.03 14.36 16.67
CA CYS A 939 52.47 15.01 15.48
C CYS A 939 53.46 15.01 14.32
N GLU A 940 54.72 15.43 14.55
CA GLU A 940 55.77 15.36 13.53
C GLU A 940 55.96 13.94 12.97
N THR A 941 55.94 12.93 13.85
CA THR A 941 56.07 11.53 13.45
C THR A 941 54.88 11.08 12.59
N ALA A 942 53.65 11.47 12.96
CA ALA A 942 52.45 11.16 12.18
C ALA A 942 52.48 11.81 10.79
N MET A 943 52.97 13.05 10.69
CA MET A 943 53.11 13.75 9.41
C MET A 943 54.19 13.12 8.53
N ALA A 944 55.31 12.67 9.11
CA ALA A 944 56.32 11.93 8.36
C ALA A 944 55.77 10.61 7.79
N TYR A 945 54.89 9.91 8.51
CA TYR A 945 54.19 8.72 7.99
C TYR A 945 53.30 9.09 6.81
N LYS A 946 52.50 10.16 6.94
CA LYS A 946 51.62 10.65 5.87
C LYS A 946 52.41 11.01 4.61
N GLU A 947 53.48 11.79 4.76
CA GLU A 947 54.33 12.24 3.64
C GLU A 947 55.03 11.07 2.96
N SER A 948 55.47 10.06 3.73
CA SER A 948 56.11 8.87 3.16
C SER A 948 55.14 8.02 2.33
N ILE A 949 53.89 7.86 2.77
CA ILE A 949 52.84 7.15 2.03
C ILE A 949 52.55 7.88 0.70
N LEU A 950 52.33 9.20 0.76
CA LEU A 950 52.05 10.02 -0.43
C LEU A 950 53.21 10.03 -1.42
N SER A 951 54.44 10.13 -0.92
CA SER A 951 55.67 10.12 -1.75
C SER A 951 55.89 8.79 -2.45
N ALA A 952 55.36 7.69 -1.90
CA ALA A 952 55.39 6.37 -2.52
C ALA A 952 54.28 6.17 -3.59
N GLY A 953 53.47 7.20 -3.86
CA GLY A 953 52.42 7.18 -4.88
C GLY A 953 51.09 6.60 -4.42
N PHE A 954 50.89 6.45 -3.10
CA PHE A 954 49.64 5.95 -2.53
C PHE A 954 48.74 7.09 -2.07
N ASP A 955 47.47 7.07 -2.48
CA ASP A 955 46.47 8.06 -2.06
C ASP A 955 45.88 7.74 -0.68
N ILE A 956 45.81 8.76 0.18
CA ILE A 956 45.13 8.68 1.49
C ILE A 956 43.76 9.31 1.35
N CYS A 957 42.71 8.51 1.57
CA CYS A 957 41.35 9.03 1.59
C CYS A 957 41.12 9.84 2.86
N GLU A 958 40.68 11.09 2.75
CA GLU A 958 40.41 11.97 3.90
C GLU A 958 38.95 11.91 4.37
N ASP A 959 38.03 11.42 3.52
CA ASP A 959 36.61 11.25 3.86
C ASP A 959 36.40 9.99 4.72
N PRO A 960 35.91 10.12 5.97
CA PRO A 960 35.75 8.98 6.88
C PRO A 960 34.86 7.85 6.35
N PHE A 961 33.82 8.18 5.57
CA PHE A 961 32.89 7.18 5.05
C PHE A 961 33.53 6.36 3.91
N GLU A 962 34.24 7.01 3.00
CA GLU A 962 35.02 6.31 1.98
C GLU A 962 36.20 5.53 2.59
N GLN A 963 36.87 6.06 3.62
CA GLN A 963 37.88 5.32 4.39
C GLN A 963 37.31 4.02 4.95
N LEU A 964 36.11 4.04 5.53
CA LEU A 964 35.45 2.86 6.07
C LEU A 964 35.09 1.85 4.97
N ASN A 965 34.53 2.31 3.84
CA ASN A 965 34.24 1.44 2.69
C ASN A 965 35.51 0.76 2.15
N PHE A 966 36.57 1.53 1.96
CA PHE A 966 37.89 1.00 1.57
C PHE A 966 38.36 -0.06 2.57
N THR A 967 38.30 0.26 3.86
CA THR A 967 38.79 -0.63 4.91
C THR A 967 38.00 -1.95 4.95
N ILE A 968 36.67 -1.90 4.82
CA ILE A 968 35.83 -3.10 4.74
C ILE A 968 36.28 -3.96 3.56
N ARG A 969 36.49 -3.34 2.39
CA ARG A 969 36.94 -4.04 1.19
C ARG A 969 38.32 -4.67 1.39
N SER A 970 39.27 -3.95 1.96
CA SER A 970 40.61 -4.46 2.24
C SER A 970 40.58 -5.63 3.22
N VAL A 971 39.75 -5.57 4.26
CA VAL A 971 39.59 -6.68 5.21
C VAL A 971 38.96 -7.90 4.53
N LEU A 972 37.96 -7.73 3.67
CA LEU A 972 37.40 -8.83 2.86
C LEU A 972 38.48 -9.45 1.94
N GLN A 973 39.24 -8.61 1.24
CA GLN A 973 40.31 -9.01 0.33
C GLN A 973 41.48 -9.69 1.06
N SER A 974 41.72 -9.40 2.34
CA SER A 974 42.78 -10.07 3.12
C SER A 974 42.56 -11.59 3.25
N TRP A 975 41.34 -12.09 3.00
CA TRP A 975 41.07 -13.53 2.85
C TRP A 975 41.88 -14.17 1.71
N GLU A 976 42.15 -13.40 0.67
CA GLU A 976 42.88 -13.84 -0.52
C GLU A 976 44.40 -13.61 -0.42
N SER A 977 44.89 -13.10 0.72
CA SER A 977 46.32 -12.88 0.96
C SER A 977 47.11 -14.19 0.99
N ASP A 978 48.39 -14.13 0.60
CA ASP A 978 49.25 -15.32 0.52
C ASP A 978 49.40 -16.02 1.88
N LYS A 979 49.51 -15.25 2.98
CA LYS A 979 49.57 -15.78 4.35
C LYS A 979 48.29 -16.54 4.73
N ALA A 980 47.11 -15.98 4.41
CA ALA A 980 45.83 -16.59 4.73
C ALA A 980 45.56 -17.85 3.89
N LYS A 981 45.85 -17.81 2.58
CA LYS A 981 45.79 -18.98 1.69
C LYS A 981 46.70 -20.10 2.16
N THR A 982 47.94 -19.76 2.51
CA THR A 982 48.92 -20.73 3.00
C THR A 982 48.44 -21.37 4.31
N TYR A 983 47.93 -20.58 5.27
CA TYR A 983 47.33 -21.10 6.50
C TYR A 983 46.19 -22.08 6.21
N ARG A 984 45.27 -21.72 5.31
CA ARG A 984 44.14 -22.58 4.94
C ARG A 984 44.59 -23.90 4.31
N THR A 985 45.57 -23.86 3.41
CA THR A 985 46.15 -25.06 2.82
C THR A 985 46.79 -25.97 3.87
N ILE A 986 47.60 -25.41 4.78
CA ILE A 986 48.25 -26.17 5.86
C ILE A 986 47.21 -26.81 6.79
N MET A 987 46.14 -26.08 7.12
CA MET A 987 45.11 -26.51 8.07
C MET A 987 43.96 -27.31 7.43
N GLY A 988 43.95 -27.50 6.10
CA GLY A 988 42.86 -28.18 5.38
C GLY A 988 41.52 -27.43 5.36
N ILE A 989 41.55 -26.10 5.32
CA ILE A 989 40.36 -25.22 5.30
C ILE A 989 40.00 -24.86 3.85
N SER A 990 38.71 -24.98 3.48
CA SER A 990 38.21 -24.57 2.15
C SER A 990 38.25 -23.06 1.94
N ASP A 991 38.56 -22.64 0.71
CA ASP A 991 38.56 -21.22 0.29
C ASP A 991 37.14 -20.63 0.20
N ASP A 992 36.11 -21.46 0.01
CA ASP A 992 34.72 -21.03 -0.24
C ASP A 992 33.98 -20.50 1.02
N TRP A 993 34.61 -20.61 2.20
CA TRP A 993 34.02 -20.12 3.45
C TRP A 993 33.85 -18.59 3.47
N GLY A 994 34.86 -17.87 2.97
CA GLY A 994 34.96 -16.42 3.08
C GLY A 994 35.11 -15.90 4.51
N THR A 995 35.01 -14.57 4.64
CA THR A 995 35.15 -13.85 5.92
C THR A 995 34.03 -12.84 6.14
N ALA A 996 33.59 -12.67 7.39
CA ALA A 996 32.77 -11.54 7.81
C ALA A 996 33.68 -10.38 8.26
N VAL A 997 33.10 -9.18 8.39
CA VAL A 997 33.80 -7.98 8.89
C VAL A 997 33.03 -7.40 10.06
N THR A 998 33.67 -7.36 11.22
CA THR A 998 33.14 -6.73 12.43
C THR A 998 33.59 -5.27 12.47
N VAL A 999 32.63 -4.35 12.47
CA VAL A 999 32.83 -2.91 12.64
C VAL A 999 32.36 -2.52 14.03
N GLN A 1000 33.27 -2.10 14.90
CA GLN A 1000 32.98 -1.78 16.30
C GLN A 1000 33.54 -0.42 16.68
N ALA A 1001 32.82 0.32 17.53
CA ALA A 1001 33.31 1.57 18.09
C ALA A 1001 34.67 1.37 18.78
N MET A 1002 35.61 2.27 18.53
CA MET A 1002 36.92 2.25 19.17
C MET A 1002 36.82 2.47 20.67
N VAL A 1003 37.61 1.70 21.40
CA VAL A 1003 37.93 1.90 22.83
C VAL A 1003 39.44 1.88 22.99
N TYR A 1004 39.97 2.67 23.92
CA TYR A 1004 41.37 3.06 23.91
C TYR A 1004 42.12 2.64 25.19
N GLY A 1005 42.97 1.61 25.07
CA GLY A 1005 43.93 1.23 26.12
C GLY A 1005 45.11 2.20 26.26
N ASN A 1006 45.31 3.08 25.26
CA ASN A 1006 46.37 4.10 25.22
C ASN A 1006 45.92 5.52 25.58
N ARG A 1007 44.69 5.68 26.10
CA ARG A 1007 44.13 7.00 26.45
C ARG A 1007 44.92 7.71 27.55
N SER A 1008 45.36 6.97 28.56
CA SER A 1008 46.11 7.49 29.70
C SER A 1008 46.95 6.40 30.37
N ARG A 1009 47.66 6.76 31.45
CA ARG A 1009 48.35 5.78 32.33
C ARG A 1009 47.40 4.96 33.21
N GLN A 1010 46.12 5.33 33.26
CA GLN A 1010 45.06 4.61 33.96
C GLN A 1010 44.22 3.74 33.02
N SER A 1011 44.68 3.60 31.78
CA SER A 1011 44.05 2.84 30.71
C SER A 1011 44.95 1.67 30.33
N GLY A 1012 44.37 0.57 29.85
CA GLY A 1012 45.13 -0.61 29.47
C GLY A 1012 44.33 -1.58 28.62
N THR A 1013 45.02 -2.62 28.18
CA THR A 1013 44.47 -3.67 27.32
C THR A 1013 45.23 -4.96 27.56
N GLY A 1014 44.57 -6.09 27.35
CA GLY A 1014 45.20 -7.38 27.57
C GLY A 1014 44.38 -8.53 27.00
N VAL A 1015 44.96 -9.71 27.18
CA VAL A 1015 44.38 -10.99 26.82
C VAL A 1015 44.45 -11.88 28.06
N ILE A 1016 43.31 -12.41 28.48
CA ILE A 1016 43.23 -13.38 29.57
C ILE A 1016 42.79 -14.74 29.05
N PHE A 1017 43.30 -15.78 29.68
CA PHE A 1017 42.78 -17.12 29.67
C PHE A 1017 42.05 -17.34 30.99
N THR A 1018 40.84 -17.88 30.90
CA THR A 1018 40.03 -18.22 32.08
C THR A 1018 40.62 -19.34 32.94
N HIS A 1019 41.52 -20.13 32.35
CA HIS A 1019 42.26 -21.20 32.99
C HIS A 1019 43.74 -21.10 32.61
N ASN A 1020 44.58 -21.85 33.31
CA ASN A 1020 46.00 -21.92 32.99
C ASN A 1020 46.23 -22.59 31.62
N PRO A 1021 46.88 -21.93 30.64
CA PRO A 1021 47.18 -22.51 29.33
C PRO A 1021 48.28 -23.57 29.36
N ARG A 1022 49.16 -23.57 30.36
CA ARG A 1022 50.33 -24.46 30.43
C ARG A 1022 49.96 -25.90 30.83
N TRP A 1023 48.95 -26.07 31.69
CA TRP A 1023 48.46 -27.38 32.11
C TRP A 1023 46.96 -27.35 32.43
N SER A 1024 46.29 -28.49 32.27
CA SER A 1024 44.88 -28.62 32.65
C SER A 1024 44.71 -28.46 34.17
N GLY A 1025 43.77 -27.60 34.55
CA GLY A 1025 43.32 -27.41 35.93
C GLY A 1025 41.80 -27.24 35.97
N GLU A 1026 41.18 -27.64 37.08
CA GLU A 1026 39.70 -27.61 37.23
C GLU A 1026 39.17 -26.23 37.68
N ASN A 1027 40.02 -25.39 38.27
CA ASN A 1027 39.61 -24.10 38.82
C ASN A 1027 39.81 -22.97 37.81
N ILE A 1028 38.82 -22.06 37.75
CA ILE A 1028 38.96 -20.78 37.06
C ILE A 1028 40.07 -19.99 37.74
N ARG A 1029 41.10 -19.65 36.97
CA ARG A 1029 42.24 -18.83 37.38
C ARG A 1029 42.70 -18.00 36.21
N LEU A 1030 42.53 -16.69 36.31
CA LEU A 1030 42.90 -15.77 35.24
C LEU A 1030 44.41 -15.76 35.02
N TRP A 1031 44.81 -15.99 33.78
CA TRP A 1031 46.19 -16.04 33.33
C TRP A 1031 46.35 -15.25 32.04
N GLY A 1032 47.46 -14.56 31.78
CA GLY A 1032 47.68 -13.95 30.47
C GLY A 1032 48.59 -12.73 30.48
N ASP A 1033 48.39 -11.82 29.55
CA ASP A 1033 49.26 -10.67 29.32
C ASP A 1033 48.43 -9.38 29.22
N PHE A 1034 48.80 -8.33 29.96
CA PHE A 1034 48.24 -6.99 29.79
C PHE A 1034 49.31 -5.90 29.73
N THR A 1035 48.93 -4.70 29.29
CA THR A 1035 49.81 -3.54 29.20
C THR A 1035 49.05 -2.25 29.52
N ILE A 1036 49.78 -1.26 30.03
CA ILE A 1036 49.24 0.05 30.42
C ILE A 1036 49.62 1.09 29.37
N GLY A 1037 48.66 1.89 28.92
CA GLY A 1037 48.90 3.01 28.00
C GLY A 1037 49.27 2.57 26.57
N ASN A 1038 48.85 1.38 26.14
CA ASN A 1038 49.08 0.85 24.79
C ASN A 1038 47.77 0.25 24.20
N GLN A 1039 47.77 -0.08 22.92
CA GLN A 1039 46.64 -0.73 22.24
C GLN A 1039 46.83 -2.25 22.17
N GLY A 1040 45.74 -3.00 21.94
CA GLY A 1040 45.77 -4.47 21.96
C GLY A 1040 46.77 -5.06 20.97
N GLU A 1041 46.97 -4.40 19.83
CA GLU A 1041 47.99 -4.77 18.85
C GLU A 1041 49.40 -4.83 19.46
N ASP A 1042 49.74 -3.93 20.38
CA ASP A 1042 51.07 -3.92 21.02
C ASP A 1042 51.28 -5.20 21.86
N VAL A 1043 50.21 -5.76 22.45
CA VAL A 1043 50.26 -7.02 23.23
C VAL A 1043 50.48 -8.23 22.31
N VAL A 1044 49.70 -8.33 21.23
CA VAL A 1044 49.72 -9.51 20.35
C VAL A 1044 50.94 -9.52 19.42
N SER A 1045 51.43 -8.34 19.01
CA SER A 1045 52.65 -8.19 18.21
C SER A 1045 53.94 -8.45 19.01
N GLY A 1046 53.90 -8.42 20.34
CA GLY A 1046 55.08 -8.66 21.18
C GLY A 1046 56.09 -7.51 21.18
N LEU A 1047 55.73 -6.33 20.68
CA LEU A 1047 56.62 -5.16 20.57
C LEU A 1047 56.83 -4.42 21.89
N VAL A 1048 55.97 -4.68 22.88
CA VAL A 1048 56.07 -4.11 24.23
C VAL A 1048 56.24 -5.21 25.27
N THR A 1049 56.93 -4.88 26.36
CA THR A 1049 56.97 -5.75 27.54
C THR A 1049 55.58 -5.85 28.15
N THR A 1050 55.07 -7.07 28.33
CA THR A 1050 53.75 -7.34 28.91
C THR A 1050 53.85 -7.62 30.42
N LEU A 1051 52.76 -7.32 31.12
CA LEU A 1051 52.61 -7.50 32.55
C LEU A 1051 51.68 -8.70 32.83
N PRO A 1052 51.90 -9.45 33.92
CA PRO A 1052 51.09 -10.62 34.28
C PRO A 1052 49.71 -10.24 34.81
N ILE A 1053 48.72 -11.11 34.59
CA ILE A 1053 47.33 -10.85 35.02
C ILE A 1053 47.15 -11.03 36.54
N SER A 1054 47.74 -12.09 37.12
CA SER A 1054 47.62 -12.42 38.54
C SER A 1054 48.97 -12.54 39.25
N ILE A 1055 48.97 -12.41 40.58
CA ILE A 1055 50.15 -12.63 41.43
C ILE A 1055 50.64 -14.07 41.29
N PHE A 1056 49.69 -15.02 41.24
CA PHE A 1056 50.00 -16.44 41.05
C PHE A 1056 50.75 -16.72 39.74
N GLN A 1057 50.37 -16.04 38.66
CA GLN A 1057 51.10 -16.12 37.38
C GLN A 1057 52.51 -15.56 37.50
N GLN A 1058 52.65 -14.39 38.11
CA GLN A 1058 53.93 -13.68 38.27
C GLN A 1058 54.99 -14.54 38.96
N GLU A 1059 54.63 -15.22 40.07
CA GLU A 1059 55.53 -16.10 40.81
C GLU A 1059 55.99 -17.30 39.98
N ILE A 1060 55.06 -17.95 39.26
CA ILE A 1060 55.35 -19.15 38.48
C ILE A 1060 56.19 -18.86 37.23
N GLU A 1061 55.91 -17.74 36.55
CA GLU A 1061 56.67 -17.32 35.37
C GLU A 1061 57.96 -16.57 35.74
N SER A 1062 58.24 -16.37 37.04
CA SER A 1062 59.41 -15.64 37.53
C SER A 1062 59.60 -14.28 36.83
N ARG A 1063 58.49 -13.57 36.58
CA ARG A 1063 58.54 -12.27 35.88
C ARG A 1063 59.10 -11.18 36.78
N ASP A 1064 60.14 -10.51 36.31
CA ASP A 1064 60.80 -9.40 36.99
C ASP A 1064 59.98 -8.09 36.87
N THR A 1065 58.89 -8.00 37.64
CA THR A 1065 58.02 -6.82 37.73
C THR A 1065 57.25 -6.85 39.05
N ASP A 1066 56.87 -5.69 39.61
CA ASP A 1066 55.98 -5.59 40.79
C ASP A 1066 54.51 -5.32 40.41
N ILE A 1067 54.19 -5.31 39.11
CA ILE A 1067 52.90 -4.84 38.59
C ILE A 1067 52.09 -6.01 38.03
N THR A 1068 50.92 -6.28 38.62
CA THR A 1068 49.92 -7.23 38.12
C THR A 1068 48.56 -6.55 37.91
N LEU A 1069 47.69 -7.12 37.06
CA LEU A 1069 46.33 -6.56 36.88
C LEU A 1069 45.54 -6.65 38.19
N GLU A 1070 45.68 -7.78 38.88
CA GLU A 1070 45.08 -8.05 40.20
C GLU A 1070 45.41 -6.99 41.25
N THR A 1071 46.66 -6.50 41.28
CA THR A 1071 47.11 -5.51 42.29
C THR A 1071 46.86 -4.07 41.87
N HIS A 1072 47.10 -3.74 40.60
CA HIS A 1072 47.05 -2.35 40.12
C HIS A 1072 45.67 -1.91 39.64
N PHE A 1073 44.84 -2.85 39.16
CA PHE A 1073 43.48 -2.58 38.69
C PHE A 1073 42.51 -3.64 39.26
N PRO A 1074 42.34 -3.72 40.58
CA PRO A 1074 41.58 -4.80 41.23
C PRO A 1074 40.11 -4.85 40.80
N GLU A 1075 39.47 -3.71 40.56
CA GLU A 1075 38.09 -3.66 40.05
C GLU A 1075 37.96 -4.32 38.67
N ILE A 1076 38.93 -4.06 37.78
CA ILE A 1076 38.97 -4.65 36.44
C ILE A 1076 39.21 -6.16 36.54
N PHE A 1077 40.15 -6.58 37.38
CA PHE A 1077 40.45 -8.00 37.61
C PHE A 1077 39.23 -8.77 38.12
N MET A 1078 38.56 -8.26 39.17
CA MET A 1078 37.36 -8.90 39.73
C MET A 1078 36.23 -8.99 38.71
N ALA A 1079 36.00 -7.93 37.91
CA ALA A 1079 34.99 -7.96 36.86
C ALA A 1079 35.29 -9.02 35.78
N LEU A 1080 36.56 -9.19 35.40
CA LEU A 1080 36.98 -10.22 34.46
C LEU A 1080 36.80 -11.64 35.03
N GLU A 1081 37.02 -11.81 36.33
CA GLU A 1081 36.81 -13.09 37.03
C GLU A 1081 35.32 -13.45 37.09
N ASP A 1082 34.46 -12.46 37.39
CA ASP A 1082 33.01 -12.61 37.34
C ASP A 1082 32.53 -12.97 35.93
N PHE A 1083 33.11 -12.36 34.89
CA PHE A 1083 32.78 -12.69 33.50
C PHE A 1083 33.22 -14.11 33.14
N ALA A 1084 34.42 -14.53 33.54
CA ALA A 1084 34.90 -15.90 33.34
C ALA A 1084 33.97 -16.93 34.01
N THR A 1085 33.60 -16.66 35.27
CA THR A 1085 32.67 -17.47 36.06
C THR A 1085 31.29 -17.55 35.41
N LEU A 1086 30.76 -16.42 34.94
CA LEU A 1086 29.50 -16.36 34.21
C LEU A 1086 29.54 -17.22 32.93
N LEU A 1087 30.60 -17.12 32.13
CA LEU A 1087 30.69 -17.85 30.87
C LEU A 1087 30.82 -19.36 31.08
N ILE A 1088 31.71 -19.78 31.98
CA ILE A 1088 32.04 -21.19 32.16
C ILE A 1088 30.98 -21.88 33.02
N GLU A 1089 30.77 -21.43 34.25
CA GLU A 1089 29.92 -22.14 35.21
C GLU A 1089 28.43 -21.93 34.94
N LYS A 1090 28.01 -20.70 34.59
CA LYS A 1090 26.58 -20.37 34.42
C LYS A 1090 26.08 -20.55 32.99
N LYS A 1091 26.94 -20.38 31.98
CA LYS A 1091 26.57 -20.51 30.56
C LYS A 1091 27.13 -21.78 29.89
N GLY A 1092 27.94 -22.56 30.61
CA GLY A 1092 28.46 -23.84 30.13
C GLY A 1092 29.45 -23.72 28.97
N TRP A 1093 30.15 -22.58 28.87
CA TRP A 1093 31.21 -22.43 27.87
C TRP A 1093 32.44 -23.23 28.30
N THR A 1094 33.19 -23.73 27.31
CA THR A 1094 34.51 -24.27 27.56
C THR A 1094 35.45 -23.15 28.03
N PRO A 1095 36.62 -23.48 28.61
CA PRO A 1095 37.64 -22.50 28.94
C PRO A 1095 37.89 -21.52 27.78
N GLN A 1096 37.84 -20.23 28.07
CA GLN A 1096 37.94 -19.16 27.08
C GLN A 1096 39.26 -18.40 27.16
N GLU A 1097 39.67 -17.89 26.01
CA GLU A 1097 40.57 -16.75 25.83
C GLU A 1097 39.70 -15.50 25.57
N ILE A 1098 40.00 -14.39 26.27
CA ILE A 1098 39.22 -13.15 26.24
C ILE A 1098 40.17 -11.96 26.03
N GLU A 1099 39.91 -11.18 24.99
CA GLU A 1099 40.59 -9.89 24.75
C GLU A 1099 39.77 -8.77 25.39
N PHE A 1100 40.42 -7.90 26.16
CA PHE A 1100 39.76 -6.80 26.87
C PHE A 1100 40.56 -5.49 26.79
N THR A 1101 39.85 -4.38 26.97
CA THR A 1101 40.42 -3.03 27.06
C THR A 1101 39.67 -2.25 28.11
N PHE A 1102 40.38 -1.45 28.90
CA PHE A 1102 39.77 -0.50 29.84
C PHE A 1102 40.32 0.91 29.64
N GLU A 1103 39.43 1.91 29.62
CA GLU A 1103 39.83 3.31 29.43
C GLU A 1103 40.11 4.02 30.77
N SER A 1104 39.59 3.48 31.87
CA SER A 1104 39.84 3.91 33.25
C SER A 1104 39.90 2.71 34.19
N PRO A 1105 40.31 2.89 35.46
CA PRO A 1105 40.37 1.81 36.45
C PRO A 1105 39.00 1.26 36.85
N THR A 1106 37.89 1.87 36.37
CA THR A 1106 36.53 1.51 36.76
C THR A 1106 35.91 0.50 35.79
N VAL A 1107 35.04 -0.37 36.31
CA VAL A 1107 34.34 -1.41 35.52
C VAL A 1107 33.45 -0.80 34.41
N ARG A 1108 32.99 0.45 34.56
CA ARG A 1108 32.15 1.12 33.55
C ARG A 1108 32.88 1.34 32.22
N ASP A 1109 34.19 1.48 32.28
CA ASP A 1109 35.04 1.70 31.12
C ASP A 1109 35.81 0.43 30.71
N LEU A 1110 35.43 -0.74 31.26
CA LEU A 1110 35.93 -2.06 30.85
C LEU A 1110 35.11 -2.58 29.67
N TYR A 1111 35.80 -3.04 28.63
CA TYR A 1111 35.18 -3.57 27.43
C TYR A 1111 35.78 -4.91 27.04
N ILE A 1112 34.92 -5.88 26.71
CA ILE A 1112 35.33 -7.15 26.10
C ILE A 1112 35.27 -7.03 24.59
N LEU A 1113 36.39 -7.31 23.93
CA LEU A 1113 36.58 -7.08 22.50
C LEU A 1113 36.46 -8.35 21.65
N GLN A 1114 36.79 -9.49 22.24
CA GLN A 1114 36.73 -10.79 21.59
C GLN A 1114 36.77 -11.88 22.65
N THR A 1115 36.18 -13.03 22.32
CA THR A 1115 36.44 -14.27 23.03
C THR A 1115 36.45 -15.45 22.07
N ARG A 1116 37.21 -16.48 22.41
CA ARG A 1116 37.28 -17.75 21.69
C ARG A 1116 37.64 -18.88 22.65
N ASP A 1117 37.34 -20.10 22.24
CA ASP A 1117 37.75 -21.29 22.96
C ASP A 1117 39.28 -21.32 23.09
N MET A 1118 39.70 -21.55 24.32
CA MET A 1118 41.10 -21.71 24.68
C MET A 1118 41.59 -23.06 24.17
N ALA A 1119 42.73 -23.06 23.47
CA ALA A 1119 43.40 -24.31 23.12
C ALA A 1119 44.09 -24.87 24.38
N MET A 1120 43.47 -25.86 25.02
CA MET A 1120 44.06 -26.54 26.17
C MET A 1120 45.20 -27.46 25.74
N ARG A 1121 46.34 -27.38 26.43
CA ARG A 1121 47.53 -28.20 26.18
C ARG A 1121 47.29 -29.63 26.68
N GLU A 1122 47.32 -30.61 25.77
CA GLU A 1122 47.42 -32.02 26.16
C GLU A 1122 48.78 -32.28 26.80
N ARG A 1123 48.82 -32.99 27.94
CA ARG A 1123 50.07 -33.53 28.49
C ARG A 1123 50.55 -34.68 27.60
N LYS A 1124 51.29 -34.38 26.52
CA LYS A 1124 52.12 -35.38 25.85
C LYS A 1124 53.31 -35.73 26.76
N HIS A 1125 53.88 -36.93 26.62
CA HIS A 1125 55.18 -37.25 27.21
C HIS A 1125 56.23 -36.32 26.61
N VAL A 1126 56.61 -35.27 27.33
CA VAL A 1126 57.50 -34.23 26.80
C VAL A 1126 58.94 -34.54 27.19
N ALA A 1127 59.88 -34.39 26.26
CA ALA A 1127 61.29 -34.58 26.53
C ALA A 1127 61.80 -33.53 27.53
N SER A 1128 62.71 -33.93 28.41
CA SER A 1128 63.41 -33.04 29.36
C SER A 1128 64.93 -33.14 29.16
N PHE A 1129 65.66 -32.07 29.47
CA PHE A 1129 67.12 -32.09 29.40
C PHE A 1129 67.71 -32.98 30.50
N GLN A 1130 68.75 -33.75 30.17
CA GLN A 1130 69.50 -34.53 31.14
C GLN A 1130 70.31 -33.59 32.05
N LYS A 1131 69.95 -33.55 33.34
CA LYS A 1131 70.46 -32.58 34.32
C LYS A 1131 72.00 -32.59 34.45
N GLU A 1132 72.66 -33.73 34.20
CA GLU A 1132 74.12 -33.83 34.30
C GLU A 1132 74.88 -33.01 33.24
N TYR A 1133 74.21 -32.64 32.15
CA TYR A 1133 74.77 -31.87 31.04
C TYR A 1133 74.45 -30.38 31.10
N ILE A 1134 73.64 -29.96 32.08
CA ILE A 1134 73.29 -28.56 32.30
C ILE A 1134 74.40 -27.90 33.13
N ARG A 1135 75.18 -27.01 32.50
CA ARG A 1135 76.27 -26.23 33.13
C ARG A 1135 76.01 -24.75 32.99
N LYS A 1136 76.53 -23.96 33.94
CA LYS A 1136 76.43 -22.49 33.91
C LYS A 1136 77.07 -21.89 32.66
N GLU A 1137 78.11 -22.51 32.10
CA GLU A 1137 78.77 -22.05 30.87
C GLU A 1137 77.94 -22.23 29.60
N ASN A 1138 76.93 -23.11 29.62
CA ASN A 1138 76.07 -23.39 28.47
C ASN A 1138 74.74 -22.65 28.53
N PHE A 1139 74.39 -22.02 29.67
CA PHE A 1139 73.15 -21.25 29.79
C PHE A 1139 73.25 -19.93 29.02
N LEU A 1140 72.36 -19.71 28.05
CA LEU A 1140 72.33 -18.50 27.22
C LEU A 1140 71.28 -17.48 27.72
N GLY A 1141 70.21 -17.97 28.32
CA GLY A 1141 69.14 -17.13 28.82
C GLY A 1141 67.87 -17.89 29.12
N HIS A 1142 66.84 -17.13 29.47
CA HIS A 1142 65.51 -17.63 29.78
C HIS A 1142 64.47 -16.73 29.11
N GLY A 1143 63.46 -17.35 28.52
CA GLY A 1143 62.28 -16.68 27.96
C GLY A 1143 61.01 -17.32 28.52
N ILE A 1144 59.89 -17.13 27.83
CA ILE A 1144 58.59 -17.70 28.18
C ILE A 1144 58.41 -18.99 27.37
N GLY A 1145 58.27 -20.13 28.07
CA GLY A 1145 57.96 -21.42 27.44
C GLY A 1145 56.52 -21.48 26.92
N VAL A 1146 56.36 -21.70 25.61
CA VAL A 1146 55.05 -21.72 24.94
C VAL A 1146 54.58 -23.14 24.64
N SER A 1147 55.35 -23.97 23.97
CA SER A 1147 54.90 -25.31 23.54
C SER A 1147 56.07 -26.24 23.31
N GLY A 1148 55.85 -27.56 23.39
CA GLY A 1148 56.92 -28.56 23.36
C GLY A 1148 57.72 -28.62 24.66
N GLY A 1149 58.84 -29.35 24.66
CA GLY A 1149 59.77 -29.40 25.80
C GLY A 1149 61.20 -29.35 25.32
N ALA A 1150 62.11 -30.06 25.96
CA ALA A 1150 63.52 -30.03 25.63
C ALA A 1150 63.78 -30.51 24.19
N MET A 1151 64.36 -29.64 23.37
CA MET A 1151 64.77 -29.89 21.99
C MET A 1151 66.16 -29.32 21.75
N ALA A 1152 66.99 -30.04 21.00
CA ALA A 1152 68.24 -29.54 20.46
C ALA A 1152 68.17 -29.54 18.94
N GLY A 1153 68.50 -28.43 18.30
CA GLY A 1153 68.41 -28.27 16.86
C GLY A 1153 69.38 -27.24 16.30
N ARG A 1154 69.49 -27.19 14.97
CA ARG A 1154 70.34 -26.23 14.25
C ARG A 1154 69.61 -24.92 14.00
N ILE A 1155 70.33 -23.82 14.13
CA ILE A 1155 69.81 -22.47 13.91
C ILE A 1155 69.57 -22.21 12.41
N VAL A 1156 68.39 -21.67 12.08
CA VAL A 1156 68.03 -21.18 10.74
C VAL A 1156 67.29 -19.84 10.84
N PHE A 1157 67.42 -18.99 9.81
CA PHE A 1157 66.80 -17.67 9.73
C PHE A 1157 65.93 -17.45 8.49
N SER A 1158 65.96 -18.32 7.46
CA SER A 1158 65.10 -18.15 6.28
C SER A 1158 64.61 -19.48 5.70
N LEU A 1159 63.53 -19.42 4.90
CA LEU A 1159 62.98 -20.58 4.20
C LEU A 1159 64.03 -21.28 3.31
N ASP A 1160 64.83 -20.52 2.58
CA ASP A 1160 65.92 -21.06 1.76
C ASP A 1160 66.94 -21.87 2.58
N GLU A 1161 67.21 -21.46 3.81
CA GLU A 1161 68.11 -22.19 4.70
C GLU A 1161 67.46 -23.46 5.21
N ILE A 1162 66.17 -23.40 5.53
CA ILE A 1162 65.38 -24.56 5.96
C ILE A 1162 65.40 -25.61 4.85
N ASP A 1163 65.06 -25.26 3.62
CA ASP A 1163 65.05 -26.19 2.48
C ASP A 1163 66.43 -26.81 2.22
N ARG A 1164 67.49 -26.00 2.33
CA ARG A 1164 68.87 -26.47 2.20
C ARG A 1164 69.24 -27.48 3.30
N PHE A 1165 68.89 -27.22 4.57
CA PHE A 1165 69.18 -28.14 5.66
C PHE A 1165 68.31 -29.39 5.62
N ARG A 1166 67.03 -29.27 5.23
CA ARG A 1166 66.16 -30.44 5.01
C ARG A 1166 66.70 -31.36 3.91
N THR A 1167 67.42 -30.81 2.93
CA THR A 1167 68.08 -31.61 1.88
C THR A 1167 69.43 -32.20 2.33
N THR A 1168 70.26 -31.42 3.03
CA THR A 1168 71.63 -31.83 3.39
C THR A 1168 71.71 -32.63 4.70
N HIS A 1169 70.80 -32.37 5.64
CA HIS A 1169 70.74 -32.95 6.98
C HIS A 1169 69.27 -33.26 7.36
N PRO A 1170 68.60 -34.21 6.68
CA PRO A 1170 67.15 -34.41 6.79
C PRO A 1170 66.66 -34.80 8.19
N ASN A 1171 67.53 -35.38 9.03
CA ASN A 1171 67.19 -35.85 10.37
C ASN A 1171 67.51 -34.83 11.48
N ASP A 1172 68.20 -33.72 11.16
CA ASP A 1172 68.57 -32.73 12.17
C ASP A 1172 67.37 -31.82 12.46
N PRO A 1173 66.95 -31.66 13.73
CA PRO A 1173 65.90 -30.70 14.07
C PRO A 1173 66.34 -29.27 13.76
N LEU A 1174 65.44 -28.45 13.23
CA LEU A 1174 65.70 -27.05 12.88
C LEU A 1174 64.98 -26.10 13.83
N ILE A 1175 65.71 -25.13 14.38
CA ILE A 1175 65.19 -24.09 15.26
C ILE A 1175 65.24 -22.75 14.53
N LEU A 1176 64.06 -22.20 14.24
CA LEU A 1176 63.90 -20.87 13.65
C LEU A 1176 64.23 -19.81 14.69
N ILE A 1177 65.17 -18.92 14.39
CA ILE A 1177 65.46 -17.76 15.22
C ILE A 1177 64.93 -16.49 14.55
N ARG A 1178 64.17 -15.71 15.33
CA ARG A 1178 63.54 -14.45 14.90
C ARG A 1178 63.72 -13.36 15.96
N ALA A 1179 63.74 -12.09 15.54
CA ALA A 1179 63.66 -10.97 16.48
C ALA A 1179 62.26 -10.94 17.15
N ASP A 1180 61.25 -11.00 16.31
CA ASP A 1180 59.84 -11.16 16.59
C ASP A 1180 59.24 -11.92 15.40
N THR A 1181 58.22 -12.74 15.62
CA THR A 1181 57.53 -13.39 14.50
C THR A 1181 56.33 -12.59 14.08
N VAL A 1182 56.17 -12.42 12.78
CA VAL A 1182 54.98 -11.89 12.17
C VAL A 1182 54.17 -13.04 11.54
N PRO A 1183 52.86 -12.87 11.31
CA PRO A 1183 52.05 -13.88 10.63
C PRO A 1183 52.60 -14.34 9.27
N ASP A 1184 53.42 -13.52 8.61
CA ASP A 1184 54.06 -13.84 7.33
C ASP A 1184 55.07 -15.00 7.45
N ASP A 1185 55.61 -15.26 8.65
CA ASP A 1185 56.58 -16.34 8.91
C ASP A 1185 55.96 -17.75 8.95
N ILE A 1186 54.68 -17.89 8.62
CA ILE A 1186 53.96 -19.16 8.76
C ILE A 1186 54.62 -20.31 8.00
N ARG A 1187 55.21 -20.04 6.82
CA ARG A 1187 55.88 -21.05 6.01
C ARG A 1187 57.13 -21.57 6.72
N GLU A 1188 57.92 -20.67 7.26
CA GLU A 1188 59.14 -20.96 8.00
C GLU A 1188 58.85 -21.69 9.31
N ILE A 1189 57.83 -21.25 10.05
CA ILE A 1189 57.40 -21.91 11.30
C ILE A 1189 56.89 -23.31 11.01
N TYR A 1190 56.10 -23.49 9.95
CA TYR A 1190 55.61 -24.82 9.57
C TYR A 1190 56.75 -25.77 9.16
N ALA A 1191 57.75 -25.26 8.44
CA ALA A 1191 58.87 -26.04 7.94
C ALA A 1191 59.96 -26.38 8.99
N THR A 1192 59.95 -25.71 10.15
CA THR A 1192 60.90 -25.93 11.27
C THR A 1192 60.33 -26.78 12.40
N ASP A 1193 61.17 -27.24 13.32
CA ASP A 1193 60.78 -28.11 14.45
C ASP A 1193 60.65 -27.32 15.76
N GLY A 1194 61.40 -26.22 15.89
CA GLY A 1194 61.29 -25.29 16.99
C GLY A 1194 61.42 -23.82 16.59
N LEU A 1195 61.00 -22.94 17.50
CA LEU A 1195 60.97 -21.49 17.33
C LEU A 1195 61.54 -20.82 18.59
N LEU A 1196 62.46 -19.87 18.38
CA LEU A 1196 63.01 -19.03 19.43
C LEU A 1196 62.93 -17.55 19.02
N THR A 1197 62.26 -16.72 19.83
CA THR A 1197 62.13 -15.28 19.56
C THR A 1197 62.74 -14.42 20.67
N ALA A 1198 63.30 -13.26 20.28
CA ALA A 1198 63.88 -12.31 21.25
C ALA A 1198 62.79 -11.55 22.01
N ARG A 1199 61.67 -11.25 21.34
CA ARG A 1199 60.52 -10.54 21.88
C ARG A 1199 59.24 -11.39 21.75
N GLY A 1200 58.22 -11.02 22.50
CA GLY A 1200 56.91 -11.70 22.50
C GLY A 1200 56.50 -12.27 23.84
N GLY A 1201 55.20 -12.20 24.12
CA GLY A 1201 54.55 -12.81 25.29
C GLY A 1201 53.88 -14.15 24.97
N LEU A 1202 53.22 -14.74 25.97
CA LEU A 1202 52.50 -16.01 25.85
C LEU A 1202 51.34 -15.92 24.85
N THR A 1203 50.77 -14.73 24.68
CA THR A 1203 49.66 -14.42 23.77
C THR A 1203 50.11 -13.85 22.43
N SER A 1204 51.41 -13.87 22.12
CA SER A 1204 51.94 -13.34 20.86
C SER A 1204 51.56 -14.21 19.65
N HIS A 1205 51.58 -13.64 18.44
CA HIS A 1205 51.32 -14.39 17.20
C HIS A 1205 52.23 -15.64 17.07
N ALA A 1206 53.52 -15.51 17.39
CA ALA A 1206 54.48 -16.62 17.48
C ALA A 1206 53.91 -17.78 18.31
N ALA A 1207 53.49 -17.43 19.52
CA ALA A 1207 53.15 -18.39 20.53
C ALA A 1207 51.88 -19.16 20.13
N VAL A 1208 50.88 -18.45 19.63
CA VAL A 1208 49.61 -19.04 19.19
C VAL A 1208 49.78 -19.93 17.97
N VAL A 1209 50.57 -19.51 16.97
CA VAL A 1209 50.80 -20.28 15.73
C VAL A 1209 51.66 -21.51 16.02
N ALA A 1210 52.77 -21.36 16.72
CA ALA A 1210 53.67 -22.46 17.06
C ALA A 1210 52.96 -23.55 17.88
N HIS A 1211 52.11 -23.14 18.84
CA HIS A 1211 51.29 -24.07 19.62
C HIS A 1211 50.31 -24.85 18.75
N ARG A 1212 49.59 -24.18 17.82
CA ARG A 1212 48.65 -24.86 16.91
C ARG A 1212 49.33 -25.81 15.93
N LEU A 1213 50.57 -25.53 15.57
CA LEU A 1213 51.39 -26.36 14.68
C LEU A 1213 52.26 -27.39 15.43
N ASP A 1214 52.06 -27.54 16.76
CA ASP A 1214 52.79 -28.49 17.63
C ASP A 1214 54.32 -28.34 17.57
N LYS A 1215 54.82 -27.09 17.52
CA LYS A 1215 56.26 -26.76 17.47
C LYS A 1215 56.83 -26.49 18.86
N THR A 1216 58.09 -26.83 19.10
CA THR A 1216 58.78 -26.46 20.35
C THR A 1216 59.09 -24.96 20.33
N CYS A 1217 58.55 -24.18 21.27
CA CYS A 1217 58.57 -22.72 21.17
C CYS A 1217 58.93 -22.04 22.50
N VAL A 1218 59.90 -21.14 22.43
CA VAL A 1218 60.28 -20.21 23.51
C VAL A 1218 60.25 -18.79 22.95
N VAL A 1219 59.55 -17.89 23.62
CA VAL A 1219 59.40 -16.49 23.18
C VAL A 1219 59.92 -15.50 24.21
N GLY A 1220 60.26 -14.29 23.79
CA GLY A 1220 60.63 -13.23 24.73
C GLY A 1220 61.96 -13.45 25.43
N CYS A 1221 62.93 -14.09 24.78
CA CYS A 1221 64.28 -14.26 25.34
C CYS A 1221 65.05 -12.93 25.29
N ALA A 1222 64.92 -12.11 26.34
CA ALA A 1222 65.45 -10.75 26.39
C ALA A 1222 66.99 -10.65 26.27
N SER A 1223 67.72 -11.72 26.56
CA SER A 1223 69.17 -11.79 26.37
C SER A 1223 69.59 -11.97 24.90
N MET A 1224 68.65 -12.29 24.01
CA MET A 1224 68.91 -12.49 22.58
C MET A 1224 68.74 -11.20 21.78
N VAL A 1225 69.73 -10.88 20.95
CA VAL A 1225 69.64 -9.87 19.90
C VAL A 1225 69.78 -10.55 18.55
N CYS A 1226 68.68 -10.64 17.81
CA CYS A 1226 68.63 -11.29 16.49
C CYS A 1226 68.85 -10.27 15.36
N SER A 1227 69.65 -10.65 14.36
CA SER A 1227 69.78 -9.94 13.08
C SER A 1227 69.55 -10.92 11.94
N GLU A 1228 68.33 -10.94 11.43
CA GLU A 1228 67.90 -11.84 10.35
C GLU A 1228 68.62 -11.55 9.05
N LYS A 1229 68.81 -10.27 8.72
CA LYS A 1229 69.58 -9.80 7.55
C LYS A 1229 71.01 -10.35 7.54
N ASN A 1230 71.65 -10.41 8.71
CA ASN A 1230 73.02 -10.89 8.86
C ASN A 1230 73.09 -12.38 9.25
N LYS A 1231 71.94 -13.06 9.40
CA LYS A 1231 71.83 -14.49 9.74
C LYS A 1231 72.61 -14.87 11.01
N GLN A 1232 72.50 -14.03 12.02
CA GLN A 1232 73.21 -14.19 13.29
C GLN A 1232 72.36 -13.74 14.47
N CYS A 1233 72.55 -14.38 15.63
CA CYS A 1233 71.96 -13.96 16.89
C CYS A 1233 73.04 -13.85 17.97
N HIS A 1234 72.88 -12.90 18.88
CA HIS A 1234 73.83 -12.61 19.95
C HIS A 1234 73.17 -12.85 21.30
N PHE A 1235 73.84 -13.60 22.16
CA PHE A 1235 73.46 -13.82 23.55
C PHE A 1235 74.59 -13.31 24.45
N ASN A 1236 74.41 -12.12 25.04
CA ASN A 1236 75.46 -11.43 25.80
C ASN A 1236 76.78 -11.34 25.00
N GLU A 1237 77.83 -12.08 25.39
CA GLU A 1237 79.14 -12.08 24.70
C GLU A 1237 79.29 -13.14 23.59
N ARG A 1238 78.28 -13.98 23.33
CA ARG A 1238 78.36 -15.07 22.34
C ARG A 1238 77.53 -14.77 21.08
N THR A 1239 78.13 -14.98 19.92
CA THR A 1239 77.47 -14.89 18.60
C THR A 1239 77.25 -16.30 18.05
N LEU A 1240 76.02 -16.58 17.62
CA LEU A 1240 75.63 -17.82 16.95
C LEU A 1240 75.10 -17.53 15.54
N THR A 1241 75.36 -18.45 14.62
CA THR A 1241 75.07 -18.31 13.20
C THR A 1241 74.30 -19.52 12.65
N THR A 1242 73.84 -19.42 11.40
CA THR A 1242 73.16 -20.51 10.71
C THR A 1242 73.93 -21.84 10.80
N GLY A 1243 73.26 -22.89 11.29
CA GLY A 1243 73.81 -24.25 11.40
C GLY A 1243 74.42 -24.61 12.75
N ASP A 1244 74.66 -23.63 13.63
CA ASP A 1244 75.09 -23.87 15.01
C ASP A 1244 74.00 -24.58 15.82
N TRP A 1245 74.40 -25.37 16.82
CA TRP A 1245 73.48 -26.08 17.70
C TRP A 1245 73.02 -25.21 18.86
N ILE A 1246 71.70 -25.18 19.07
CA ILE A 1246 71.06 -24.55 20.21
C ILE A 1246 70.05 -25.52 20.82
N SER A 1247 69.89 -25.48 22.14
CA SER A 1247 68.95 -26.30 22.89
C SER A 1247 67.93 -25.41 23.60
N ILE A 1248 66.65 -25.66 23.39
CA ILE A 1248 65.54 -24.90 23.97
C ILE A 1248 64.58 -25.81 24.74
N ASP A 1249 64.04 -25.33 25.86
CA ASP A 1249 62.96 -26.00 26.58
C ASP A 1249 61.63 -25.24 26.40
N GLY A 1250 60.71 -25.80 25.63
CA GLY A 1250 59.39 -25.23 25.40
C GLY A 1250 58.45 -25.20 26.60
N GLN A 1251 58.74 -25.94 27.68
CA GLN A 1251 58.00 -25.85 28.94
C GLN A 1251 58.62 -24.83 29.87
N GLU A 1252 59.90 -24.96 30.20
CA GLU A 1252 60.55 -24.08 31.18
C GLU A 1252 60.87 -22.70 30.60
N GLY A 1253 61.16 -22.59 29.30
CA GLY A 1253 61.63 -21.36 28.67
C GLY A 1253 63.16 -21.20 28.69
N SER A 1254 63.89 -22.22 29.15
CA SER A 1254 65.35 -22.20 29.25
C SER A 1254 66.03 -22.38 27.88
N VAL A 1255 67.09 -21.60 27.62
CA VAL A 1255 67.86 -21.62 26.37
C VAL A 1255 69.33 -21.90 26.66
N PHE A 1256 69.91 -22.89 25.97
CA PHE A 1256 71.28 -23.34 26.15
C PHE A 1256 72.06 -23.42 24.84
N TYR A 1257 73.37 -23.21 24.95
CA TYR A 1257 74.35 -23.37 23.88
C TYR A 1257 74.70 -24.84 23.66
N GLY A 1258 74.79 -25.23 22.39
CA GLY A 1258 75.18 -26.58 21.99
C GLY A 1258 74.01 -27.58 22.02
N GLN A 1259 74.34 -28.85 21.80
CA GLN A 1259 73.40 -29.96 21.77
C GLN A 1259 73.34 -30.64 23.14
N ILE A 1260 72.31 -30.33 23.95
CA ILE A 1260 72.10 -30.98 25.25
C ILE A 1260 71.34 -32.29 25.03
N PRO A 1261 71.81 -33.43 25.58
CA PRO A 1261 71.08 -34.69 25.53
C PRO A 1261 69.70 -34.58 26.18
N ILE A 1262 68.68 -35.09 25.48
CA ILE A 1262 67.29 -35.11 25.94
C ILE A 1262 66.90 -36.51 26.41
N LYS A 1263 65.97 -36.58 27.38
CA LYS A 1263 65.35 -37.81 27.85
C LYS A 1263 63.85 -37.70 27.68
N VAL A 1264 63.25 -38.63 26.94
CA VAL A 1264 61.79 -38.75 26.83
C VAL A 1264 61.30 -39.46 28.10
N SER A 1265 60.48 -38.78 28.89
CA SER A 1265 59.88 -39.32 30.13
C SER A 1265 58.41 -39.62 29.94
#